data_AF-A0A7M7NUV7-F1
#
_entry.id   AF-A0A7M7NUV7-F1
#
_cell.length_a   1.000
_cell.length_b   1.000
_cell.length_c   1.000
_cell.angle_alpha   90.00
_cell.angle_beta   90.00
_cell.angle_gamma   90.00
#
_symmetry.space_group_name_H-M   'P 1'
#
loop_
_entity.id
_entity.type
_entity.pdbx_description
1 polymer ?
#
loop_
_entity_poly.entity_id
_entity_poly.type
_entity_poly.pdbx_seq_one_letter_code
_entity_poly.pdbx_strand_id
1 'polypeptide(L)'
;MSGSFRPLKLIETLYLNDNNLTTLSSSSFTHMSFLKQLRLSKNPLACDCHLSWLALWLRPHIHLGLFTTCETPRQLHGLKVAELQTSDFRCTGNENHEALCEVEPLCPAKCECTSKSVDCRNRGLTELPFTFPYHMMELRLEQNYITEIPPRAFSPYKKLKRIDLSNNLIETIAEDAFSGLRTLNSLTLYGNHMSDLPEAIFRDLTALQLLLLNANRLTCIRINLFRDLVKLHLLSLYDNNIRSLSNGTFDSLRSLQTLHLARNPFICDCNLRWIAEYLESNPVVETSGARCARPVRMERKRITNMKSVKFKCKDAEYYRTAQAGQCFIDHDCPDACTCHESIVDCSNRGLPTVPDEIPTYTTELKLNGNEISRISADGKFLHLPNLKILDLRDNRISVIEDEAFQGASSLVELMLTNNKLSNVTGRSFVGLKNLRTLMLRSNRLSCITNETFTGLKAVRLLSLYDNAISTIMPGSLDSMKALATLNLLGNPLNCNCHLSWLPDYLSARLIITGEPRCQEPSTLQDTPIQTLQRDQFTCEGNDHNSCLPSLACPRECACSGTVVRCSRKELTLPPRFIPTGATELYLDSNQMITVPERLSSLKSLHTLDLSMNQIAMLPDFAFANMTKLSTLILSYNRISCIPDGAFMGLNSLRILSLHGNNISIISESSFSDFTSLTHLALGGNPLYCDCHLHWLSDWVKDGFKEPGIASCADPYILRGKLLLTAPSKKFLCTEEPDISIRAKCDPCLSAPCENEGVCLTDPIERYRCQCPAGFKGQHCEAEVNECDQRPCMNGGVCENLAGGFRCDCSTGFSGDMCEVNVDDCKAHLCLNNATCVDGINNYTCRCSQGYKGDYCEVDIDLCHPMSDPCQNGGVCFDLGHSYRCECPPGYRGINCTDGYEDCRTRPCLNDGECEQDGNQFACRCPQGYIGQTCEMNANIYISDTPCSCLNNGQCYDNNVTDSEECRCLPGFYGTKCEIPTSMSFRLGQEVYVQYPAPNNPQIVNFTLIFATTIENGVLLYLGNINHIAAELFRGRIRVSYDVGNFPAATMFNQKKLNNGEFHKLQLVLYRRNVSMSIDGGPWQTKTNAGEEEYLQVDEPMYVGGLPRHLQNFAVNQWHIRNRSSFQGCIRAFFVNNEPKRLSDASDRMSVKEGCPNYDMPNPCLENRCVNGFCHNVDESMYRCDCQDGWMGTFCDRETTCTSIKVNNTYEMDGCQTLRPIRNATCAGECGLSCCKPARSHMRNVRLHCPDGTTITQEIKIVRNCACQGCEGG
;
A
#
# COMPACT_ATOMS: atom_id res chain seq x y z
N MET A 1 40.80 18.32 -7.34
CA MET A 1 39.46 17.70 -7.35
C MET A 1 39.32 16.62 -6.27
N SER A 2 39.64 16.93 -5.00
CA SER A 2 39.23 16.06 -3.89
C SER A 2 37.71 16.15 -3.73
N GLY A 3 37.05 14.99 -3.61
CA GLY A 3 35.60 14.91 -3.38
C GLY A 3 34.67 15.38 -4.51
N SER A 4 35.17 15.90 -5.64
CA SER A 4 34.35 16.49 -6.72
C SER A 4 33.31 15.53 -7.33
N PHE A 5 33.51 14.22 -7.21
CA PHE A 5 32.58 13.18 -7.67
C PHE A 5 31.79 12.49 -6.53
N ARG A 6 31.89 12.96 -5.27
CA ARG A 6 31.12 12.38 -4.14
C ARG A 6 29.59 12.39 -4.28
N PRO A 7 28.95 13.34 -4.98
CA PRO A 7 27.52 13.25 -5.27
C PRO A 7 27.18 12.15 -6.30
N LEU A 8 28.16 11.76 -7.12
CA LEU A 8 28.00 10.94 -8.32
C LEU A 8 28.22 9.44 -8.05
N LYS A 9 27.81 8.95 -6.87
CA LYS A 9 28.06 7.57 -6.40
C LYS A 9 27.49 6.48 -7.33
N LEU A 10 26.45 6.82 -8.08
CA LEU A 10 25.72 5.92 -8.99
C LEU A 10 26.16 6.03 -10.46
N ILE A 11 27.20 6.81 -10.78
CA ILE A 11 27.72 6.86 -12.15
C ILE A 11 28.31 5.50 -12.54
N GLU A 12 27.67 4.86 -13.52
CA GLU A 12 28.19 3.64 -14.13
C GLU A 12 29.20 3.92 -15.25
N THR A 13 29.09 5.07 -15.92
CA THR A 13 29.97 5.43 -17.04
C THR A 13 30.49 6.86 -16.93
N LEU A 14 31.82 7.03 -16.88
CA LEU A 14 32.49 8.32 -16.77
C LEU A 14 33.47 8.56 -17.94
N TYR A 15 33.18 9.55 -18.77
CA TYR A 15 34.03 9.97 -19.88
C TYR A 15 34.79 11.24 -19.50
N LEU A 16 36.12 11.14 -19.40
CA LEU A 16 37.04 12.27 -19.17
C LEU A 16 38.14 12.30 -20.27
N ASN A 17 37.90 11.67 -21.42
CA ASN A 17 38.82 11.66 -22.57
C ASN A 17 38.90 13.04 -23.27
N ASP A 18 39.97 13.29 -24.03
CA ASP A 18 40.23 14.58 -24.71
C ASP A 18 40.19 15.79 -23.75
N ASN A 19 40.72 15.64 -22.54
CA ASN A 19 40.86 16.72 -21.57
C ASN A 19 42.35 17.03 -21.30
N ASN A 20 42.61 18.12 -20.58
CA ASN A 20 43.97 18.53 -20.19
C ASN A 20 44.34 18.03 -18.78
N LEU A 21 43.95 16.80 -18.42
CA LEU A 21 44.22 16.24 -17.09
C LEU A 21 45.66 15.71 -17.02
N THR A 22 46.45 16.25 -16.09
CA THR A 22 47.82 15.80 -15.83
C THR A 22 47.91 14.80 -14.68
N THR A 23 47.01 14.88 -13.68
CA THR A 23 46.96 13.98 -12.52
C THR A 23 45.54 13.82 -11.95
N LEU A 24 45.33 12.80 -11.11
CA LEU A 24 44.05 12.45 -10.50
C LEU A 24 44.24 12.04 -9.01
N SER A 25 43.30 12.43 -8.14
CA SER A 25 43.30 12.02 -6.72
C SER A 25 42.58 10.69 -6.52
N SER A 26 43.12 9.84 -5.65
CA SER A 26 42.50 8.55 -5.27
C SER A 26 41.11 8.76 -4.66
N SER A 27 40.96 9.79 -3.80
CA SER A 27 39.71 10.14 -3.12
C SER A 27 38.52 10.34 -4.08
N SER A 28 38.79 10.80 -5.31
CA SER A 28 37.77 11.11 -6.32
C SER A 28 36.97 9.87 -6.76
N PHE A 29 37.55 8.67 -6.70
CA PHE A 29 36.93 7.43 -7.20
C PHE A 29 36.50 6.46 -6.09
N THR A 30 36.94 6.68 -4.84
CA THR A 30 36.65 5.79 -3.68
C THR A 30 35.17 5.53 -3.36
N HIS A 31 34.25 6.37 -3.87
CA HIS A 31 32.80 6.25 -3.61
C HIS A 31 32.00 5.84 -4.87
N MET A 32 32.66 5.49 -5.97
CA MET A 32 32.04 5.17 -7.27
C MET A 32 31.99 3.65 -7.51
N SER A 33 31.39 2.91 -6.58
CA SER A 33 31.34 1.43 -6.59
C SER A 33 30.57 0.80 -7.76
N PHE A 34 29.84 1.61 -8.53
CA PHE A 34 29.02 1.17 -9.67
C PHE A 34 29.68 1.46 -11.03
N LEU A 35 30.91 2.01 -11.05
CA LEU A 35 31.60 2.43 -12.28
C LEU A 35 31.99 1.21 -13.15
N LYS A 36 31.23 0.96 -14.23
CA LYS A 36 31.39 -0.11 -15.22
C LYS A 36 32.17 0.30 -16.46
N GLN A 37 32.29 1.60 -16.73
CA GLN A 37 33.12 2.12 -17.81
C GLN A 37 33.73 3.47 -17.43
N LEU A 38 35.04 3.58 -17.57
CA LEU A 38 35.78 4.84 -17.43
C LEU A 38 36.58 5.05 -18.73
N ARG A 39 36.74 6.30 -19.16
CA ARG A 39 37.68 6.64 -20.25
C ARG A 39 38.50 7.86 -19.87
N LEU A 40 39.81 7.64 -19.74
CA LEU A 40 40.83 8.67 -19.50
C LEU A 40 41.75 8.88 -20.72
N SER A 41 41.45 8.23 -21.85
CA SER A 41 42.27 8.26 -23.07
C SER A 41 42.47 9.67 -23.63
N LYS A 42 43.66 9.97 -24.17
CA LYS A 42 44.05 11.32 -24.63
C LYS A 42 43.93 12.40 -23.54
N ASN A 43 44.62 12.15 -22.42
CA ASN A 43 44.95 13.17 -21.43
C ASN A 43 46.47 13.19 -21.29
N PRO A 44 47.12 14.35 -21.07
CA PRO A 44 48.56 14.45 -20.89
C PRO A 44 48.99 14.00 -19.47
N LEU A 45 48.70 12.74 -19.14
CA LEU A 45 48.92 12.18 -17.80
C LEU A 45 50.42 12.11 -17.46
N ALA A 46 50.77 12.69 -16.32
CA ALA A 46 52.08 12.59 -15.70
C ALA A 46 52.14 11.33 -14.83
N CYS A 47 52.82 10.31 -15.33
CA CYS A 47 53.05 9.04 -14.64
C CYS A 47 54.26 9.14 -13.69
N ASP A 48 54.17 10.08 -12.77
CA ASP A 48 55.08 10.22 -11.63
C ASP A 48 54.54 9.47 -10.38
N CYS A 49 55.24 9.60 -9.26
CA CYS A 49 54.87 8.91 -8.02
C CYS A 49 53.46 9.24 -7.50
N HIS A 50 52.88 10.40 -7.84
CA HIS A 50 51.54 10.81 -7.39
C HIS A 50 50.41 10.09 -8.16
N LEU A 51 50.65 9.64 -9.39
CA LEU A 51 49.67 8.88 -10.18
C LEU A 51 49.78 7.35 -9.99
N SER A 52 50.77 6.88 -9.21
CA SER A 52 51.04 5.45 -8.96
C SER A 52 49.84 4.65 -8.42
N TRP A 53 48.94 5.29 -7.68
CA TRP A 53 47.71 4.67 -7.17
C TRP A 53 46.74 4.27 -8.30
N LEU A 54 46.73 5.01 -9.41
CA LEU A 54 45.83 4.76 -10.55
C LEU A 54 46.21 3.47 -11.28
N ALA A 55 47.51 3.16 -11.37
CA ALA A 55 47.98 1.88 -11.89
C ALA A 55 47.53 0.70 -11.02
N LEU A 56 47.64 0.82 -9.68
CA LEU A 56 47.13 -0.17 -8.73
C LEU A 56 45.61 -0.35 -8.84
N TRP A 57 44.86 0.73 -9.04
CA TRP A 57 43.40 0.70 -9.10
C TRP A 57 42.86 0.17 -10.45
N LEU A 58 43.51 0.51 -11.56
CA LEU A 58 43.15 0.04 -12.90
C LEU A 58 43.56 -1.41 -13.18
N ARG A 59 44.61 -1.94 -12.53
CA ARG A 59 45.08 -3.31 -12.76
C ARG A 59 44.00 -4.40 -12.50
N PRO A 60 43.25 -4.40 -11.39
CA PRO A 60 42.10 -5.31 -11.21
C PRO A 60 40.85 -4.90 -12.01
N HIS A 61 40.80 -3.67 -12.53
CA HIS A 61 39.66 -3.13 -13.30
C HIS A 61 40.05 -2.77 -14.73
N ILE A 62 40.80 -3.65 -15.42
CA ILE A 62 41.51 -3.29 -16.66
C ILE A 62 40.57 -2.80 -17.78
N HIS A 63 39.31 -3.26 -17.76
CA HIS A 63 38.24 -2.85 -18.67
C HIS A 63 37.80 -1.38 -18.48
N LEU A 64 38.01 -0.80 -17.30
CA LEU A 64 37.78 0.63 -16.99
C LEU A 64 38.94 1.54 -17.45
N GLY A 65 40.12 0.97 -17.70
CA GLY A 65 41.33 1.73 -18.02
C GLY A 65 41.70 1.77 -19.50
N LEU A 66 40.88 1.18 -20.37
CA LEU A 66 41.22 0.94 -21.78
C LEU A 66 41.70 2.23 -22.48
N PHE A 67 42.90 2.13 -23.07
CA PHE A 67 43.59 3.22 -23.79
C PHE A 67 44.03 4.42 -22.92
N THR A 68 44.19 4.23 -21.61
CA THR A 68 44.83 5.22 -20.71
C THR A 68 46.35 5.07 -20.76
N THR A 69 47.05 6.05 -21.35
CA THR A 69 48.51 6.04 -21.56
C THR A 69 49.19 7.20 -20.83
N CYS A 70 50.45 7.01 -20.48
CA CYS A 70 51.31 8.06 -19.94
C CYS A 70 51.82 8.99 -21.06
N GLU A 71 51.83 10.30 -20.81
CA GLU A 71 52.44 11.30 -21.70
C GLU A 71 53.79 11.78 -21.16
N THR A 72 53.97 11.78 -19.84
CA THR A 72 55.27 12.07 -19.20
C THR A 72 55.53 11.10 -18.03
N PRO A 73 56.80 10.87 -17.64
CA PRO A 73 58.05 11.32 -18.27
C PRO A 73 58.37 10.55 -19.57
N ARG A 74 59.33 11.03 -20.36
CA ARG A 74 59.66 10.49 -21.71
C ARG A 74 59.95 8.98 -21.74
N GLN A 75 60.42 8.40 -20.64
CA GLN A 75 60.71 6.97 -20.51
C GLN A 75 59.45 6.10 -20.45
N LEU A 76 58.30 6.68 -20.06
CA LEU A 76 57.02 5.99 -19.95
C LEU A 76 56.02 6.42 -21.05
N HIS A 77 56.42 7.32 -21.96
CA HIS A 77 55.56 7.86 -23.02
C HIS A 77 54.89 6.74 -23.84
N GLY A 78 53.58 6.82 -24.02
CA GLY A 78 52.77 5.86 -24.78
C GLY A 78 52.51 4.53 -24.08
N LEU A 79 53.14 4.23 -22.93
CA LEU A 79 52.87 3.03 -22.15
C LEU A 79 51.52 3.13 -21.42
N LYS A 80 50.80 2.02 -21.29
CA LYS A 80 49.50 1.99 -20.61
C LYS A 80 49.68 2.01 -19.09
N VAL A 81 48.95 2.89 -18.41
CA VAL A 81 49.05 3.09 -16.95
C VAL A 81 48.81 1.79 -16.16
N ALA A 82 47.89 0.93 -16.61
CA ALA A 82 47.56 -0.33 -15.94
C ALA A 82 48.64 -1.43 -16.08
N GLU A 83 49.54 -1.32 -17.06
CA GLU A 83 50.60 -2.30 -17.35
C GLU A 83 51.91 -1.98 -16.60
N LEU A 84 52.06 -0.77 -16.07
CA LEU A 84 53.23 -0.31 -15.31
C LEU A 84 53.21 -0.79 -13.85
N GLN A 85 54.39 -1.04 -13.28
CA GLN A 85 54.57 -1.33 -11.85
C GLN A 85 54.73 -0.04 -11.06
N THR A 86 54.33 -0.05 -9.78
CA THR A 86 54.46 1.11 -8.88
C THR A 86 55.91 1.59 -8.70
N SER A 87 56.90 0.73 -8.94
CA SER A 87 58.35 1.04 -8.97
C SER A 87 58.81 1.89 -10.16
N ASP A 88 57.98 1.97 -11.20
CA ASP A 88 58.30 2.62 -12.47
C ASP A 88 57.90 4.10 -12.42
N PHE A 89 56.88 4.42 -11.61
CA PHE A 89 56.45 5.77 -11.27
C PHE A 89 57.46 6.42 -10.31
N ARG A 90 58.28 7.35 -10.82
CA ARG A 90 59.36 8.00 -10.05
C ARG A 90 59.26 9.52 -10.13
N CYS A 91 59.23 10.17 -8.97
CA CYS A 91 59.36 11.61 -8.86
C CYS A 91 60.86 12.00 -8.84
N THR A 92 61.30 12.81 -9.80
CA THR A 92 62.57 13.55 -9.70
C THR A 92 62.36 14.72 -8.74
N GLY A 93 63.13 14.76 -7.65
CA GLY A 93 62.73 15.49 -6.43
C GLY A 93 62.71 17.02 -6.52
N ASN A 94 62.10 17.60 -5.48
CA ASN A 94 62.12 19.02 -5.08
C ASN A 94 61.28 20.04 -5.87
N GLU A 95 60.11 19.65 -6.39
CA GLU A 95 59.03 20.61 -6.68
C GLU A 95 57.76 20.29 -5.86
N ASN A 96 57.45 21.15 -4.89
CA ASN A 96 56.27 21.03 -4.01
C ASN A 96 54.97 21.36 -4.77
N HIS A 97 54.46 20.41 -5.55
CA HIS A 97 53.14 20.50 -6.18
C HIS A 97 52.00 19.88 -5.32
N GLU A 98 52.23 19.59 -4.04
CA GLU A 98 51.21 19.07 -3.10
C GLU A 98 50.10 20.10 -2.73
N ALA A 99 50.24 21.37 -3.10
CA ALA A 99 49.50 22.48 -2.50
C ALA A 99 48.13 22.85 -3.12
N LEU A 100 47.44 21.96 -3.86
CA LEU A 100 46.22 22.33 -4.59
C LEU A 100 44.98 21.42 -4.43
N CYS A 101 45.06 20.28 -3.73
CA CYS A 101 43.95 19.30 -3.74
C CYS A 101 43.62 18.56 -2.44
N GLU A 102 44.30 18.80 -1.32
CA GLU A 102 43.83 18.35 -0.01
C GLU A 102 43.59 19.56 0.91
N VAL A 103 42.36 19.65 1.43
CA VAL A 103 41.96 20.66 2.42
C VAL A 103 41.53 19.88 3.65
N GLU A 104 42.08 20.22 4.82
CA GLU A 104 41.63 19.67 6.10
C GLU A 104 40.11 19.87 6.27
N PRO A 105 39.40 18.98 6.98
CA PRO A 105 37.96 19.16 7.23
C PRO A 105 37.74 20.38 8.15
N LEU A 106 37.57 21.54 7.50
CA LEU A 106 37.23 22.81 8.11
C LEU A 106 35.93 22.69 8.93
N CYS A 107 35.82 23.50 9.97
CA CYS A 107 34.58 23.64 10.72
C CYS A 107 33.43 24.03 9.78
N PRO A 108 32.21 23.47 9.92
CA PRO A 108 31.07 23.91 9.12
C PRO A 108 30.87 25.43 9.24
N ALA A 109 30.68 26.12 8.12
CA ALA A 109 30.75 27.59 8.07
C ALA A 109 29.76 28.35 8.98
N LYS A 110 28.69 27.69 9.43
CA LYS A 110 27.71 28.22 10.39
C LYS A 110 28.03 27.91 11.86
N CYS A 111 28.95 26.99 12.13
CA CYS A 111 29.22 26.44 13.46
C CYS A 111 30.58 26.92 14.02
N GLU A 112 30.76 26.77 15.33
CA GLU A 112 32.02 27.03 16.03
C GLU A 112 32.63 25.69 16.48
N CYS A 113 33.89 25.44 16.13
CA CYS A 113 34.57 24.19 16.45
C CYS A 113 35.75 24.44 17.39
N THR A 114 35.84 23.60 18.40
CA THR A 114 37.03 23.44 19.26
C THR A 114 37.70 22.10 18.93
N SER A 115 38.83 21.80 19.58
CA SER A 115 39.53 20.52 19.40
C SER A 115 38.73 19.27 19.83
N LYS A 116 37.57 19.44 20.50
CA LYS A 116 36.73 18.34 21.02
C LYS A 116 35.22 18.54 20.88
N SER A 117 34.73 19.74 20.59
CA SER A 117 33.29 20.04 20.53
C SER A 117 32.95 20.86 19.28
N VAL A 118 31.82 20.55 18.66
CA VAL A 118 31.23 21.30 17.55
C VAL A 118 29.92 21.92 18.03
N ASP A 119 29.86 23.25 18.01
CA ASP A 119 28.72 24.05 18.45
C ASP A 119 28.02 24.69 17.24
N CYS A 120 26.87 24.15 16.89
CA CYS A 120 26.00 24.57 15.80
C CYS A 120 24.67 25.14 16.30
N ARG A 121 24.59 25.57 17.57
CA ARG A 121 23.33 25.97 18.23
C ARG A 121 22.79 27.29 17.71
N ASN A 122 21.48 27.35 17.47
CA ASN A 122 20.78 28.55 17.01
C ASN A 122 21.44 29.18 15.76
N ARG A 123 21.72 28.36 14.75
CA ARG A 123 22.37 28.78 13.48
C ARG A 123 21.44 28.70 12.27
N GLY A 124 20.15 28.43 12.50
CA GLY A 124 19.16 28.24 11.46
C GLY A 124 19.59 27.14 10.47
N LEU A 125 20.02 25.99 11.00
CA LEU A 125 20.27 24.80 10.20
C LEU A 125 18.94 24.11 9.90
N THR A 126 18.64 23.89 8.62
CA THR A 126 17.49 23.08 8.16
C THR A 126 17.88 21.62 7.91
N GLU A 127 19.18 21.34 7.78
CA GLU A 127 19.76 20.02 7.54
C GLU A 127 21.10 19.86 8.27
N LEU A 128 21.61 18.63 8.35
CA LEU A 128 22.89 18.31 8.95
C LEU A 128 24.08 18.67 8.04
N PRO A 129 25.09 19.44 8.51
CA PRO A 129 26.29 19.75 7.74
C PRO A 129 27.04 18.51 7.19
N PHE A 130 27.50 18.61 5.94
CA PHE A 130 28.09 17.49 5.18
C PHE A 130 29.33 16.82 5.80
N THR A 131 30.12 17.54 6.60
CA THR A 131 31.34 17.02 7.24
C THR A 131 31.59 17.70 8.57
N PHE A 132 31.92 16.93 9.60
CA PHE A 132 32.39 17.41 10.90
C PHE A 132 33.83 16.93 11.18
N PRO A 133 34.57 17.58 12.11
CA PRO A 133 35.90 17.12 12.52
C PRO A 133 35.90 15.71 13.13
N TYR A 134 36.70 14.79 12.59
CA TYR A 134 36.77 13.37 12.98
C TYR A 134 37.17 13.07 14.45
N HIS A 135 37.49 14.09 15.25
CA HIS A 135 37.95 13.94 16.64
C HIS A 135 36.99 14.54 17.67
N MET A 136 35.82 15.05 17.24
CA MET A 136 34.81 15.58 18.14
C MET A 136 34.27 14.51 19.11
N MET A 137 33.96 14.97 20.33
CA MET A 137 33.35 14.20 21.42
C MET A 137 31.97 14.76 21.80
N GLU A 138 31.69 16.02 21.48
CA GLU A 138 30.40 16.67 21.72
C GLU A 138 29.94 17.38 20.44
N LEU A 139 28.68 17.18 20.08
CA LEU A 139 28.01 17.81 18.95
C LEU A 139 26.71 18.45 19.43
N ARG A 140 26.58 19.77 19.23
CA ARG A 140 25.47 20.58 19.73
C ARG A 140 24.73 21.21 18.57
N LEU A 141 23.55 20.70 18.28
CA LEU A 141 22.67 21.09 17.16
C LEU A 141 21.32 21.60 17.67
N GLU A 142 21.17 21.86 18.97
CA GLU A 142 19.91 22.33 19.53
C GLU A 142 19.49 23.72 19.03
N GLN A 143 18.18 24.00 19.06
CA GLN A 143 17.57 25.25 18.60
C GLN A 143 17.81 25.52 17.11
N ASN A 144 17.54 24.54 16.26
CA ASN A 144 17.62 24.68 14.80
C ASN A 144 16.30 24.25 14.15
N TYR A 145 16.26 24.14 12.82
CA TYR A 145 15.08 23.81 12.02
C TYR A 145 15.23 22.47 11.29
N ILE A 146 16.02 21.53 11.85
CA ILE A 146 16.27 20.22 11.24
C ILE A 146 14.99 19.38 11.32
N THR A 147 14.51 18.86 10.19
CA THR A 147 13.28 18.07 10.09
C THR A 147 13.49 16.56 10.04
N GLU A 148 14.67 16.11 9.60
CA GLU A 148 15.02 14.69 9.49
C GLU A 148 16.49 14.42 9.85
N ILE A 149 16.78 13.18 10.28
CA ILE A 149 18.16 12.69 10.46
C ILE A 149 18.41 11.50 9.52
N PRO A 150 19.36 11.62 8.57
CA PRO A 150 19.57 10.63 7.53
C PRO A 150 20.33 9.38 8.01
N PRO A 151 20.31 8.29 7.23
CA PRO A 151 21.02 7.05 7.55
C PRO A 151 22.51 7.27 7.84
N ARG A 152 23.02 6.63 8.89
CA ARG A 152 24.42 6.68 9.36
C ARG A 152 25.01 8.07 9.57
N ALA A 153 24.17 9.10 9.80
CA ALA A 153 24.59 10.50 9.96
C ALA A 153 25.79 10.68 10.90
N PHE A 154 25.84 9.90 11.99
CA PHE A 154 26.86 10.03 13.02
C PHE A 154 27.87 8.88 13.09
N SER A 155 27.65 7.78 12.36
CA SER A 155 28.49 6.56 12.40
C SER A 155 30.00 6.75 12.15
N PRO A 156 30.47 7.74 11.34
CA PRO A 156 31.91 8.01 11.21
C PRO A 156 32.57 8.50 12.52
N TYR A 157 31.81 9.13 13.41
CA TYR A 157 32.33 9.89 14.55
C TYR A 157 32.34 9.08 15.84
N LYS A 158 33.00 7.91 15.81
CA LYS A 158 33.05 6.91 16.89
C LYS A 158 33.61 7.37 18.25
N LYS A 159 34.02 8.64 18.39
CA LYS A 159 34.48 9.28 19.64
C LYS A 159 33.40 10.15 20.30
N LEU A 160 32.24 10.33 19.66
CA LEU A 160 31.12 11.08 20.22
C LEU A 160 30.65 10.48 21.55
N LYS A 161 30.54 11.36 22.55
CA LYS A 161 30.01 11.10 23.89
C LYS A 161 28.70 11.83 24.15
N ARG A 162 28.44 12.93 23.43
CA ARG A 162 27.20 13.68 23.53
C ARG A 162 26.75 14.19 22.17
N ILE A 163 25.47 14.01 21.88
CA ILE A 163 24.75 14.63 20.77
C ILE A 163 23.53 15.34 21.34
N ASP A 164 23.40 16.63 21.05
CA ASP A 164 22.22 17.42 21.41
C ASP A 164 21.49 17.87 20.14
N LEU A 165 20.24 17.41 19.98
CA LEU A 165 19.35 17.62 18.83
C LEU A 165 18.00 18.18 19.30
N SER A 166 17.96 18.74 20.51
CA SER A 166 16.73 19.24 21.13
C SER A 166 16.22 20.54 20.49
N ASN A 167 14.93 20.82 20.63
CA ASN A 167 14.29 22.02 20.07
C ASN A 167 14.60 22.20 18.57
N ASN A 168 14.27 21.17 17.79
CA ASN A 168 14.32 21.15 16.33
C ASN A 168 12.90 20.83 15.80
N LEU A 169 12.78 20.57 14.50
CA LEU A 169 11.50 20.21 13.85
C LEU A 169 11.48 18.73 13.45
N ILE A 170 12.24 17.87 14.14
CA ILE A 170 12.48 16.50 13.68
C ILE A 170 11.18 15.70 13.72
N GLU A 171 10.73 15.24 12.56
CA GLU A 171 9.58 14.33 12.42
C GLU A 171 10.05 12.87 12.26
N THR A 172 11.19 12.66 11.59
CA THR A 172 11.72 11.33 11.25
C THR A 172 13.22 11.19 11.56
N ILE A 173 13.63 10.00 12.00
CA ILE A 173 15.04 9.63 12.19
C ILE A 173 15.25 8.25 11.57
N ALA A 174 16.29 8.09 10.75
CA ALA A 174 16.64 6.80 10.18
C ALA A 174 17.09 5.78 11.26
N GLU A 175 16.70 4.51 11.10
CA GLU A 175 16.98 3.43 12.08
C GLU A 175 18.47 3.27 12.41
N ASP A 176 19.38 3.52 11.47
CA ASP A 176 20.83 3.39 11.69
C ASP A 176 21.56 4.73 11.91
N ALA A 177 20.86 5.85 12.12
CA ALA A 177 21.43 7.19 12.28
C ALA A 177 22.51 7.28 13.37
N PHE A 178 22.29 6.60 14.51
CA PHE A 178 23.21 6.54 15.66
C PHE A 178 24.08 5.27 15.69
N SER A 179 24.03 4.45 14.63
CA SER A 179 24.68 3.13 14.60
C SER A 179 26.20 3.24 14.79
N GLY A 180 26.73 2.35 15.64
CA GLY A 180 28.16 2.27 15.96
C GLY A 180 28.67 3.24 17.02
N LEU A 181 27.82 4.12 17.57
CA LEU A 181 28.18 5.09 18.61
C LEU A 181 28.29 4.48 20.03
N ARG A 182 29.07 3.42 20.18
CA ARG A 182 29.27 2.68 21.46
C ARG A 182 29.90 3.50 22.60
N THR A 183 30.31 4.75 22.36
CA THR A 183 30.84 5.68 23.37
C THR A 183 29.89 6.81 23.72
N LEU A 184 28.68 6.85 23.14
CA LEU A 184 27.70 7.90 23.38
C LEU A 184 27.08 7.74 24.77
N ASN A 185 27.24 8.75 25.62
CA ASN A 185 26.71 8.79 26.98
C ASN A 185 25.39 9.57 27.07
N SER A 186 25.18 10.57 26.19
CA SER A 186 24.03 11.48 26.25
C SER A 186 23.47 11.74 24.85
N LEU A 187 22.16 11.53 24.70
CA LEU A 187 21.40 11.81 23.49
C LEU A 187 20.11 12.57 23.87
N THR A 188 19.96 13.78 23.36
CA THR A 188 18.80 14.63 23.66
C THR A 188 18.04 14.98 22.38
N LEU A 189 16.79 14.55 22.33
CA LEU A 189 15.86 14.64 21.20
C LEU A 189 14.53 15.32 21.61
N TYR A 190 14.50 15.98 22.76
CA TYR A 190 13.29 16.61 23.29
C TYR A 190 12.92 17.88 22.53
N GLY A 191 11.63 18.24 22.51
CA GLY A 191 11.15 19.43 21.78
C GLY A 191 11.27 19.24 20.26
N ASN A 192 10.68 18.16 19.75
CA ASN A 192 10.67 17.81 18.33
C ASN A 192 9.23 17.38 17.93
N HIS A 193 9.03 16.83 16.73
CA HIS A 193 7.72 16.52 16.18
C HIS A 193 7.48 15.03 15.88
N MET A 194 8.37 14.14 16.34
CA MET A 194 8.30 12.70 16.11
C MET A 194 7.02 12.08 16.68
N SER A 195 6.31 11.29 15.87
CA SER A 195 5.10 10.55 16.27
C SER A 195 5.32 9.04 16.49
N ASP A 196 6.42 8.49 15.98
CA ASP A 196 6.86 7.10 16.17
C ASP A 196 8.41 7.05 16.20
N LEU A 197 9.00 5.96 16.73
CA LEU A 197 10.43 5.70 16.79
C LEU A 197 10.77 4.31 16.21
N PRO A 198 11.63 4.19 15.17
CA PRO A 198 12.02 2.91 14.59
C PRO A 198 12.58 1.93 15.63
N GLU A 199 12.27 0.63 15.48
CA GLU A 199 12.52 -0.37 16.54
C GLU A 199 13.98 -0.47 17.00
N ALA A 200 14.95 -0.19 16.13
CA ALA A 200 16.37 -0.30 16.46
C ALA A 200 17.16 1.02 16.43
N ILE A 201 16.50 2.17 16.48
CA ILE A 201 17.14 3.51 16.51
C ILE A 201 18.22 3.67 17.61
N PHE A 202 18.11 2.90 18.70
CA PHE A 202 19.05 2.92 19.82
C PHE A 202 19.97 1.68 19.90
N ARG A 203 20.05 0.86 18.84
CA ARG A 203 20.93 -0.32 18.76
C ARG A 203 22.39 0.08 18.99
N ASP A 204 23.16 -0.78 19.65
CA ASP A 204 24.58 -0.57 20.00
C ASP A 204 24.88 0.57 21.00
N LEU A 205 23.91 1.37 21.45
CA LEU A 205 24.11 2.51 22.38
C LEU A 205 24.33 2.08 23.84
N THR A 206 25.12 1.03 24.06
CA THR A 206 25.40 0.37 25.35
C THR A 206 26.11 1.23 26.40
N ALA A 207 26.60 2.42 26.04
CA ALA A 207 27.18 3.41 26.95
C ALA A 207 26.21 4.53 27.34
N LEU A 208 25.01 4.58 26.76
CA LEU A 208 24.08 5.69 26.93
C LEU A 208 23.54 5.72 28.37
N GLN A 209 23.63 6.89 28.99
CA GLN A 209 23.23 7.16 30.37
C GLN A 209 22.03 8.12 30.45
N LEU A 210 21.82 8.94 29.42
CA LEU A 210 20.74 9.93 29.38
C LEU A 210 20.09 9.94 27.99
N LEU A 211 18.77 9.77 27.97
CA LEU A 211 17.92 9.83 26.77
C LEU A 211 16.68 10.70 27.04
N LEU A 212 16.60 11.85 26.36
CA LEU A 212 15.45 12.75 26.44
C LEU A 212 14.62 12.69 25.15
N LEU A 213 13.38 12.22 25.25
CA LEU A 213 12.39 12.13 24.18
C LEU A 213 11.11 12.93 24.50
N ASN A 214 11.14 13.77 25.54
CA ASN A 214 9.98 14.53 25.99
C ASN A 214 9.59 15.67 25.03
N ALA A 215 8.37 16.20 25.16
CA ALA A 215 7.84 17.24 24.26
C ALA A 215 7.99 16.83 22.79
N ASN A 216 7.40 15.69 22.46
CA ASN A 216 7.28 15.14 21.11
C ASN A 216 5.81 14.76 20.87
N ARG A 217 5.52 13.98 19.82
CA ARG A 217 4.16 13.55 19.45
C ARG A 217 3.94 12.04 19.55
N LEU A 218 4.85 11.30 20.20
CA LEU A 218 4.90 9.83 20.20
C LEU A 218 3.58 9.21 20.65
N THR A 219 2.97 8.35 19.82
CA THR A 219 1.66 7.73 20.12
C THR A 219 1.77 6.35 20.75
N CYS A 220 2.91 5.69 20.57
CA CYS A 220 3.22 4.35 21.07
C CYS A 220 4.73 4.22 21.38
N ILE A 221 5.10 3.11 22.02
CA ILE A 221 6.49 2.67 22.19
C ILE A 221 6.55 1.17 21.94
N ARG A 222 7.42 0.73 21.02
CA ARG A 222 7.65 -0.70 20.73
C ARG A 222 8.35 -1.39 21.91
N ILE A 223 7.96 -2.63 22.20
CA ILE A 223 8.46 -3.40 23.36
C ILE A 223 10.00 -3.53 23.40
N ASN A 224 10.66 -3.67 22.24
CA ASN A 224 12.11 -3.90 22.16
C ASN A 224 12.95 -2.60 22.06
N LEU A 225 12.33 -1.42 22.00
CA LEU A 225 13.00 -0.16 21.61
C LEU A 225 14.23 0.19 22.47
N PHE A 226 14.22 -0.22 23.74
CA PHE A 226 15.26 0.10 24.72
C PHE A 226 16.19 -1.08 25.06
N ARG A 227 16.17 -2.16 24.25
CA ARG A 227 16.83 -3.45 24.57
C ARG A 227 18.32 -3.35 24.91
N ASP A 228 19.06 -2.47 24.24
CA ASP A 228 20.52 -2.32 24.41
C ASP A 228 20.93 -1.27 25.46
N LEU A 229 19.97 -0.52 26.01
CA LEU A 229 20.22 0.66 26.86
C LEU A 229 20.48 0.32 28.33
N VAL A 230 21.30 -0.70 28.59
CA VAL A 230 21.49 -1.31 29.92
C VAL A 230 22.09 -0.33 30.96
N LYS A 231 22.83 0.70 30.51
CA LYS A 231 23.46 1.74 31.35
C LYS A 231 22.65 3.03 31.49
N LEU A 232 21.42 3.07 30.97
CA LEU A 232 20.61 4.27 30.98
C LEU A 232 20.17 4.60 32.41
N HIS A 233 20.55 5.79 32.90
CA HIS A 233 20.13 6.30 34.21
C HIS A 233 18.87 7.16 34.10
N LEU A 234 18.69 7.90 33.01
CA LEU A 234 17.53 8.78 32.82
C LEU A 234 16.86 8.57 31.45
N LEU A 235 15.55 8.29 31.49
CA LEU A 235 14.66 8.23 30.32
C LEU A 235 13.50 9.22 30.50
N SER A 236 13.28 10.10 29.53
CA SER A 236 12.18 11.08 29.59
C SER A 236 11.23 10.91 28.39
N LEU A 237 10.02 10.40 28.64
CA LEU A 237 8.92 10.25 27.67
C LEU A 237 7.78 11.26 27.94
N TYR A 238 8.01 12.23 28.83
CA TYR A 238 7.06 13.26 29.25
C TYR A 238 6.51 14.09 28.08
N ASP A 239 5.25 14.50 28.13
CA ASP A 239 4.61 15.34 27.10
C ASP A 239 4.67 14.71 25.70
N ASN A 240 3.88 13.65 25.53
CA ASN A 240 3.71 12.86 24.32
C ASN A 240 2.24 12.36 24.24
N ASN A 241 1.92 11.59 23.21
CA ASN A 241 0.57 11.06 22.95
C ASN A 241 0.40 9.58 23.31
N ILE A 242 1.26 9.01 24.16
CA ILE A 242 1.30 7.58 24.46
C ILE A 242 0.02 7.16 25.19
N ARG A 243 -0.78 6.30 24.57
CA ARG A 243 -2.06 5.83 25.14
C ARG A 243 -1.92 4.56 25.99
N SER A 244 -0.96 3.69 25.71
CA SER A 244 -0.65 2.51 26.54
C SER A 244 0.77 2.02 26.24
N LEU A 245 1.30 1.14 27.09
CA LEU A 245 2.62 0.52 26.98
C LEU A 245 2.47 -0.98 27.28
N SER A 246 3.15 -1.84 26.52
CA SER A 246 3.11 -3.30 26.74
C SER A 246 4.10 -3.76 27.80
N ASN A 247 3.76 -4.84 28.51
CA ASN A 247 4.66 -5.44 29.49
C ASN A 247 5.97 -5.86 28.81
N GLY A 248 7.10 -5.63 29.49
CA GLY A 248 8.45 -5.89 28.95
C GLY A 248 9.18 -4.65 28.39
N THR A 249 8.50 -3.53 28.13
CA THR A 249 9.12 -2.34 27.48
C THR A 249 10.34 -1.77 28.23
N PHE A 250 10.46 -1.99 29.54
CA PHE A 250 11.54 -1.44 30.38
C PHE A 250 12.51 -2.49 30.97
N ASP A 251 12.38 -3.77 30.62
CA ASP A 251 13.13 -4.88 31.28
C ASP A 251 14.65 -4.78 31.11
N SER A 252 15.12 -4.19 29.99
CA SER A 252 16.54 -3.96 29.74
C SER A 252 17.13 -2.78 30.53
N LEU A 253 16.31 -1.88 31.07
CA LEU A 253 16.74 -0.61 31.68
C LEU A 253 17.22 -0.80 33.14
N ARG A 254 18.17 -1.72 33.34
CA ARG A 254 18.63 -2.18 34.68
C ARG A 254 19.33 -1.12 35.52
N SER A 255 19.81 -0.04 34.90
CA SER A 255 20.50 1.07 35.58
C SER A 255 19.60 2.30 35.79
N LEU A 256 18.30 2.22 35.49
CA LEU A 256 17.41 3.37 35.46
C LEU A 256 17.18 3.94 36.86
N GLN A 257 17.44 5.23 37.00
CA GLN A 257 17.30 6.01 38.25
C GLN A 257 16.18 7.05 38.12
N THR A 258 15.88 7.52 36.92
CA THR A 258 14.85 8.53 36.66
C THR A 258 14.11 8.23 35.36
N LEU A 259 12.79 8.31 35.43
CA LEU A 259 11.83 8.07 34.37
C LEU A 259 10.78 9.19 34.42
N HIS A 260 10.42 9.76 33.28
CA HIS A 260 9.31 10.69 33.20
C HIS A 260 8.24 10.16 32.24
N LEU A 261 7.02 9.92 32.74
CA LEU A 261 5.89 9.44 31.95
C LEU A 261 4.69 10.41 31.91
N ALA A 262 4.67 11.48 32.70
CA ALA A 262 3.52 12.39 32.78
C ALA A 262 3.26 13.19 31.50
N ARG A 263 2.07 13.80 31.42
CA ARG A 263 1.51 14.36 30.16
C ARG A 263 1.51 13.33 29.01
N ASN A 264 0.89 12.18 29.27
CA ASN A 264 0.54 11.17 28.27
C ASN A 264 -0.90 10.70 28.53
N PRO A 265 -1.74 10.47 27.50
CA PRO A 265 -3.15 10.12 27.62
C PRO A 265 -3.38 8.63 27.96
N PHE A 266 -2.80 8.13 29.05
CA PHE A 266 -2.82 6.70 29.38
C PHE A 266 -4.23 6.12 29.61
N ILE A 267 -4.48 4.98 28.96
CA ILE A 267 -5.62 4.10 29.18
C ILE A 267 -5.23 3.09 30.26
N CYS A 268 -5.64 3.35 31.50
CA CYS A 268 -5.34 2.54 32.68
C CYS A 268 -6.33 1.39 32.86
N ASP A 269 -6.43 0.56 31.83
CA ASP A 269 -7.10 -0.74 31.86
C ASP A 269 -6.14 -1.85 32.36
N CYS A 270 -6.53 -3.11 32.24
CA CYS A 270 -5.73 -4.25 32.71
C CYS A 270 -4.42 -4.47 31.93
N ASN A 271 -4.31 -4.07 30.66
CA ASN A 271 -3.09 -4.27 29.88
C ASN A 271 -1.97 -3.32 30.32
N LEU A 272 -2.32 -2.17 30.89
CA LEU A 272 -1.35 -1.25 31.48
C LEU A 272 -0.97 -1.63 32.94
N ARG A 273 -1.56 -2.67 33.54
CA ARG A 273 -1.35 -3.04 34.95
C ARG A 273 0.13 -3.19 35.36
N TRP A 274 0.94 -3.78 34.49
CA TRP A 274 2.36 -4.04 34.75
C TRP A 274 3.15 -2.75 35.03
N ILE A 275 2.74 -1.60 34.48
CA ILE A 275 3.45 -0.32 34.71
C ILE A 275 3.34 0.09 36.18
N ALA A 276 2.20 -0.20 36.82
CA ALA A 276 2.02 0.07 38.24
C ALA A 276 2.89 -0.87 39.09
N GLU A 277 2.96 -2.16 38.73
CA GLU A 277 3.87 -3.13 39.37
C GLU A 277 5.35 -2.75 39.21
N TYR A 278 5.76 -2.29 38.03
CA TYR A 278 7.11 -1.79 37.76
C TYR A 278 7.45 -0.55 38.61
N LEU A 279 6.50 0.38 38.77
CA LEU A 279 6.70 1.60 39.57
C LEU A 279 6.57 1.38 41.08
N GLU A 280 5.75 0.43 41.53
CA GLU A 280 5.70 -0.01 42.94
C GLU A 280 7.02 -0.66 43.36
N SER A 281 7.63 -1.46 42.48
CA SER A 281 8.93 -2.11 42.73
C SER A 281 10.14 -1.19 42.53
N ASN A 282 9.99 -0.08 41.80
CA ASN A 282 11.04 0.91 41.54
C ASN A 282 10.62 2.35 41.93
N PRO A 283 10.33 2.62 43.22
CA PRO A 283 9.59 3.82 43.65
C PRO A 283 10.33 5.16 43.54
N VAL A 284 11.64 5.15 43.27
CA VAL A 284 12.44 6.37 43.02
C VAL A 284 12.46 6.76 41.54
N VAL A 285 12.01 5.86 40.65
CA VAL A 285 12.23 5.98 39.21
C VAL A 285 11.26 6.95 38.55
N GLU A 286 9.93 6.87 38.71
CA GLU A 286 9.01 7.83 38.08
C GLU A 286 8.81 9.10 38.92
N THR A 287 9.36 10.22 38.46
CA THR A 287 9.38 11.49 39.22
C THR A 287 8.43 12.57 38.67
N SER A 288 7.83 12.37 37.49
CA SER A 288 7.01 13.40 36.83
C SER A 288 5.52 13.33 37.16
N GLY A 289 5.03 12.23 37.75
CA GLY A 289 3.70 12.09 38.32
C GLY A 289 2.63 11.69 37.31
N ALA A 290 2.88 10.61 36.55
CA ALA A 290 2.00 10.14 35.47
C ALA A 290 0.57 9.82 35.92
N ARG A 291 -0.41 10.14 35.06
CA ARG A 291 -1.86 10.04 35.36
C ARG A 291 -2.61 9.36 34.22
N CYS A 292 -3.73 8.73 34.59
CA CYS A 292 -4.65 8.10 33.65
C CYS A 292 -5.61 9.11 33.01
N ALA A 293 -5.84 8.98 31.71
CA ALA A 293 -6.89 9.69 30.98
C ALA A 293 -8.15 8.84 30.79
N ARG A 294 -8.01 7.52 30.61
CA ARG A 294 -9.13 6.57 30.49
C ARG A 294 -8.88 5.31 31.34
N PRO A 295 -9.88 4.43 31.52
CA PRO A 295 -11.32 4.71 31.41
C PRO A 295 -11.77 5.73 32.48
N VAL A 296 -12.99 6.28 32.38
CA VAL A 296 -13.48 7.40 33.23
C VAL A 296 -13.31 7.13 34.73
N ARG A 297 -13.51 5.88 35.17
CA ARG A 297 -13.28 5.42 36.56
C ARG A 297 -11.85 5.62 37.08
N MET A 298 -10.87 5.83 36.20
CA MET A 298 -9.45 6.07 36.51
C MET A 298 -8.98 7.49 36.23
N GLU A 299 -9.79 8.33 35.56
CA GLU A 299 -9.37 9.64 35.07
C GLU A 299 -8.69 10.48 36.17
N ARG A 300 -7.60 11.16 35.81
CA ARG A 300 -6.77 12.05 36.65
C ARG A 300 -6.05 11.40 37.83
N LYS A 301 -6.28 10.10 38.14
CA LYS A 301 -5.55 9.38 39.19
C LYS A 301 -4.10 9.15 38.77
N ARG A 302 -3.16 9.29 39.71
CA ARG A 302 -1.73 9.01 39.48
C ARG A 302 -1.49 7.51 39.45
N ILE A 303 -0.71 7.05 38.48
CA ILE A 303 -0.33 5.64 38.30
C ILE A 303 0.41 5.13 39.55
N THR A 304 1.42 5.87 40.01
CA THR A 304 2.24 5.54 41.20
C THR A 304 1.47 5.50 42.53
N ASN A 305 0.33 6.17 42.63
CA ASN A 305 -0.51 6.17 43.83
C ASN A 305 -1.62 5.09 43.79
N MET A 306 -1.68 4.28 42.73
CA MET A 306 -2.70 3.25 42.55
C MET A 306 -2.08 1.86 42.53
N LYS A 307 -2.47 1.03 43.51
CA LYS A 307 -2.14 -0.40 43.51
C LYS A 307 -2.52 -1.04 42.17
N SER A 308 -1.61 -1.80 41.57
CA SER A 308 -1.78 -2.44 40.26
C SER A 308 -3.12 -3.18 40.09
N VAL A 309 -3.63 -3.82 41.14
CA VAL A 309 -4.92 -4.53 41.19
C VAL A 309 -6.14 -3.67 40.79
N LYS A 310 -6.03 -2.33 40.78
CA LYS A 310 -7.06 -1.42 40.30
C LYS A 310 -7.15 -1.36 38.77
N PHE A 311 -6.05 -1.64 38.07
CA PHE A 311 -5.97 -1.77 36.61
C PHE A 311 -6.67 -3.08 36.18
N LYS A 312 -7.94 -2.95 35.79
CA LYS A 312 -8.83 -4.02 35.33
C LYS A 312 -9.41 -3.67 33.96
N CYS A 313 -9.96 -4.65 33.25
CA CYS A 313 -10.78 -4.46 32.06
C CYS A 313 -12.22 -4.91 32.35
N LYS A 314 -13.21 -4.24 31.77
CA LYS A 314 -14.59 -4.73 31.66
C LYS A 314 -14.85 -5.27 30.27
N ASP A 315 -15.51 -6.42 30.16
CA ASP A 315 -16.01 -6.96 28.90
C ASP A 315 -14.95 -6.88 27.78
N ALA A 316 -15.21 -6.15 26.70
CA ALA A 316 -14.29 -6.00 25.58
C ALA A 316 -13.13 -4.99 25.79
N GLU A 317 -13.05 -4.26 26.92
CA GLU A 317 -11.95 -3.32 27.23
C GLU A 317 -10.56 -3.97 27.09
N TYR A 318 -10.44 -5.30 27.27
CA TYR A 318 -9.18 -6.04 27.13
C TYR A 318 -8.62 -6.01 25.71
N TYR A 319 -9.45 -6.28 24.69
CA TYR A 319 -8.98 -6.40 23.30
C TYR A 319 -8.49 -5.05 22.75
N ARG A 320 -9.03 -3.95 23.27
CA ARG A 320 -8.72 -2.59 22.83
C ARG A 320 -7.23 -2.23 22.91
N THR A 321 -6.52 -2.63 23.95
CA THR A 321 -5.14 -2.18 24.23
C THR A 321 -4.12 -3.31 24.36
N ALA A 322 -4.54 -4.57 24.17
CA ALA A 322 -3.67 -5.74 24.29
C ALA A 322 -2.45 -5.70 23.34
N GLN A 323 -2.57 -5.01 22.19
CA GLN A 323 -1.53 -4.89 21.17
C GLN A 323 -0.80 -3.52 21.16
N ALA A 324 -0.88 -2.75 22.25
CA ALA A 324 -0.30 -1.40 22.31
C ALA A 324 1.22 -1.34 22.00
N GLY A 325 1.99 -2.37 22.37
CA GLY A 325 3.42 -2.51 22.06
C GLY A 325 3.74 -2.85 20.60
N GLN A 326 2.72 -3.15 19.79
CA GLN A 326 2.77 -3.21 18.32
C GLN A 326 2.23 -1.92 17.68
N CYS A 327 2.03 -0.85 18.47
CA CYS A 327 1.45 0.43 18.07
C CYS A 327 -0.01 0.34 17.57
N PHE A 328 -0.78 -0.67 18.02
CA PHE A 328 -2.20 -0.84 17.66
C PHE A 328 -3.12 -0.71 18.88
N ILE A 329 -4.23 0.02 18.71
CA ILE A 329 -5.32 0.20 19.69
C ILE A 329 -6.64 0.19 18.92
N ASP A 330 -7.58 -0.69 19.28
CA ASP A 330 -8.86 -0.90 18.56
C ASP A 330 -9.93 0.17 18.90
N HIS A 331 -11.02 0.18 18.13
CA HIS A 331 -12.16 1.09 18.23
C HIS A 331 -12.98 0.90 19.52
N ASP A 332 -13.79 1.92 19.85
CA ASP A 332 -14.82 1.83 20.89
C ASP A 332 -16.05 1.05 20.37
N CYS A 333 -16.90 0.57 21.28
CA CYS A 333 -18.18 -0.07 20.89
C CYS A 333 -19.15 0.97 20.29
N PRO A 334 -19.84 0.70 19.16
CA PRO A 334 -20.76 1.65 18.55
C PRO A 334 -21.94 2.00 19.49
N ASP A 335 -22.24 3.30 19.63
CA ASP A 335 -23.26 3.82 20.57
C ASP A 335 -24.67 3.20 20.38
N ALA A 336 -25.01 2.84 19.15
CA ALA A 336 -26.29 2.21 18.81
C ALA A 336 -26.38 0.73 19.20
N CYS A 337 -25.29 0.11 19.64
CA CYS A 337 -25.14 -1.33 19.87
C CYS A 337 -24.68 -1.64 21.29
N THR A 338 -24.58 -2.92 21.63
CA THR A 338 -24.01 -3.41 22.90
C THR A 338 -22.98 -4.49 22.62
N CYS A 339 -21.75 -4.30 23.12
CA CYS A 339 -20.64 -5.23 22.93
C CYS A 339 -20.38 -6.05 24.20
N HIS A 340 -20.35 -7.38 24.07
CA HIS A 340 -19.99 -8.31 25.14
C HIS A 340 -18.98 -9.32 24.58
N GLU A 341 -17.82 -9.46 25.20
CA GLU A 341 -16.68 -10.23 24.66
C GLU A 341 -16.38 -9.80 23.20
N SER A 342 -16.62 -10.68 22.23
CA SER A 342 -16.48 -10.43 20.79
C SER A 342 -17.82 -10.40 20.03
N ILE A 343 -18.95 -10.32 20.75
CA ILE A 343 -20.29 -10.20 20.18
C ILE A 343 -20.69 -8.73 20.14
N VAL A 344 -21.13 -8.25 18.98
CA VAL A 344 -21.71 -6.91 18.79
C VAL A 344 -23.20 -7.07 18.47
N ASP A 345 -24.04 -6.70 19.43
CA ASP A 345 -25.50 -6.80 19.31
C ASP A 345 -26.11 -5.43 18.98
N CYS A 346 -26.63 -5.31 17.76
CA CYS A 346 -27.33 -4.15 17.21
C CYS A 346 -28.78 -4.52 16.83
N SER A 347 -29.35 -5.56 17.44
CA SER A 347 -30.68 -6.08 17.09
C SER A 347 -31.82 -5.18 17.58
N ASN A 348 -32.91 -5.12 16.80
CA ASN A 348 -34.14 -4.37 17.12
C ASN A 348 -33.92 -2.87 17.41
N ARG A 349 -32.94 -2.23 16.74
CA ARG A 349 -32.57 -0.81 16.95
C ARG A 349 -33.17 0.14 15.89
N GLY A 350 -33.91 -0.37 14.92
CA GLY A 350 -34.50 0.42 13.83
C GLY A 350 -33.48 0.92 12.81
N LEU A 351 -32.33 0.25 12.67
CA LEU A 351 -31.22 0.70 11.84
C LEU A 351 -31.57 0.62 10.33
N PRO A 352 -31.38 1.69 9.55
CA PRO A 352 -31.60 1.67 8.10
C PRO A 352 -30.41 1.07 7.32
N THR A 353 -29.24 0.98 7.95
CA THR A 353 -27.96 0.54 7.37
C THR A 353 -27.11 -0.16 8.44
N VAL A 354 -26.03 -0.84 8.02
CA VAL A 354 -25.02 -1.40 8.93
C VAL A 354 -24.23 -0.25 9.60
N PRO A 355 -24.03 -0.25 10.93
CA PRO A 355 -23.23 0.77 11.63
C PRO A 355 -21.78 0.87 11.14
N ASP A 356 -21.19 2.05 11.34
CA ASP A 356 -19.76 2.32 11.13
C ASP A 356 -18.95 2.00 12.40
N GLU A 357 -17.62 1.91 12.28
CA GLU A 357 -16.67 1.70 13.40
C GLU A 357 -16.92 0.45 14.27
N ILE A 358 -17.31 -0.67 13.65
CA ILE A 358 -17.44 -1.97 14.36
C ILE A 358 -16.04 -2.49 14.75
N PRO A 359 -15.78 -2.87 16.03
CA PRO A 359 -14.44 -3.27 16.49
C PRO A 359 -13.88 -4.52 15.80
N THR A 360 -12.57 -4.56 15.54
CA THR A 360 -11.96 -5.60 14.69
C THR A 360 -11.96 -7.01 15.31
N TYR A 361 -12.05 -7.09 16.63
CA TYR A 361 -12.18 -8.36 17.37
C TYR A 361 -13.57 -9.02 17.25
N THR A 362 -14.54 -8.40 16.59
CA THR A 362 -15.93 -8.91 16.49
C THR A 362 -16.00 -10.27 15.78
N THR A 363 -16.62 -11.26 16.43
CA THR A 363 -16.87 -12.61 15.89
C THR A 363 -18.33 -12.86 15.52
N GLU A 364 -19.28 -12.14 16.10
CA GLU A 364 -20.71 -12.26 15.84
C GLU A 364 -21.33 -10.87 15.79
N LEU A 365 -22.03 -10.57 14.70
CA LEU A 365 -22.71 -9.29 14.47
C LEU A 365 -24.21 -9.53 14.26
N LYS A 366 -25.02 -9.02 15.20
CA LYS A 366 -26.48 -9.17 15.18
C LYS A 366 -27.15 -7.89 14.70
N LEU A 367 -27.80 -7.96 13.55
CA LEU A 367 -28.50 -6.86 12.89
C LEU A 367 -29.96 -7.22 12.59
N ASN A 368 -30.50 -8.26 13.22
CA ASN A 368 -31.87 -8.73 13.03
C ASN A 368 -32.92 -7.75 13.59
N GLY A 369 -34.10 -7.74 12.98
CA GLY A 369 -35.23 -6.88 13.41
C GLY A 369 -34.99 -5.39 13.14
N ASN A 370 -34.28 -5.04 12.07
CA ASN A 370 -33.95 -3.68 11.67
C ASN A 370 -34.63 -3.29 10.34
N GLU A 371 -34.36 -2.08 9.82
CA GLU A 371 -34.99 -1.55 8.60
C GLU A 371 -34.07 -1.62 7.36
N ILE A 372 -33.01 -2.45 7.41
CA ILE A 372 -31.97 -2.51 6.37
C ILE A 372 -32.59 -2.96 5.05
N SER A 373 -32.43 -2.13 4.01
CA SER A 373 -33.08 -2.33 2.69
C SER A 373 -32.12 -2.79 1.59
N ARG A 374 -30.81 -2.58 1.78
CA ARG A 374 -29.73 -3.01 0.88
C ARG A 374 -28.49 -3.39 1.69
N ILE A 375 -27.69 -4.31 1.17
CA ILE A 375 -26.31 -4.53 1.63
C ILE A 375 -25.39 -4.05 0.51
N SER A 376 -24.55 -3.06 0.81
CA SER A 376 -23.72 -2.36 -0.18
C SER A 376 -22.26 -2.81 -0.16
N ALA A 377 -21.56 -2.63 -1.27
CA ALA A 377 -20.13 -2.90 -1.41
C ALA A 377 -19.27 -1.73 -0.88
N ASP A 378 -19.57 -1.27 0.32
CA ASP A 378 -18.89 -0.16 1.02
C ASP A 378 -17.65 -0.60 1.81
N GLY A 379 -17.37 -1.90 1.85
CA GLY A 379 -16.18 -2.47 2.50
C GLY A 379 -16.30 -2.64 4.01
N LYS A 380 -17.47 -2.42 4.64
CA LYS A 380 -17.63 -2.52 6.10
C LYS A 380 -17.19 -3.86 6.70
N PHE A 381 -17.39 -4.96 5.97
CA PHE A 381 -16.98 -6.29 6.42
C PHE A 381 -15.49 -6.62 6.18
N LEU A 382 -14.74 -5.75 5.47
CA LEU A 382 -13.29 -5.93 5.24
C LEU A 382 -12.48 -5.75 6.53
N HIS A 383 -12.96 -4.91 7.44
CA HIS A 383 -12.31 -4.59 8.71
C HIS A 383 -12.69 -5.56 9.85
N LEU A 384 -13.49 -6.60 9.56
CA LEU A 384 -13.97 -7.58 10.54
C LEU A 384 -13.41 -9.00 10.24
N PRO A 385 -12.08 -9.20 10.29
CA PRO A 385 -11.45 -10.46 9.90
C PRO A 385 -11.84 -11.64 10.81
N ASN A 386 -12.37 -11.37 12.00
CA ASN A 386 -12.77 -12.37 12.98
C ASN A 386 -14.24 -12.79 12.87
N LEU A 387 -15.05 -12.13 12.02
CA LEU A 387 -16.49 -12.32 11.93
C LEU A 387 -16.86 -13.71 11.39
N LYS A 388 -17.61 -14.48 12.18
CA LYS A 388 -18.07 -15.85 11.89
C LYS A 388 -19.57 -15.96 11.65
N ILE A 389 -20.37 -15.13 12.32
CA ILE A 389 -21.84 -15.15 12.25
C ILE A 389 -22.34 -13.73 11.92
N LEU A 390 -23.18 -13.62 10.89
CA LEU A 390 -23.85 -12.39 10.49
C LEU A 390 -25.35 -12.63 10.41
N ASP A 391 -26.09 -12.03 11.34
CA ASP A 391 -27.54 -12.17 11.44
C ASP A 391 -28.26 -10.94 10.88
N LEU A 392 -28.87 -11.11 9.69
CA LEU A 392 -29.64 -10.09 8.95
C LEU A 392 -31.11 -10.52 8.80
N ARG A 393 -31.62 -11.36 9.71
CA ARG A 393 -33.02 -11.80 9.71
C ARG A 393 -33.99 -10.64 9.93
N ASP A 394 -35.22 -10.80 9.45
CA ASP A 394 -36.33 -9.87 9.75
C ASP A 394 -35.97 -8.41 9.40
N ASN A 395 -35.50 -8.21 8.17
CA ASN A 395 -35.11 -6.91 7.62
C ASN A 395 -35.91 -6.62 6.33
N ARG A 396 -35.51 -5.61 5.55
CA ARG A 396 -36.19 -5.18 4.32
C ARG A 396 -35.35 -5.40 3.05
N ILE A 397 -34.32 -6.23 3.11
CA ILE A 397 -33.26 -6.33 2.09
C ILE A 397 -33.84 -6.83 0.78
N SER A 398 -33.79 -6.00 -0.27
CA SER A 398 -34.21 -6.36 -1.63
C SER A 398 -33.04 -6.58 -2.59
N VAL A 399 -31.88 -6.00 -2.30
CA VAL A 399 -30.66 -6.04 -3.13
C VAL A 399 -29.44 -6.27 -2.23
N ILE A 400 -28.56 -7.18 -2.67
CA ILE A 400 -27.18 -7.31 -2.19
C ILE A 400 -26.30 -6.96 -3.38
N GLU A 401 -25.44 -5.95 -3.23
CA GLU A 401 -24.53 -5.54 -4.30
C GLU A 401 -23.48 -6.62 -4.58
N ASP A 402 -22.97 -6.66 -5.82
CA ASP A 402 -21.84 -7.54 -6.17
C ASP A 402 -20.65 -7.20 -5.26
N GLU A 403 -19.98 -8.23 -4.73
CA GLU A 403 -18.86 -8.14 -3.78
C GLU A 403 -19.16 -7.50 -2.41
N ALA A 404 -20.44 -7.34 -2.03
CA ALA A 404 -20.82 -6.69 -0.76
C ALA A 404 -20.28 -7.37 0.53
N PHE A 405 -19.94 -8.67 0.48
CA PHE A 405 -19.32 -9.40 1.59
C PHE A 405 -17.79 -9.60 1.41
N GLN A 406 -17.13 -8.82 0.54
CA GLN A 406 -15.69 -8.94 0.31
C GLN A 406 -14.91 -8.63 1.60
N GLY A 407 -13.99 -9.54 1.95
CA GLY A 407 -13.23 -9.49 3.21
C GLY A 407 -13.82 -10.33 4.35
N ALA A 408 -15.11 -10.65 4.33
CA ALA A 408 -15.81 -11.50 5.32
C ALA A 408 -15.45 -13.00 5.19
N SER A 409 -14.17 -13.31 5.00
CA SER A 409 -13.69 -14.65 4.66
C SER A 409 -13.78 -15.66 5.80
N SER A 410 -13.85 -15.19 7.05
CA SER A 410 -14.09 -16.00 8.25
C SER A 410 -15.56 -16.35 8.48
N LEU A 411 -16.48 -15.80 7.68
CA LEU A 411 -17.92 -15.99 7.89
C LEU A 411 -18.33 -17.43 7.60
N VAL A 412 -18.95 -18.07 8.59
CA VAL A 412 -19.41 -19.46 8.56
C VAL A 412 -20.92 -19.53 8.34
N GLU A 413 -21.68 -18.57 8.91
CA GLU A 413 -23.13 -18.53 8.86
C GLU A 413 -23.65 -17.13 8.47
N LEU A 414 -24.51 -17.11 7.46
CA LEU A 414 -25.19 -15.91 6.96
C LEU A 414 -26.70 -16.13 6.99
N MET A 415 -27.38 -15.35 7.84
CA MET A 415 -28.83 -15.45 8.01
C MET A 415 -29.56 -14.30 7.29
N LEU A 416 -30.22 -14.61 6.17
CA LEU A 416 -31.00 -13.67 5.35
C LEU A 416 -32.51 -14.01 5.34
N THR A 417 -32.97 -14.79 6.32
CA THR A 417 -34.37 -15.21 6.44
C THR A 417 -35.32 -14.03 6.61
N ASN A 418 -36.51 -14.11 5.99
CA ASN A 418 -37.56 -13.09 6.07
C ASN A 418 -37.08 -11.71 5.57
N ASN A 419 -36.77 -11.65 4.28
CA ASN A 419 -36.32 -10.46 3.55
C ASN A 419 -37.08 -10.34 2.22
N LYS A 420 -36.61 -9.51 1.28
CA LYS A 420 -37.30 -9.17 0.02
C LYS A 420 -36.48 -9.51 -1.23
N LEU A 421 -35.48 -10.40 -1.13
CA LEU A 421 -34.57 -10.73 -2.22
C LEU A 421 -35.32 -11.45 -3.36
N SER A 422 -35.34 -10.86 -4.57
CA SER A 422 -35.95 -11.45 -5.76
C SER A 422 -34.94 -12.08 -6.73
N ASN A 423 -33.68 -11.67 -6.66
CA ASN A 423 -32.57 -12.26 -7.41
C ASN A 423 -31.28 -12.15 -6.56
N VAL A 424 -30.37 -13.11 -6.69
CA VAL A 424 -29.02 -13.05 -6.11
C VAL A 424 -28.03 -13.58 -7.15
N THR A 425 -26.85 -12.96 -7.24
CA THR A 425 -25.75 -13.42 -8.09
C THR A 425 -24.71 -14.09 -7.20
N GLY A 426 -23.90 -15.00 -7.74
CA GLY A 426 -22.74 -15.51 -6.99
C GLY A 426 -21.69 -14.43 -6.73
N ARG A 427 -21.71 -13.33 -7.51
CA ARG A 427 -20.91 -12.12 -7.26
C ARG A 427 -21.35 -11.42 -5.96
N SER A 428 -22.63 -11.38 -5.63
CA SER A 428 -23.13 -10.88 -4.33
C SER A 428 -22.50 -11.60 -3.13
N PHE A 429 -22.06 -12.85 -3.29
CA PHE A 429 -21.45 -13.67 -2.24
C PHE A 429 -19.92 -13.80 -2.33
N VAL A 430 -19.26 -13.05 -3.23
CA VAL A 430 -17.79 -13.03 -3.33
C VAL A 430 -17.18 -12.52 -2.02
N GLY A 431 -16.20 -13.28 -1.52
CA GLY A 431 -15.58 -13.08 -0.21
C GLY A 431 -15.90 -14.18 0.81
N LEU A 432 -17.09 -14.81 0.71
CA LEU A 432 -17.62 -15.79 1.66
C LEU A 432 -17.02 -17.20 1.52
N LYS A 433 -15.68 -17.30 1.59
CA LYS A 433 -14.92 -18.54 1.32
C LYS A 433 -15.25 -19.70 2.26
N ASN A 434 -15.50 -19.41 3.55
CA ASN A 434 -15.73 -20.41 4.60
C ASN A 434 -17.22 -20.62 4.94
N LEU A 435 -18.14 -20.04 4.16
CA LEU A 435 -19.57 -20.10 4.45
C LEU A 435 -20.08 -21.55 4.36
N ARG A 436 -20.59 -22.06 5.47
CA ARG A 436 -21.17 -23.42 5.58
C ARG A 436 -22.69 -23.39 5.57
N THR A 437 -23.28 -22.31 6.07
CA THR A 437 -24.73 -22.16 6.27
C THR A 437 -25.23 -20.89 5.61
N LEU A 438 -26.14 -21.04 4.62
CA LEU A 438 -26.80 -19.93 3.95
C LEU A 438 -28.33 -20.07 4.07
N MET A 439 -28.94 -19.16 4.82
CA MET A 439 -30.39 -19.16 5.09
C MET A 439 -31.09 -18.07 4.27
N LEU A 440 -31.67 -18.45 3.13
CA LEU A 440 -32.44 -17.56 2.22
C LEU A 440 -33.96 -17.81 2.33
N ARG A 441 -34.41 -18.38 3.45
CA ARG A 441 -35.81 -18.72 3.72
C ARG A 441 -36.74 -17.49 3.66
N SER A 442 -37.97 -17.65 3.17
CA SER A 442 -39.00 -16.60 3.18
C SER A 442 -38.50 -15.33 2.47
N ASN A 443 -38.13 -15.49 1.20
CA ASN A 443 -37.70 -14.44 0.28
C ASN A 443 -38.56 -14.52 -1.01
N ARG A 444 -38.10 -13.96 -2.13
CA ARG A 444 -38.86 -13.83 -3.40
C ARG A 444 -38.11 -14.36 -4.62
N LEU A 445 -37.15 -15.26 -4.43
CA LEU A 445 -36.36 -15.84 -5.53
C LEU A 445 -37.28 -16.65 -6.45
N SER A 446 -37.23 -16.41 -7.76
CA SER A 446 -38.12 -17.08 -8.75
C SER A 446 -37.46 -18.14 -9.61
N CYS A 447 -36.14 -18.12 -9.75
CA CYS A 447 -35.37 -19.12 -10.48
C CYS A 447 -33.92 -19.19 -9.98
N ILE A 448 -33.21 -20.27 -10.33
CA ILE A 448 -31.79 -20.45 -9.99
C ILE A 448 -31.01 -20.67 -11.30
N THR A 449 -30.01 -19.83 -11.55
CA THR A 449 -29.14 -19.89 -12.71
C THR A 449 -27.79 -20.51 -12.38
N ASN A 450 -27.00 -20.82 -13.42
CA ASN A 450 -25.60 -21.19 -13.30
C ASN A 450 -24.71 -20.10 -12.67
N GLU A 451 -25.21 -18.87 -12.52
CA GLU A 451 -24.50 -17.74 -11.91
C GLU A 451 -24.88 -17.52 -10.44
N THR A 452 -26.12 -17.85 -10.04
CA THR A 452 -26.73 -17.54 -8.73
C THR A 452 -25.90 -17.92 -7.50
N PHE A 453 -25.25 -19.09 -7.50
CA PHE A 453 -24.43 -19.59 -6.39
C PHE A 453 -22.98 -19.88 -6.81
N THR A 454 -22.46 -19.16 -7.81
CA THR A 454 -21.05 -19.28 -8.18
C THR A 454 -20.13 -18.91 -7.01
N GLY A 455 -19.02 -19.62 -6.87
CA GLY A 455 -18.03 -19.38 -5.80
C GLY A 455 -18.30 -20.05 -4.44
N LEU A 456 -19.55 -20.42 -4.11
CA LEU A 456 -19.96 -20.95 -2.79
C LEU A 456 -19.57 -22.42 -2.52
N LYS A 457 -18.28 -22.75 -2.64
CA LYS A 457 -17.78 -24.15 -2.58
C LYS A 457 -17.97 -24.84 -1.23
N ALA A 458 -17.97 -24.10 -0.13
CA ALA A 458 -17.98 -24.62 1.24
C ALA A 458 -19.39 -24.83 1.85
N VAL A 459 -20.44 -24.36 1.17
CA VAL A 459 -21.81 -24.40 1.70
C VAL A 459 -22.28 -25.84 1.84
N ARG A 460 -22.64 -26.22 3.06
CA ARG A 460 -23.18 -27.53 3.44
C ARG A 460 -24.70 -27.52 3.58
N LEU A 461 -25.25 -26.41 4.08
CA LEU A 461 -26.67 -26.19 4.28
C LEU A 461 -27.10 -24.94 3.50
N LEU A 462 -27.94 -25.15 2.49
CA LEU A 462 -28.66 -24.10 1.77
C LEU A 462 -30.15 -24.22 2.04
N SER A 463 -30.77 -23.18 2.59
CA SER A 463 -32.23 -23.13 2.81
C SER A 463 -32.87 -22.12 1.87
N LEU A 464 -33.65 -22.63 0.92
CA LEU A 464 -34.48 -21.88 -0.03
C LEU A 464 -35.98 -22.07 0.26
N TYR A 465 -36.31 -22.54 1.47
CA TYR A 465 -37.68 -22.73 1.95
C TYR A 465 -38.53 -21.48 1.74
N ASP A 466 -39.78 -21.64 1.29
CA ASP A 466 -40.76 -20.53 1.17
C ASP A 466 -40.19 -19.39 0.29
N ASN A 467 -40.06 -19.68 -1.00
CA ASN A 467 -39.66 -18.75 -2.05
C ASN A 467 -40.59 -18.95 -3.27
N ALA A 468 -40.31 -18.28 -4.38
CA ALA A 468 -41.13 -18.35 -5.60
C ALA A 468 -40.48 -19.21 -6.71
N ILE A 469 -39.56 -20.13 -6.37
CA ILE A 469 -38.70 -20.82 -7.34
C ILE A 469 -39.53 -21.79 -8.19
N SER A 470 -39.61 -21.53 -9.49
CA SER A 470 -40.29 -22.41 -10.44
C SER A 470 -39.33 -23.35 -11.19
N THR A 471 -38.11 -22.93 -11.46
CA THR A 471 -37.13 -23.73 -12.23
C THR A 471 -35.68 -23.44 -11.80
N ILE A 472 -34.81 -24.45 -12.02
CA ILE A 472 -33.41 -24.52 -11.57
C ILE A 472 -32.60 -25.05 -12.75
N MET A 473 -31.63 -24.27 -13.25
CA MET A 473 -30.85 -24.70 -14.43
C MET A 473 -29.87 -25.83 -14.13
N PRO A 474 -29.62 -26.74 -15.10
CA PRO A 474 -28.54 -27.72 -15.02
C PRO A 474 -27.20 -27.06 -14.64
N GLY A 475 -26.47 -27.69 -13.72
CA GLY A 475 -25.16 -27.20 -13.26
C GLY A 475 -25.18 -26.01 -12.29
N SER A 476 -26.35 -25.41 -12.00
CA SER A 476 -26.46 -24.28 -11.04
C SER A 476 -26.04 -24.60 -9.60
N LEU A 477 -26.08 -25.88 -9.22
CA LEU A 477 -25.68 -26.36 -7.91
C LEU A 477 -24.26 -26.97 -7.90
N ASP A 478 -23.58 -27.10 -9.05
CA ASP A 478 -22.28 -27.78 -9.15
C ASP A 478 -21.12 -27.04 -8.49
N SER A 479 -21.26 -25.72 -8.28
CA SER A 479 -20.32 -24.92 -7.50
C SER A 479 -20.25 -25.38 -6.03
N MET A 480 -21.38 -25.80 -5.46
CA MET A 480 -21.55 -26.15 -4.04
C MET A 480 -21.18 -27.62 -3.78
N LYS A 481 -19.89 -27.93 -3.96
CA LYS A 481 -19.36 -29.30 -3.82
C LYS A 481 -19.58 -29.94 -2.43
N ALA A 482 -19.73 -29.13 -1.38
CA ALA A 482 -19.93 -29.59 -0.01
C ALA A 482 -21.42 -29.71 0.40
N LEU A 483 -22.37 -29.48 -0.51
CA LEU A 483 -23.80 -29.40 -0.20
C LEU A 483 -24.35 -30.75 0.29
N ALA A 484 -24.83 -30.78 1.53
CA ALA A 484 -25.41 -31.96 2.17
C ALA A 484 -26.92 -31.80 2.45
N THR A 485 -27.38 -30.56 2.64
CA THR A 485 -28.78 -30.23 2.92
C THR A 485 -29.25 -29.08 2.05
N LEU A 486 -30.33 -29.28 1.29
CA LEU A 486 -30.92 -28.32 0.36
C LEU A 486 -32.44 -28.24 0.56
N ASN A 487 -32.91 -27.32 1.41
CA ASN A 487 -34.34 -27.19 1.67
C ASN A 487 -35.03 -26.40 0.54
N LEU A 488 -35.87 -27.08 -0.26
CA LEU A 488 -36.64 -26.52 -1.37
C LEU A 488 -38.16 -26.47 -1.12
N LEU A 489 -38.63 -26.88 0.07
CA LEU A 489 -40.06 -26.91 0.38
C LEU A 489 -40.72 -25.52 0.29
N GLY A 490 -41.99 -25.47 -0.09
CA GLY A 490 -42.72 -24.21 -0.26
C GLY A 490 -42.27 -23.39 -1.47
N ASN A 491 -41.91 -24.05 -2.58
CA ASN A 491 -41.60 -23.41 -3.87
C ASN A 491 -42.52 -23.98 -4.97
N PRO A 492 -43.02 -23.14 -5.90
CA PRO A 492 -43.95 -23.54 -6.98
C PRO A 492 -43.20 -24.18 -8.17
N LEU A 493 -42.57 -25.33 -7.96
CA LEU A 493 -41.73 -25.99 -8.98
C LEU A 493 -42.54 -26.42 -10.22
N ASN A 494 -42.08 -26.04 -11.41
CA ASN A 494 -42.62 -26.50 -12.69
C ASN A 494 -41.74 -27.62 -13.25
N CYS A 495 -42.20 -28.85 -13.07
CA CYS A 495 -41.55 -30.11 -13.43
C CYS A 495 -41.72 -30.47 -14.91
N ASN A 496 -41.37 -29.53 -15.80
CA ASN A 496 -41.24 -29.77 -17.23
C ASN A 496 -39.82 -30.27 -17.60
N CYS A 497 -39.54 -30.47 -18.89
CA CYS A 497 -38.25 -30.98 -19.38
C CYS A 497 -37.01 -30.23 -18.88
N HIS A 498 -37.11 -28.97 -18.46
CA HIS A 498 -35.98 -28.19 -17.92
C HIS A 498 -35.56 -28.60 -16.50
N LEU A 499 -36.45 -29.20 -15.69
CA LEU A 499 -36.11 -29.76 -14.37
C LEU A 499 -35.73 -31.25 -14.41
N SER A 500 -35.78 -31.90 -15.57
CA SER A 500 -35.56 -33.35 -15.76
C SER A 500 -34.23 -33.92 -15.24
N TRP A 501 -33.24 -33.07 -14.96
CA TRP A 501 -31.91 -33.44 -14.44
C TRP A 501 -31.85 -33.46 -12.90
N LEU A 502 -32.78 -32.77 -12.23
CA LEU A 502 -32.72 -32.53 -10.79
C LEU A 502 -32.98 -33.79 -9.93
N PRO A 503 -33.91 -34.72 -10.27
CA PRO A 503 -34.09 -35.96 -9.52
C PRO A 503 -32.83 -36.82 -9.47
N ASP A 504 -32.16 -36.97 -10.63
CA ASP A 504 -30.89 -37.70 -10.78
C ASP A 504 -29.81 -37.07 -9.91
N TYR A 505 -29.66 -35.75 -9.96
CA TYR A 505 -28.66 -35.00 -9.19
C TYR A 505 -28.82 -35.16 -7.68
N LEU A 506 -30.06 -35.00 -7.17
CA LEU A 506 -30.36 -35.11 -5.74
C LEU A 506 -30.11 -36.53 -5.22
N SER A 507 -30.52 -37.54 -6.00
CA SER A 507 -30.39 -38.95 -5.63
C SER A 507 -28.94 -39.43 -5.66
N ALA A 508 -28.19 -39.06 -6.70
CA ALA A 508 -26.77 -39.43 -6.85
C ALA A 508 -25.85 -38.83 -5.78
N ARG A 509 -26.25 -37.72 -5.13
CA ARG A 509 -25.46 -37.03 -4.10
C ARG A 509 -25.98 -37.19 -2.67
N LEU A 510 -27.05 -37.98 -2.44
CA LEU A 510 -27.65 -38.21 -1.11
C LEU A 510 -28.02 -36.92 -0.36
N ILE A 511 -28.46 -35.88 -1.08
CA ILE A 511 -28.77 -34.57 -0.49
C ILE A 511 -30.10 -34.64 0.29
N ILE A 512 -30.10 -34.13 1.52
CA ILE A 512 -31.30 -34.04 2.35
C ILE A 512 -32.14 -32.83 1.89
N THR A 513 -33.31 -33.08 1.31
CA THR A 513 -34.16 -32.05 0.65
C THR A 513 -35.51 -31.77 1.31
N GLY A 514 -36.03 -32.73 2.08
CA GLY A 514 -37.35 -32.62 2.71
C GLY A 514 -38.56 -32.92 1.80
N GLU A 515 -38.37 -33.62 0.67
CA GLU A 515 -39.42 -33.94 -0.32
C GLU A 515 -40.09 -32.73 -1.01
N PRO A 516 -39.36 -31.92 -1.80
CA PRO A 516 -39.97 -30.91 -2.66
C PRO A 516 -40.92 -31.55 -3.69
N ARG A 517 -42.09 -30.94 -3.88
CA ARG A 517 -43.19 -31.41 -4.73
C ARG A 517 -43.38 -30.49 -5.94
N CYS A 518 -43.82 -31.07 -7.05
CA CYS A 518 -44.16 -30.33 -8.27
C CYS A 518 -45.49 -29.58 -8.09
N GLN A 519 -45.57 -28.35 -8.59
CA GLN A 519 -46.80 -27.54 -8.67
C GLN A 519 -47.39 -27.56 -10.09
N GLU A 520 -46.51 -27.58 -11.10
CA GLU A 520 -46.85 -27.68 -12.52
C GLU A 520 -46.01 -28.79 -13.18
N PRO A 521 -46.42 -29.35 -14.33
CA PRO A 521 -47.77 -29.28 -14.90
C PRO A 521 -48.80 -30.00 -14.00
N SER A 522 -50.09 -29.76 -14.24
CA SER A 522 -51.18 -30.34 -13.43
C SER A 522 -51.22 -31.87 -13.39
N THR A 523 -50.59 -32.54 -14.36
CA THR A 523 -50.40 -34.01 -14.40
C THR A 523 -49.39 -34.52 -13.37
N LEU A 524 -48.48 -33.68 -12.89
CA LEU A 524 -47.43 -34.01 -11.91
C LEU A 524 -47.63 -33.28 -10.57
N GLN A 525 -48.70 -32.48 -10.44
CA GLN A 525 -48.99 -31.69 -9.23
C GLN A 525 -48.97 -32.56 -7.95
N ASP A 526 -48.43 -32.00 -6.87
CA ASP A 526 -48.23 -32.62 -5.55
C ASP A 526 -47.32 -33.86 -5.53
N THR A 527 -46.72 -34.25 -6.67
CA THR A 527 -45.82 -35.40 -6.76
C THR A 527 -44.41 -35.03 -6.28
N PRO A 528 -43.74 -35.82 -5.41
CA PRO A 528 -42.37 -35.57 -4.98
C PRO A 528 -41.39 -35.68 -6.15
N ILE A 529 -40.61 -34.65 -6.40
CA ILE A 529 -39.75 -34.56 -7.60
C ILE A 529 -38.73 -35.71 -7.68
N GLN A 530 -38.24 -36.21 -6.54
CA GLN A 530 -37.29 -37.32 -6.45
C GLN A 530 -37.89 -38.70 -6.82
N THR A 531 -39.21 -38.81 -6.97
CA THR A 531 -39.88 -40.04 -7.43
C THR A 531 -40.09 -40.11 -8.93
N LEU A 532 -39.90 -39.00 -9.64
CA LEU A 532 -40.15 -38.89 -11.07
C LEU A 532 -38.98 -39.42 -11.91
N GLN A 533 -39.32 -40.10 -13.00
CA GLN A 533 -38.38 -40.57 -14.01
C GLN A 533 -38.22 -39.53 -15.13
N ARG A 534 -37.05 -39.52 -15.79
CA ARG A 534 -36.64 -38.47 -16.73
C ARG A 534 -37.56 -38.31 -17.96
N ASP A 535 -38.24 -39.37 -18.36
CA ASP A 535 -39.22 -39.43 -19.45
C ASP A 535 -40.56 -38.77 -19.10
N GLN A 536 -40.87 -38.59 -17.82
CA GLN A 536 -42.11 -37.94 -17.35
C GLN A 536 -42.05 -36.41 -17.44
N PHE A 537 -40.86 -35.83 -17.63
CA PHE A 537 -40.64 -34.40 -17.76
C PHE A 537 -40.72 -33.96 -19.23
N THR A 538 -41.92 -33.60 -19.68
CA THR A 538 -42.16 -33.10 -21.05
C THR A 538 -42.06 -31.57 -21.14
N CYS A 539 -41.85 -31.04 -22.33
CA CYS A 539 -42.10 -29.63 -22.66
C CYS A 539 -42.97 -29.58 -23.92
N GLU A 540 -43.95 -28.70 -23.96
CA GLU A 540 -44.71 -28.40 -25.17
C GLU A 540 -44.10 -27.20 -25.91
N GLY A 541 -44.41 -27.06 -27.20
CA GLY A 541 -43.65 -26.24 -28.16
C GLY A 541 -43.70 -24.71 -27.98
N ASN A 542 -43.98 -24.19 -26.77
CA ASN A 542 -44.06 -22.76 -26.44
C ASN A 542 -43.62 -22.46 -24.98
N ASP A 543 -42.89 -23.36 -24.30
CA ASP A 543 -42.57 -23.21 -22.87
C ASP A 543 -41.52 -22.12 -22.57
N HIS A 544 -41.95 -21.04 -21.93
CA HIS A 544 -41.14 -19.90 -21.51
C HIS A 544 -40.22 -20.15 -20.28
N ASN A 545 -40.12 -21.39 -19.78
CA ASN A 545 -39.52 -21.71 -18.47
C ASN A 545 -38.07 -22.25 -18.54
N SER A 546 -37.19 -21.55 -19.26
CA SER A 546 -35.74 -21.69 -19.11
C SER A 546 -35.18 -20.47 -18.35
N CYS A 547 -34.23 -20.66 -17.43
CA CYS A 547 -33.64 -19.53 -16.69
C CYS A 547 -32.58 -18.76 -17.51
N LEU A 548 -32.64 -18.84 -18.84
CA LEU A 548 -31.72 -18.22 -19.80
C LEU A 548 -32.29 -16.90 -20.33
N PRO A 549 -31.56 -15.77 -20.27
CA PRO A 549 -32.01 -14.50 -20.82
C PRO A 549 -31.77 -14.45 -22.35
N SER A 550 -32.57 -15.18 -23.13
CA SER A 550 -32.55 -15.08 -24.60
C SER A 550 -33.95 -15.15 -25.20
N LEU A 551 -34.65 -13.99 -25.20
CA LEU A 551 -35.82 -13.61 -26.02
C LEU A 551 -36.54 -12.36 -25.48
N ALA A 552 -36.03 -11.74 -24.40
CA ALA A 552 -36.47 -10.40 -24.02
C ALA A 552 -36.11 -9.40 -25.14
N CYS A 553 -37.12 -8.97 -25.89
CA CYS A 553 -37.04 -7.77 -26.70
C CYS A 553 -36.64 -6.59 -25.79
N PRO A 554 -35.79 -5.64 -26.23
CA PRO A 554 -35.55 -4.42 -25.47
C PRO A 554 -36.89 -3.75 -25.13
N ARG A 555 -37.04 -3.22 -23.91
CA ARG A 555 -38.30 -2.60 -23.46
C ARG A 555 -38.70 -1.40 -24.33
N GLU A 556 -37.71 -0.79 -24.96
CA GLU A 556 -37.82 0.34 -25.86
C GLU A 556 -38.31 -0.09 -27.26
N CYS A 557 -38.24 -1.38 -27.61
CA CYS A 557 -38.47 -1.90 -28.96
C CYS A 557 -39.65 -2.87 -29.04
N ALA A 558 -40.10 -3.14 -30.27
CA ALA A 558 -41.01 -4.23 -30.61
C ALA A 558 -40.27 -5.27 -31.44
N CYS A 559 -40.41 -6.56 -31.11
CA CYS A 559 -39.73 -7.65 -31.79
C CYS A 559 -40.73 -8.65 -32.35
N SER A 560 -40.48 -9.15 -33.55
CA SER A 560 -41.31 -10.18 -34.21
C SER A 560 -40.39 -11.16 -34.94
N GLY A 561 -40.28 -12.39 -34.40
CA GLY A 561 -39.25 -13.33 -34.84
C GLY A 561 -37.85 -12.73 -34.69
N THR A 562 -37.12 -12.64 -35.81
CA THR A 562 -35.78 -12.04 -35.89
C THR A 562 -35.78 -10.54 -36.28
N VAL A 563 -36.95 -9.91 -36.38
CA VAL A 563 -37.10 -8.48 -36.69
C VAL A 563 -37.17 -7.67 -35.41
N VAL A 564 -36.34 -6.63 -35.29
CA VAL A 564 -36.26 -5.73 -34.12
C VAL A 564 -36.57 -4.30 -34.57
N ARG A 565 -37.63 -3.69 -34.00
CA ARG A 565 -38.08 -2.32 -34.33
C ARG A 565 -37.99 -1.42 -33.11
N CYS A 566 -37.03 -0.49 -33.15
CA CYS A 566 -36.72 0.49 -32.12
C CYS A 566 -36.98 1.93 -32.60
N SER A 567 -37.88 2.09 -33.57
CA SER A 567 -38.19 3.35 -34.24
C SER A 567 -38.96 4.33 -33.36
N ARG A 568 -38.65 5.64 -33.45
CA ARG A 568 -39.36 6.72 -32.72
C ARG A 568 -39.33 6.55 -31.20
N LYS A 569 -38.13 6.38 -30.65
CA LYS A 569 -37.88 6.11 -29.22
C LYS A 569 -36.92 7.10 -28.56
N GLU A 570 -36.61 8.19 -29.26
CA GLU A 570 -35.70 9.25 -28.79
C GLU A 570 -34.31 8.72 -28.39
N LEU A 571 -33.89 7.61 -29.00
CA LEU A 571 -32.65 6.92 -28.66
C LEU A 571 -31.44 7.71 -29.16
N THR A 572 -30.55 8.09 -28.24
CA THR A 572 -29.20 8.59 -28.56
C THR A 572 -28.23 7.45 -28.83
N LEU A 573 -28.46 6.29 -28.21
CA LEU A 573 -27.70 5.04 -28.36
C LEU A 573 -28.64 3.83 -28.49
N PRO A 574 -28.24 2.76 -29.20
CA PRO A 574 -29.07 1.57 -29.37
C PRO A 574 -29.23 0.79 -28.05
N PRO A 575 -30.38 0.12 -27.78
CA PRO A 575 -30.68 -0.46 -26.47
C PRO A 575 -29.74 -1.61 -26.09
N ARG A 576 -29.38 -1.76 -24.80
CA ARG A 576 -28.27 -2.63 -24.34
C ARG A 576 -28.33 -4.10 -24.79
N PHE A 577 -29.53 -4.65 -25.06
CA PHE A 577 -29.73 -6.07 -25.35
C PHE A 577 -30.48 -6.31 -26.67
N ILE A 578 -29.82 -6.07 -27.81
CA ILE A 578 -30.35 -6.47 -29.12
C ILE A 578 -30.08 -7.98 -29.32
N PRO A 579 -31.07 -8.82 -29.67
CA PRO A 579 -30.84 -10.23 -29.96
C PRO A 579 -29.79 -10.44 -31.06
N THR A 580 -28.75 -11.24 -30.78
CA THR A 580 -27.65 -11.53 -31.72
C THR A 580 -28.10 -12.31 -32.97
N GLY A 581 -29.27 -12.96 -32.90
CA GLY A 581 -29.94 -13.62 -34.03
C GLY A 581 -30.81 -12.69 -34.89
N ALA A 582 -30.83 -11.38 -34.66
CA ALA A 582 -31.63 -10.44 -35.45
C ALA A 582 -31.21 -10.43 -36.94
N THR A 583 -32.20 -10.40 -37.82
CA THR A 583 -32.03 -10.30 -39.28
C THR A 583 -32.42 -8.92 -39.82
N GLU A 584 -33.28 -8.19 -39.12
CA GLU A 584 -33.70 -6.84 -39.47
C GLU A 584 -33.68 -5.96 -38.22
N LEU A 585 -33.05 -4.78 -38.32
CA LEU A 585 -32.97 -3.82 -37.23
C LEU A 585 -33.36 -2.44 -37.73
N TYR A 586 -34.43 -1.90 -37.14
CA TYR A 586 -34.92 -0.56 -37.41
C TYR A 586 -34.62 0.33 -36.20
N LEU A 587 -33.74 1.30 -36.39
CA LEU A 587 -33.34 2.36 -35.44
C LEU A 587 -33.72 3.74 -35.99
N ASP A 588 -34.65 3.81 -36.94
CA ASP A 588 -35.07 5.04 -37.61
C ASP A 588 -35.80 6.02 -36.67
N SER A 589 -35.81 7.29 -37.07
CA SER A 589 -36.57 8.35 -36.38
C SER A 589 -36.14 8.51 -34.90
N ASN A 590 -34.83 8.53 -34.65
CA ASN A 590 -34.23 8.61 -33.31
C ASN A 590 -33.25 9.81 -33.21
N GLN A 591 -32.40 9.85 -32.18
CA GLN A 591 -31.48 10.95 -31.90
C GLN A 591 -30.00 10.54 -31.97
N MET A 592 -29.68 9.48 -32.72
CA MET A 592 -28.31 8.95 -32.81
C MET A 592 -27.40 9.92 -33.60
N ILE A 593 -26.24 10.25 -33.04
CA ILE A 593 -25.24 11.18 -33.63
C ILE A 593 -24.10 10.41 -34.33
N THR A 594 -23.89 9.15 -33.98
CA THR A 594 -22.87 8.26 -34.58
C THR A 594 -23.41 6.83 -34.71
N VAL A 595 -22.69 5.96 -35.44
CA VAL A 595 -22.97 4.53 -35.60
C VAL A 595 -22.07 3.74 -34.63
N PRO A 596 -22.60 3.17 -33.53
CA PRO A 596 -21.75 2.54 -32.52
C PRO A 596 -21.19 1.18 -32.99
N GLU A 597 -19.89 0.95 -32.76
CA GLU A 597 -19.17 -0.24 -33.23
C GLU A 597 -19.84 -1.57 -32.87
N ARG A 598 -20.50 -1.65 -31.71
CA ARG A 598 -21.22 -2.87 -31.28
C ARG A 598 -22.30 -3.35 -32.27
N LEU A 599 -22.79 -2.50 -33.18
CA LEU A 599 -23.70 -2.94 -34.24
C LEU A 599 -23.03 -3.94 -35.21
N SER A 600 -21.70 -3.84 -35.39
CA SER A 600 -20.90 -4.78 -36.18
C SER A 600 -20.93 -6.23 -35.63
N SER A 601 -21.30 -6.42 -34.36
CA SER A 601 -21.48 -7.75 -33.75
C SER A 601 -22.70 -8.52 -34.30
N LEU A 602 -23.65 -7.83 -34.94
CA LEU A 602 -24.88 -8.41 -35.49
C LEU A 602 -24.65 -9.05 -36.87
N LYS A 603 -23.80 -10.08 -36.91
CA LYS A 603 -23.35 -10.78 -38.14
C LYS A 603 -24.46 -11.47 -38.95
N SER A 604 -25.67 -11.57 -38.40
CA SER A 604 -26.85 -12.16 -39.05
C SER A 604 -27.77 -11.13 -39.73
N LEU A 605 -27.44 -9.84 -39.64
CA LEU A 605 -28.30 -8.78 -40.13
C LEU A 605 -28.31 -8.70 -41.67
N HIS A 606 -29.51 -8.60 -42.24
CA HIS A 606 -29.79 -8.43 -43.66
C HIS A 606 -30.31 -7.02 -43.99
N THR A 607 -30.97 -6.36 -43.02
CA THR A 607 -31.49 -5.00 -43.16
C THR A 607 -31.16 -4.16 -41.93
N LEU A 608 -30.57 -2.98 -42.14
CA LEU A 608 -30.33 -1.96 -41.13
C LEU A 608 -30.92 -0.63 -41.57
N ASP A 609 -31.84 -0.09 -40.77
CA ASP A 609 -32.41 1.25 -40.97
C ASP A 609 -31.96 2.18 -39.84
N LEU A 610 -31.22 3.22 -40.21
CA LEU A 610 -30.70 4.30 -39.38
C LEU A 610 -31.19 5.67 -39.88
N SER A 611 -32.26 5.71 -40.68
CA SER A 611 -32.80 6.95 -41.25
C SER A 611 -33.40 7.89 -40.21
N MET A 612 -33.55 9.17 -40.55
CA MET A 612 -34.13 10.19 -39.65
C MET A 612 -33.43 10.23 -38.28
N ASN A 613 -32.10 10.27 -38.28
CA ASN A 613 -31.24 10.43 -37.11
C ASN A 613 -30.36 11.69 -37.29
N GLN A 614 -29.35 11.88 -36.44
CA GLN A 614 -28.46 13.06 -36.47
C GLN A 614 -27.02 12.71 -36.91
N ILE A 615 -26.82 11.58 -37.58
CA ILE A 615 -25.49 11.02 -37.88
C ILE A 615 -24.71 11.96 -38.82
N ALA A 616 -23.58 12.50 -38.36
CA ALA A 616 -22.80 13.51 -39.10
C ALA A 616 -21.61 12.94 -39.90
N MET A 617 -21.07 11.81 -39.46
CA MET A 617 -19.97 11.07 -40.10
C MET A 617 -20.20 9.55 -39.91
N LEU A 618 -19.63 8.74 -40.80
CA LEU A 618 -19.57 7.28 -40.65
C LEU A 618 -18.16 6.90 -40.18
N PRO A 619 -17.99 6.05 -39.14
CA PRO A 619 -16.68 5.53 -38.79
C PRO A 619 -16.15 4.56 -39.88
N ASP A 620 -14.84 4.47 -40.03
CA ASP A 620 -14.21 3.43 -40.87
C ASP A 620 -14.56 2.04 -40.33
N PHE A 621 -14.76 1.09 -41.24
CA PHE A 621 -15.10 -0.32 -40.94
C PHE A 621 -16.38 -0.55 -40.12
N ALA A 622 -17.21 0.48 -39.89
CA ALA A 622 -18.41 0.42 -39.04
C ALA A 622 -19.36 -0.76 -39.34
N PHE A 623 -19.40 -1.19 -40.60
CA PHE A 623 -20.25 -2.28 -41.07
C PHE A 623 -19.47 -3.53 -41.53
N ALA A 624 -18.13 -3.57 -41.41
CA ALA A 624 -17.28 -4.58 -42.07
C ALA A 624 -17.55 -6.04 -41.64
N ASN A 625 -17.99 -6.26 -40.39
CA ASN A 625 -18.37 -7.58 -39.89
C ASN A 625 -19.78 -8.03 -40.35
N MET A 626 -20.55 -7.18 -41.02
CA MET A 626 -21.97 -7.40 -41.37
C MET A 626 -22.11 -7.94 -42.81
N THR A 627 -21.33 -8.97 -43.15
CA THR A 627 -21.17 -9.46 -44.55
C THR A 627 -22.46 -9.99 -45.21
N LYS A 628 -23.54 -10.21 -44.44
CA LYS A 628 -24.89 -10.59 -44.93
C LYS A 628 -25.81 -9.40 -45.21
N LEU A 629 -25.38 -8.18 -44.88
CA LEU A 629 -26.21 -6.98 -45.00
C LEU A 629 -26.54 -6.73 -46.48
N SER A 630 -27.84 -6.66 -46.77
CA SER A 630 -28.39 -6.50 -48.12
C SER A 630 -29.00 -5.11 -48.33
N THR A 631 -29.48 -4.49 -47.25
CA THR A 631 -30.16 -3.19 -47.26
C THR A 631 -29.62 -2.33 -46.12
N LEU A 632 -29.08 -1.14 -46.45
CA LEU A 632 -28.62 -0.14 -45.51
C LEU A 632 -29.26 1.22 -45.81
N ILE A 633 -30.01 1.75 -44.84
CA ILE A 633 -30.74 3.01 -44.98
C ILE A 633 -30.15 4.03 -44.00
N LEU A 634 -29.55 5.09 -44.55
CA LEU A 634 -28.90 6.19 -43.83
C LEU A 634 -29.52 7.55 -44.20
N SER A 635 -30.75 7.54 -44.71
CA SER A 635 -31.41 8.72 -45.30
C SER A 635 -31.86 9.73 -44.23
N TYR A 636 -31.89 11.01 -44.58
CA TYR A 636 -32.25 12.10 -43.66
C TYR A 636 -31.42 12.09 -42.37
N ASN A 637 -30.10 12.03 -42.54
CA ASN A 637 -29.10 12.23 -41.50
C ASN A 637 -28.33 13.54 -41.80
N ARG A 638 -27.19 13.76 -41.14
CA ARG A 638 -26.33 14.95 -41.32
C ARG A 638 -25.01 14.63 -42.03
N ILE A 639 -24.90 13.46 -42.66
CA ILE A 639 -23.64 12.93 -43.20
C ILE A 639 -23.03 13.93 -44.19
N SER A 640 -21.85 14.47 -43.90
CA SER A 640 -21.17 15.42 -44.81
C SER A 640 -20.03 14.81 -45.61
N CYS A 641 -19.50 13.67 -45.17
CA CYS A 641 -18.47 12.90 -45.86
C CYS A 641 -18.64 11.40 -45.63
N ILE A 642 -18.09 10.60 -46.54
CA ILE A 642 -17.99 9.14 -46.44
C ILE A 642 -16.50 8.80 -46.52
N PRO A 643 -15.90 8.26 -45.44
CA PRO A 643 -14.53 7.74 -45.47
C PRO A 643 -14.38 6.50 -46.35
N ASP A 644 -13.19 6.33 -46.92
CA ASP A 644 -12.86 5.23 -47.84
C ASP A 644 -13.08 3.83 -47.24
N GLY A 645 -12.91 3.66 -45.93
CA GLY A 645 -13.13 2.38 -45.24
C GLY A 645 -14.55 2.17 -44.72
N ALA A 646 -15.45 3.15 -44.83
CA ALA A 646 -16.77 3.14 -44.18
C ALA A 646 -17.66 1.96 -44.60
N PHE A 647 -17.56 1.51 -45.85
CA PHE A 647 -18.37 0.42 -46.42
C PHE A 647 -17.57 -0.85 -46.76
N MET A 648 -16.31 -0.93 -46.35
CA MET A 648 -15.43 -2.07 -46.66
C MET A 648 -16.06 -3.40 -46.19
N GLY A 649 -16.02 -4.43 -47.04
CA GLY A 649 -16.55 -5.76 -46.76
C GLY A 649 -18.06 -5.96 -46.98
N LEU A 650 -18.81 -4.92 -47.39
CA LEU A 650 -20.26 -5.00 -47.68
C LEU A 650 -20.59 -5.62 -49.06
N ASN A 651 -19.94 -6.74 -49.39
CA ASN A 651 -20.02 -7.41 -50.70
C ASN A 651 -21.45 -7.86 -51.09
N SER A 652 -22.32 -8.12 -50.10
CA SER A 652 -23.71 -8.56 -50.29
C SER A 652 -24.72 -7.43 -50.44
N LEU A 653 -24.30 -6.17 -50.29
CA LEU A 653 -25.21 -5.03 -50.24
C LEU A 653 -25.87 -4.79 -51.61
N ARG A 654 -27.21 -4.70 -51.61
CA ARG A 654 -28.04 -4.51 -52.81
C ARG A 654 -28.69 -3.13 -52.86
N ILE A 655 -29.04 -2.58 -51.70
CA ILE A 655 -29.74 -1.31 -51.53
C ILE A 655 -28.97 -0.43 -50.53
N LEU A 656 -28.56 0.75 -50.96
CA LEU A 656 -27.95 1.79 -50.13
C LEU A 656 -28.72 3.10 -50.28
N SER A 657 -29.20 3.69 -49.19
CA SER A 657 -29.98 4.93 -49.25
C SER A 657 -29.34 6.05 -48.41
N LEU A 658 -28.65 6.96 -49.10
CA LEU A 658 -27.98 8.15 -48.55
C LEU A 658 -28.75 9.45 -48.83
N HIS A 659 -30.02 9.34 -49.26
CA HIS A 659 -30.89 10.45 -49.63
C HIS A 659 -31.04 11.49 -48.49
N GLY A 660 -31.05 12.78 -48.83
CA GLY A 660 -31.29 13.87 -47.87
C GLY A 660 -30.20 14.03 -46.80
N ASN A 661 -28.93 13.87 -47.17
CA ASN A 661 -27.77 14.17 -46.34
C ASN A 661 -27.05 15.45 -46.83
N ASN A 662 -25.86 15.75 -46.30
CA ASN A 662 -25.07 16.95 -46.64
C ASN A 662 -23.81 16.62 -47.48
N ILE A 663 -23.82 15.49 -48.20
CA ILE A 663 -22.67 14.98 -48.95
C ILE A 663 -22.41 15.89 -50.17
N SER A 664 -21.15 16.27 -50.38
CA SER A 664 -20.73 17.01 -51.59
C SER A 664 -19.77 16.25 -52.50
N ILE A 665 -18.90 15.41 -51.94
CA ILE A 665 -17.92 14.60 -52.70
C ILE A 665 -18.04 13.16 -52.20
N ILE A 666 -17.84 12.18 -53.11
CA ILE A 666 -17.79 10.74 -52.80
C ILE A 666 -16.56 10.18 -53.52
N SER A 667 -15.67 9.50 -52.78
CA SER A 667 -14.51 8.82 -53.36
C SER A 667 -14.90 7.50 -54.03
N GLU A 668 -14.18 7.13 -55.08
CA GLU A 668 -14.37 5.85 -55.79
C GLU A 668 -14.02 4.65 -54.88
N SER A 669 -12.98 4.81 -54.05
CA SER A 669 -12.53 3.86 -53.03
C SER A 669 -13.63 3.51 -52.02
N SER A 670 -14.41 4.50 -51.54
CA SER A 670 -15.55 4.25 -50.65
C SER A 670 -16.60 3.27 -51.22
N PHE A 671 -16.62 3.06 -52.54
CA PHE A 671 -17.63 2.26 -53.25
C PHE A 671 -17.04 1.02 -53.97
N SER A 672 -15.75 0.71 -53.80
CA SER A 672 -15.06 -0.36 -54.55
C SER A 672 -15.63 -1.77 -54.31
N ASP A 673 -16.07 -2.04 -53.08
CA ASP A 673 -16.51 -3.39 -52.65
C ASP A 673 -17.95 -3.73 -53.08
N PHE A 674 -18.69 -2.75 -53.63
CA PHE A 674 -20.11 -2.87 -53.99
C PHE A 674 -20.37 -3.65 -55.29
N THR A 675 -19.93 -4.90 -55.31
CA THR A 675 -20.12 -5.88 -56.38
C THR A 675 -21.59 -6.27 -56.61
N SER A 676 -22.44 -6.23 -55.57
CA SER A 676 -23.85 -6.65 -55.61
C SER A 676 -24.87 -5.50 -55.66
N LEU A 677 -24.42 -4.23 -55.70
CA LEU A 677 -25.33 -3.09 -55.51
C LEU A 677 -26.21 -2.83 -56.74
N THR A 678 -27.53 -2.78 -56.51
CA THR A 678 -28.57 -2.59 -57.53
C THR A 678 -29.28 -1.25 -57.42
N HIS A 679 -29.43 -0.72 -56.20
CA HIS A 679 -30.15 0.52 -55.94
C HIS A 679 -29.34 1.41 -55.00
N LEU A 680 -29.09 2.64 -55.44
CA LEU A 680 -28.49 3.73 -54.69
C LEU A 680 -29.45 4.92 -54.72
N ALA A 681 -29.70 5.53 -53.56
CA ALA A 681 -30.45 6.79 -53.48
C ALA A 681 -29.55 7.91 -52.95
N LEU A 682 -29.28 8.92 -53.80
CA LEU A 682 -28.41 10.06 -53.50
C LEU A 682 -29.10 11.43 -53.58
N GLY A 683 -30.36 11.49 -54.02
CA GLY A 683 -31.12 12.75 -54.10
C GLY A 683 -31.11 13.57 -52.80
N GLY A 684 -31.27 14.88 -52.93
CA GLY A 684 -31.27 15.80 -51.77
C GLY A 684 -29.90 16.06 -51.13
N ASN A 685 -28.80 15.61 -51.74
CA ASN A 685 -27.43 15.95 -51.33
C ASN A 685 -26.85 17.11 -52.17
N PRO A 686 -26.08 18.04 -51.59
CA PRO A 686 -25.45 19.15 -52.31
C PRO A 686 -24.17 18.73 -53.03
N LEU A 687 -24.30 17.88 -54.05
CA LEU A 687 -23.18 17.28 -54.79
C LEU A 687 -22.38 18.30 -55.60
N TYR A 688 -21.05 18.27 -55.47
CA TYR A 688 -20.09 19.06 -56.25
C TYR A 688 -19.55 18.22 -57.42
N CYS A 689 -20.02 18.53 -58.62
CA CYS A 689 -19.82 17.74 -59.83
C CYS A 689 -18.61 18.21 -60.64
N ASP A 690 -17.42 18.16 -60.05
CA ASP A 690 -16.15 18.35 -60.75
C ASP A 690 -15.57 17.00 -61.21
N CYS A 691 -14.29 16.96 -61.61
CA CYS A 691 -13.65 15.73 -62.06
C CYS A 691 -13.58 14.63 -60.98
N HIS A 692 -13.63 14.95 -59.68
CA HIS A 692 -13.62 13.97 -58.60
C HIS A 692 -14.92 13.17 -58.53
N LEU A 693 -16.05 13.74 -59.01
CA LEU A 693 -17.35 13.05 -59.07
C LEU A 693 -17.65 12.44 -60.44
N HIS A 694 -16.71 12.49 -61.39
CA HIS A 694 -16.87 11.96 -62.75
C HIS A 694 -17.20 10.46 -62.75
N TRP A 695 -16.44 9.67 -61.96
CA TRP A 695 -16.60 8.22 -61.85
C TRP A 695 -18.04 7.84 -61.45
N LEU A 696 -18.63 8.54 -60.49
CA LEU A 696 -19.98 8.27 -59.99
C LEU A 696 -21.02 8.58 -61.06
N SER A 697 -20.82 9.66 -61.84
CA SER A 697 -21.69 10.02 -62.95
C SER A 697 -21.69 8.96 -64.06
N ASP A 698 -20.57 8.28 -64.30
CA ASP A 698 -20.48 7.18 -65.28
C ASP A 698 -21.03 5.87 -64.71
N TRP A 699 -20.65 5.51 -63.48
CA TRP A 699 -21.08 4.30 -62.80
C TRP A 699 -22.60 4.24 -62.55
N VAL A 700 -23.25 5.38 -62.34
CA VAL A 700 -24.72 5.49 -62.29
C VAL A 700 -25.36 5.20 -63.66
N LYS A 701 -24.74 5.64 -64.76
CA LYS A 701 -25.25 5.43 -66.13
C LYS A 701 -25.05 3.99 -66.60
N ASP A 702 -23.92 3.37 -66.25
CA ASP A 702 -23.52 2.03 -66.70
C ASP A 702 -24.46 0.91 -66.18
N GLY A 703 -25.19 1.16 -65.09
CA GLY A 703 -26.12 0.18 -64.50
C GLY A 703 -27.50 0.70 -64.08
N PHE A 704 -27.87 1.94 -64.41
CA PHE A 704 -29.10 2.60 -63.92
C PHE A 704 -29.30 2.50 -62.39
N LYS A 705 -28.20 2.50 -61.63
CA LYS A 705 -28.19 2.19 -60.18
C LYS A 705 -28.85 3.25 -59.32
N GLU A 706 -28.96 4.48 -59.82
CA GLU A 706 -29.62 5.61 -59.15
C GLU A 706 -30.82 6.04 -60.03
N PRO A 707 -32.03 6.25 -59.45
CA PRO A 707 -33.26 6.43 -60.23
C PRO A 707 -33.40 7.81 -60.90
N GLY A 708 -32.33 8.61 -60.96
CA GLY A 708 -32.32 9.92 -61.59
C GLY A 708 -32.80 11.06 -60.69
N ILE A 709 -32.65 10.95 -59.36
CA ILE A 709 -33.05 12.00 -58.40
C ILE A 709 -31.87 12.78 -57.81
N ALA A 710 -30.64 12.30 -57.99
CA ALA A 710 -29.43 13.02 -57.61
C ALA A 710 -29.06 14.12 -58.63
N SER A 711 -28.99 15.37 -58.16
CA SER A 711 -28.60 16.53 -58.96
C SER A 711 -27.32 17.19 -58.43
N CYS A 712 -26.54 17.75 -59.34
CA CYS A 712 -25.40 18.59 -59.00
C CYS A 712 -25.88 19.91 -58.39
N ALA A 713 -25.36 20.28 -57.23
CA ALA A 713 -25.56 21.61 -56.65
C ALA A 713 -24.61 22.63 -57.30
N ASP A 714 -23.35 22.25 -57.49
CA ASP A 714 -22.27 23.06 -58.05
C ASP A 714 -21.29 22.16 -58.84
N PRO A 715 -20.33 22.70 -59.62
CA PRO A 715 -20.17 24.10 -59.98
C PRO A 715 -21.31 24.60 -60.89
N TYR A 716 -21.41 25.93 -61.04
CA TYR A 716 -22.49 26.63 -61.78
C TYR A 716 -22.84 26.03 -63.16
N ILE A 717 -21.85 25.49 -63.89
CA ILE A 717 -22.02 24.89 -65.23
C ILE A 717 -22.91 23.62 -65.21
N LEU A 718 -22.90 22.87 -64.10
CA LEU A 718 -23.65 21.62 -63.91
C LEU A 718 -24.78 21.74 -62.89
N ARG A 719 -24.88 22.85 -62.15
CA ARG A 719 -25.95 23.15 -61.19
C ARG A 719 -27.34 22.82 -61.73
N GLY A 720 -28.09 22.02 -60.98
CA GLY A 720 -29.44 21.57 -61.31
C GLY A 720 -29.53 20.46 -62.38
N LYS A 721 -28.40 19.93 -62.89
CA LYS A 721 -28.39 18.75 -63.78
C LYS A 721 -28.36 17.46 -62.96
N LEU A 722 -29.12 16.46 -63.41
CA LEU A 722 -29.16 15.13 -62.80
C LEU A 722 -27.89 14.35 -63.16
N LEU A 723 -27.26 13.62 -62.23
CA LEU A 723 -26.07 12.81 -62.51
C LEU A 723 -26.26 11.87 -63.71
N LEU A 724 -27.42 11.22 -63.79
CA LEU A 724 -27.79 10.30 -64.86
C LEU A 724 -27.80 10.95 -66.26
N THR A 725 -28.07 12.26 -66.35
CA THR A 725 -28.18 12.99 -67.64
C THR A 725 -27.08 14.03 -67.88
N ALA A 726 -26.28 14.34 -66.86
CA ALA A 726 -25.16 15.27 -66.97
C ALA A 726 -24.05 14.68 -67.86
N PRO A 727 -23.56 15.42 -68.87
CA PRO A 727 -22.53 14.91 -69.78
C PRO A 727 -21.19 14.82 -69.05
N SER A 728 -20.64 13.60 -68.91
CA SER A 728 -19.45 13.30 -68.10
C SER A 728 -18.24 14.17 -68.47
N LYS A 729 -18.07 14.47 -69.77
CA LYS A 729 -17.04 15.40 -70.30
C LYS A 729 -17.06 16.83 -69.74
N LYS A 730 -18.07 17.22 -68.94
CA LYS A 730 -18.15 18.52 -68.26
C LYS A 730 -17.76 18.48 -66.77
N PHE A 731 -17.53 17.29 -66.21
CA PHE A 731 -17.00 17.11 -64.86
C PHE A 731 -15.49 17.37 -64.91
N LEU A 732 -15.10 18.64 -64.77
CA LEU A 732 -13.73 19.13 -64.93
C LEU A 732 -13.31 19.88 -63.66
N CYS A 733 -12.11 19.60 -63.15
CA CYS A 733 -11.50 20.36 -62.07
C CYS A 733 -10.71 21.54 -62.66
N THR A 734 -11.34 22.71 -62.74
CA THR A 734 -10.69 23.94 -63.22
C THR A 734 -10.04 24.76 -62.10
N GLU A 735 -10.59 24.66 -60.89
CA GLU A 735 -10.12 25.30 -59.66
C GLU A 735 -10.31 24.29 -58.51
N GLU A 736 -9.60 24.46 -57.39
CA GLU A 736 -9.86 23.62 -56.21
C GLU A 736 -11.26 23.95 -55.64
N PRO A 737 -12.01 22.95 -55.12
CA PRO A 737 -13.29 23.24 -54.47
C PRO A 737 -13.10 24.17 -53.27
N ASP A 738 -14.12 24.98 -52.99
CA ASP A 738 -14.15 25.91 -51.86
C ASP A 738 -13.79 25.20 -50.54
N ILE A 739 -13.12 25.91 -49.62
CA ILE A 739 -12.74 25.39 -48.30
C ILE A 739 -13.97 24.83 -47.57
N SER A 740 -15.14 25.46 -47.71
CA SER A 740 -16.42 24.99 -47.15
C SER A 740 -16.91 23.64 -47.71
N ILE A 741 -16.43 23.22 -48.88
CA ILE A 741 -16.71 21.91 -49.49
C ILE A 741 -15.66 20.90 -49.03
N ARG A 742 -14.37 21.26 -49.07
CA ARG A 742 -13.26 20.37 -48.66
C ARG A 742 -13.29 20.08 -47.16
N ALA A 743 -13.63 21.08 -46.34
CA ALA A 743 -13.83 20.97 -44.90
C ALA A 743 -15.06 20.15 -44.48
N LYS A 744 -15.79 19.55 -45.43
CA LYS A 744 -16.77 18.48 -45.14
C LYS A 744 -16.14 17.13 -44.86
N CYS A 745 -14.98 16.86 -45.47
CA CYS A 745 -14.20 15.63 -45.31
C CYS A 745 -12.93 15.85 -44.47
N ASP A 746 -12.25 16.97 -44.63
CA ASP A 746 -11.12 17.38 -43.78
C ASP A 746 -11.41 18.73 -43.08
N PRO A 747 -12.13 18.72 -41.95
CA PRO A 747 -12.50 19.92 -41.21
C PRO A 747 -11.31 20.74 -40.68
N CYS A 748 -10.08 20.22 -40.70
CA CYS A 748 -8.90 20.99 -40.34
C CYS A 748 -8.46 21.97 -41.43
N LEU A 749 -8.94 21.82 -42.68
CA LEU A 749 -8.69 22.78 -43.77
C LEU A 749 -9.33 24.16 -43.53
N SER A 750 -10.33 24.27 -42.66
CA SER A 750 -10.88 25.56 -42.23
C SER A 750 -10.08 26.26 -41.11
N ALA A 751 -8.93 25.69 -40.70
CA ALA A 751 -8.08 26.18 -39.61
C ALA A 751 -8.87 26.56 -38.34
N PRO A 752 -9.68 25.64 -37.78
CA PRO A 752 -10.64 25.97 -36.72
C PRO A 752 -10.04 26.07 -35.31
N CYS A 753 -8.71 26.04 -35.18
CA CYS A 753 -8.01 26.12 -33.90
C CYS A 753 -7.26 27.46 -33.80
N GLU A 754 -7.57 28.22 -32.76
CA GLU A 754 -6.94 29.49 -32.39
C GLU A 754 -5.66 29.25 -31.57
N ASN A 755 -4.95 30.33 -31.25
CA ASN A 755 -3.79 30.35 -30.34
C ASN A 755 -2.72 29.27 -30.61
N GLU A 756 -2.38 29.03 -31.88
CA GLU A 756 -1.42 28.00 -32.34
C GLU A 756 -1.82 26.54 -32.00
N GLY A 757 -3.11 26.28 -31.77
CA GLY A 757 -3.65 24.94 -31.60
C GLY A 757 -3.51 24.04 -32.84
N VAL A 758 -3.19 22.77 -32.64
CA VAL A 758 -3.06 21.78 -33.72
C VAL A 758 -4.41 21.10 -33.94
N CYS A 759 -4.97 21.24 -35.14
CA CYS A 759 -6.23 20.58 -35.50
C CYS A 759 -6.01 19.10 -35.82
N LEU A 760 -6.89 18.25 -35.27
CA LEU A 760 -7.02 16.82 -35.57
C LEU A 760 -8.45 16.55 -36.05
N THR A 761 -8.62 15.68 -37.05
CA THR A 761 -9.94 15.24 -37.51
C THR A 761 -10.52 14.21 -36.52
N ASP A 762 -11.82 14.31 -36.21
CA ASP A 762 -12.46 13.48 -35.19
C ASP A 762 -13.79 12.88 -35.69
N PRO A 763 -14.04 11.56 -35.53
CA PRO A 763 -15.27 10.91 -36.02
C PRO A 763 -16.57 11.33 -35.31
N ILE A 764 -16.48 11.89 -34.10
CA ILE A 764 -17.61 12.21 -33.21
C ILE A 764 -17.82 13.73 -33.18
N GLU A 765 -16.78 14.50 -32.85
CA GLU A 765 -16.82 15.96 -32.74
C GLU A 765 -16.51 16.69 -34.06
N ARG A 766 -16.35 15.94 -35.18
CA ARG A 766 -15.90 16.41 -36.51
C ARG A 766 -14.42 16.80 -36.51
N TYR A 767 -13.96 17.60 -35.57
CA TYR A 767 -12.55 17.90 -35.33
C TYR A 767 -12.31 18.20 -33.85
N ARG A 768 -11.07 17.98 -33.39
CA ARG A 768 -10.60 18.32 -32.05
C ARG A 768 -9.35 19.17 -32.15
N CYS A 769 -9.28 20.26 -31.38
CA CYS A 769 -8.09 21.08 -31.29
C CYS A 769 -7.20 20.63 -30.12
N GLN A 770 -5.93 20.31 -30.41
CA GLN A 770 -4.90 20.13 -29.40
C GLN A 770 -4.31 21.50 -29.03
N CYS A 771 -4.56 21.94 -27.79
CA CYS A 771 -4.18 23.27 -27.34
C CYS A 771 -2.77 23.34 -26.76
N PRO A 772 -2.01 24.43 -27.01
CA PRO A 772 -0.72 24.65 -26.39
C PRO A 772 -0.84 25.04 -24.90
N ALA A 773 0.32 25.13 -24.25
CA ALA A 773 0.44 25.41 -22.82
C ALA A 773 -0.33 26.68 -22.41
N GLY A 774 -1.28 26.54 -21.49
CA GLY A 774 -2.06 27.66 -20.96
C GLY A 774 -3.32 28.02 -21.75
N PHE A 775 -3.73 27.22 -22.75
CA PHE A 775 -4.99 27.42 -23.49
C PHE A 775 -5.91 26.18 -23.40
N LYS A 776 -7.22 26.41 -23.49
CA LYS A 776 -8.34 25.45 -23.39
C LYS A 776 -9.52 25.91 -24.26
N GLY A 777 -10.56 25.09 -24.36
CA GLY A 777 -11.74 25.36 -25.21
C GLY A 777 -11.75 24.50 -26.48
N GLN A 778 -12.88 24.50 -27.20
CA GLN A 778 -13.06 23.63 -28.38
C GLN A 778 -12.13 24.02 -29.54
N HIS A 779 -11.71 25.27 -29.56
CA HIS A 779 -10.87 25.91 -30.57
C HIS A 779 -9.59 26.48 -29.94
N CYS A 780 -9.27 26.11 -28.68
CA CYS A 780 -8.16 26.71 -27.91
C CYS A 780 -8.30 28.22 -27.66
N GLU A 781 -9.54 28.71 -27.70
CA GLU A 781 -9.94 30.12 -27.62
C GLU A 781 -9.81 30.75 -26.23
N ALA A 782 -9.72 29.95 -25.17
CA ALA A 782 -9.76 30.42 -23.78
C ALA A 782 -8.44 30.14 -23.03
N GLU A 783 -7.94 31.11 -22.28
CA GLU A 783 -6.78 30.90 -21.40
C GLU A 783 -7.14 30.02 -20.19
N VAL A 784 -6.21 29.16 -19.79
CA VAL A 784 -6.29 28.37 -18.55
C VAL A 784 -5.93 29.30 -17.39
N ASN A 785 -6.85 29.40 -16.42
CA ASN A 785 -6.64 30.11 -15.18
C ASN A 785 -6.63 29.14 -14.00
N GLU A 786 -5.45 28.70 -13.60
CA GLU A 786 -5.23 27.84 -12.44
C GLU A 786 -5.79 28.45 -11.13
N CYS A 787 -5.97 29.77 -11.07
CA CYS A 787 -6.56 30.46 -9.93
C CYS A 787 -8.10 30.35 -9.81
N ASP A 788 -8.82 29.88 -10.84
CA ASP A 788 -10.28 29.68 -10.78
C ASP A 788 -10.69 28.70 -9.65
N GLN A 789 -9.80 27.77 -9.28
CA GLN A 789 -9.99 26.80 -8.19
C GLN A 789 -9.84 27.42 -6.77
N ARG A 790 -9.47 28.71 -6.66
CA ARG A 790 -9.10 29.38 -5.40
C ARG A 790 -8.09 28.57 -4.56
N PRO A 791 -6.90 28.23 -5.11
CA PRO A 791 -5.93 27.40 -4.40
C PRO A 791 -5.32 28.11 -3.17
N CYS A 792 -5.36 29.43 -3.09
CA CYS A 792 -4.85 30.21 -1.97
C CYS A 792 -5.85 30.30 -0.83
N MET A 793 -5.39 29.96 0.38
CA MET A 793 -6.14 29.97 1.64
C MET A 793 -6.01 31.32 2.36
N ASN A 794 -6.76 31.48 3.46
CA ASN A 794 -6.65 32.60 4.41
C ASN A 794 -6.68 34.02 3.79
N GLY A 795 -7.40 34.19 2.69
CA GLY A 795 -7.48 35.48 1.99
C GLY A 795 -6.22 35.86 1.21
N GLY A 796 -5.36 34.90 0.87
CA GLY A 796 -4.29 35.09 -0.10
C GLY A 796 -4.83 35.36 -1.51
N VAL A 797 -4.16 36.24 -2.25
CA VAL A 797 -4.48 36.59 -3.64
C VAL A 797 -3.78 35.60 -4.57
N CYS A 798 -4.55 34.96 -5.44
CA CYS A 798 -4.00 34.05 -6.45
C CYS A 798 -3.62 34.81 -7.72
N GLU A 799 -2.42 34.56 -8.21
CA GLU A 799 -1.89 35.07 -9.48
C GLU A 799 -1.67 33.92 -10.45
N ASN A 800 -2.27 34.03 -11.64
CA ASN A 800 -2.16 33.02 -12.68
C ASN A 800 -0.82 33.14 -13.42
N LEU A 801 -0.17 32.00 -13.69
CA LEU A 801 1.09 31.94 -14.41
C LEU A 801 0.96 30.96 -15.58
N ALA A 802 1.70 31.17 -16.68
CA ALA A 802 1.66 30.24 -17.81
C ALA A 802 2.12 28.83 -17.39
N GLY A 803 1.17 27.92 -17.16
CA GLY A 803 1.38 26.54 -16.71
C GLY A 803 1.40 26.32 -15.18
N GLY A 804 0.93 27.27 -14.37
CA GLY A 804 0.80 27.13 -12.91
C GLY A 804 0.16 28.33 -12.22
N PHE A 805 0.26 28.42 -10.89
CA PHE A 805 -0.21 29.57 -10.10
C PHE A 805 0.80 29.96 -9.02
N ARG A 806 0.67 31.19 -8.51
CA ARG A 806 1.35 31.70 -7.31
C ARG A 806 0.32 32.27 -6.34
N CYS A 807 0.51 32.06 -5.06
CA CYS A 807 -0.27 32.72 -4.01
C CYS A 807 0.55 33.85 -3.37
N ASP A 808 -0.03 35.04 -3.28
CA ASP A 808 0.48 36.16 -2.49
C ASP A 808 -0.35 36.28 -1.20
N CYS A 809 0.31 36.32 -0.04
CA CYS A 809 -0.35 36.06 1.23
C CYS A 809 -0.72 37.34 1.98
N SER A 810 -1.95 37.39 2.49
CA SER A 810 -2.41 38.46 3.38
C SER A 810 -1.52 38.54 4.63
N THR A 811 -1.32 39.76 5.15
CA THR A 811 -0.49 40.01 6.34
C THR A 811 -0.94 39.17 7.52
N GLY A 812 -0.03 38.39 8.10
CA GLY A 812 -0.34 37.36 9.10
C GLY A 812 -0.40 35.94 8.54
N PHE A 813 -0.24 35.71 7.22
CA PHE A 813 -0.24 34.37 6.62
C PHE A 813 0.97 34.10 5.70
N SER A 814 1.29 32.82 5.48
CA SER A 814 2.42 32.37 4.63
C SER A 814 2.20 30.95 4.08
N GLY A 815 3.05 30.53 3.11
CA GLY A 815 2.99 29.22 2.44
C GLY A 815 2.71 29.33 0.93
N ASP A 816 3.01 28.27 0.17
CA ASP A 816 2.76 28.23 -1.29
C ASP A 816 1.26 28.37 -1.64
N MET A 817 0.38 28.09 -0.66
CA MET A 817 -1.07 28.29 -0.73
C MET A 817 -1.58 29.19 0.41
N CYS A 818 -0.71 29.98 1.07
CA CYS A 818 -1.05 30.86 2.20
C CYS A 818 -1.75 30.17 3.39
N GLU A 819 -1.49 28.87 3.58
CA GLU A 819 -2.18 28.02 4.54
C GLU A 819 -1.75 28.21 6.02
N VAL A 820 -0.65 28.92 6.28
CA VAL A 820 -0.01 29.03 7.60
C VAL A 820 -0.26 30.40 8.26
N ASN A 821 -0.91 30.45 9.43
CA ASN A 821 -0.98 31.66 10.28
C ASN A 821 0.39 31.97 10.91
N VAL A 822 0.77 33.23 10.95
CA VAL A 822 2.05 33.72 11.50
C VAL A 822 1.83 34.16 12.95
N ASP A 823 2.41 33.41 13.87
CA ASP A 823 2.29 33.58 15.33
C ASP A 823 2.90 34.90 15.85
N ASP A 824 2.02 35.80 16.30
CA ASP A 824 2.32 37.14 16.83
C ASP A 824 2.75 37.13 18.31
N CYS A 825 2.49 36.04 19.05
CA CYS A 825 2.86 35.95 20.48
C CYS A 825 4.38 35.87 20.69
N LYS A 826 5.20 35.67 19.65
CA LYS A 826 6.66 35.57 19.76
C LYS A 826 7.36 36.81 20.33
N ALA A 827 6.69 37.96 20.42
CA ALA A 827 7.21 39.20 21.00
C ALA A 827 6.22 39.88 21.99
N HIS A 828 5.47 39.09 22.76
CA HIS A 828 4.39 39.61 23.61
C HIS A 828 4.85 40.37 24.86
N LEU A 829 4.02 41.31 25.34
CA LEU A 829 4.26 42.14 26.53
C LEU A 829 3.57 41.64 27.82
N CYS A 830 2.91 40.47 27.79
CA CYS A 830 2.22 39.91 28.95
C CYS A 830 3.16 39.70 30.16
N LEU A 831 2.79 40.19 31.35
CA LEU A 831 3.58 40.13 32.59
C LEU A 831 3.00 39.10 33.59
N ASN A 832 3.71 38.89 34.71
CA ASN A 832 3.27 38.04 35.83
C ASN A 832 2.73 36.64 35.44
N ASN A 833 3.47 35.97 34.55
CA ASN A 833 3.15 34.64 34.00
C ASN A 833 1.80 34.54 33.25
N ALA A 834 1.22 35.68 32.85
CA ALA A 834 0.02 35.70 32.03
C ALA A 834 0.25 35.01 30.67
N THR A 835 -0.73 34.24 30.22
CA THR A 835 -0.64 33.51 28.95
C THR A 835 -0.94 34.46 27.79
N CYS A 836 0.00 34.61 26.85
CA CYS A 836 -0.30 35.21 25.56
C CYS A 836 -1.17 34.28 24.72
N VAL A 837 -2.17 34.84 24.05
CA VAL A 837 -3.06 34.17 23.12
C VAL A 837 -2.89 34.83 21.76
N ASP A 838 -2.39 34.04 20.82
CA ASP A 838 -2.12 34.44 19.43
C ASP A 838 -3.43 34.77 18.69
N GLY A 839 -3.34 35.66 17.72
CA GLY A 839 -4.48 36.16 16.95
C GLY A 839 -4.19 36.15 15.46
N ILE A 840 -4.64 37.19 14.78
CA ILE A 840 -4.32 37.43 13.37
C ILE A 840 -3.72 38.83 13.30
N ASN A 841 -2.39 38.91 13.15
CA ASN A 841 -1.60 40.13 13.15
C ASN A 841 -1.71 40.94 14.48
N ASN A 842 -1.99 40.27 15.62
CA ASN A 842 -2.09 40.82 16.98
C ASN A 842 -2.23 39.70 18.05
N TYR A 843 -2.04 40.00 19.34
CA TYR A 843 -2.21 39.06 20.47
C TYR A 843 -2.99 39.65 21.66
N THR A 844 -3.41 38.80 22.62
CA THR A 844 -4.01 39.21 23.91
C THR A 844 -3.44 38.46 25.11
N CYS A 845 -3.49 39.05 26.31
CA CYS A 845 -2.93 38.47 27.54
C CYS A 845 -4.02 37.97 28.50
N ARG A 846 -3.83 36.77 29.08
CA ARG A 846 -4.76 36.16 30.04
C ARG A 846 -4.12 35.98 31.42
N CYS A 847 -4.64 36.68 32.42
CA CYS A 847 -4.02 36.82 33.74
C CYS A 847 -4.10 35.59 34.66
N SER A 848 -3.07 35.46 35.48
CA SER A 848 -2.92 34.48 36.57
C SER A 848 -3.82 34.79 37.77
N GLN A 849 -4.22 33.78 38.55
CA GLN A 849 -4.94 34.01 39.80
C GLN A 849 -4.11 34.86 40.78
N GLY A 850 -4.75 35.82 41.44
CA GLY A 850 -4.08 36.86 42.24
C GLY A 850 -3.75 38.13 41.45
N TYR A 851 -3.71 38.09 40.11
CA TYR A 851 -3.25 39.21 39.28
C TYR A 851 -4.31 39.79 38.32
N LYS A 852 -4.22 41.09 38.02
CA LYS A 852 -5.10 41.81 37.06
C LYS A 852 -4.38 42.94 36.30
N GLY A 853 -4.94 43.34 35.17
CA GLY A 853 -4.43 44.38 34.25
C GLY A 853 -4.45 43.91 32.79
N ASP A 854 -4.29 44.80 31.80
CA ASP A 854 -4.28 44.41 30.37
C ASP A 854 -3.04 43.57 30.02
N TYR A 855 -1.95 43.76 30.77
CA TYR A 855 -0.76 42.92 30.75
C TYR A 855 -0.53 42.20 32.10
N CYS A 856 -1.55 42.20 32.97
CA CYS A 856 -1.64 41.45 34.23
C CYS A 856 -0.72 41.89 35.38
N GLU A 857 -0.52 43.20 35.53
CA GLU A 857 0.52 43.81 36.35
C GLU A 857 0.25 44.03 37.88
N VAL A 858 -0.94 43.72 38.43
CA VAL A 858 -1.35 44.11 39.82
C VAL A 858 -1.78 42.93 40.71
N ASP A 859 -1.36 42.86 42.00
CA ASP A 859 -1.49 41.71 42.96
C ASP A 859 -2.62 41.84 44.06
N ILE A 860 -2.95 40.77 44.83
CA ILE A 860 -4.10 40.66 45.79
C ILE A 860 -3.81 39.80 47.07
N ASP A 861 -4.28 40.25 48.25
CA ASP A 861 -4.13 39.63 49.60
C ASP A 861 -5.37 38.80 50.07
N LEU A 862 -5.20 37.78 50.95
CA LEU A 862 -6.17 36.68 51.17
C LEU A 862 -6.68 36.43 52.61
N CYS A 863 -5.86 36.48 53.67
CA CYS A 863 -6.32 36.18 55.06
C CYS A 863 -6.81 37.40 55.84
N HIS A 864 -7.50 38.32 55.17
CA HIS A 864 -8.14 39.46 55.83
C HIS A 864 -9.26 38.99 56.80
N PRO A 865 -9.49 39.64 57.95
CA PRO A 865 -10.51 39.23 58.93
C PRO A 865 -12.00 39.28 58.47
N MET A 866 -12.26 39.49 57.17
CA MET A 866 -13.59 39.34 56.56
C MET A 866 -13.65 38.16 55.56
N SER A 867 -12.59 37.35 55.44
CA SER A 867 -12.44 36.26 54.46
C SER A 867 -11.77 34.98 55.01
N ASP A 868 -11.76 34.76 56.34
CA ASP A 868 -11.16 33.55 56.95
C ASP A 868 -11.97 32.27 56.61
N PRO A 869 -11.34 31.23 56.00
CA PRO A 869 -12.00 29.99 55.56
C PRO A 869 -12.00 28.81 56.55
N CYS A 870 -11.33 28.87 57.70
CA CYS A 870 -11.20 27.71 58.61
C CYS A 870 -12.47 27.46 59.46
N GLN A 871 -12.79 26.18 59.76
CA GLN A 871 -14.01 25.79 60.48
C GLN A 871 -13.76 24.80 61.64
N ASN A 872 -14.81 24.52 62.42
CA ASN A 872 -14.79 23.63 63.60
C ASN A 872 -13.73 23.96 64.66
N GLY A 873 -13.40 25.25 64.80
CA GLY A 873 -12.39 25.74 65.75
C GLY A 873 -10.94 25.66 65.27
N GLY A 874 -10.70 25.34 63.99
CA GLY A 874 -9.36 25.39 63.40
C GLY A 874 -8.84 26.81 63.19
N VAL A 875 -7.53 27.01 63.33
CA VAL A 875 -6.85 28.32 63.24
C VAL A 875 -6.22 28.51 61.86
N CYS A 876 -6.41 29.68 61.26
CA CYS A 876 -5.94 30.03 59.92
C CYS A 876 -4.57 30.76 59.91
N PHE A 877 -3.77 30.52 58.88
CA PHE A 877 -2.49 31.19 58.64
C PHE A 877 -2.29 31.52 57.17
N ASP A 878 -1.93 32.78 56.86
CA ASP A 878 -1.56 33.21 55.52
C ASP A 878 -0.13 32.79 55.14
N LEU A 879 0.04 32.40 53.88
CA LEU A 879 1.30 31.98 53.26
C LEU A 879 1.59 32.78 51.97
N GLY A 880 0.95 33.94 51.78
CA GLY A 880 1.12 34.89 50.68
C GLY A 880 0.43 34.51 49.37
N HIS A 881 0.44 33.23 49.02
CA HIS A 881 -0.27 32.68 47.84
C HIS A 881 -1.26 31.55 48.21
N SER A 882 -1.44 31.24 49.49
CA SER A 882 -2.37 30.22 50.00
C SER A 882 -2.58 30.35 51.52
N TYR A 883 -3.50 29.56 52.10
CA TYR A 883 -3.73 29.48 53.55
C TYR A 883 -3.67 28.03 54.05
N ARG A 884 -3.61 27.83 55.38
CA ARG A 884 -3.74 26.51 56.02
C ARG A 884 -4.56 26.55 57.32
N CYS A 885 -5.25 25.45 57.65
CA CYS A 885 -5.98 25.24 58.90
C CYS A 885 -5.40 24.06 59.71
N GLU A 886 -5.41 24.12 61.04
CA GLU A 886 -5.07 22.99 61.94
C GLU A 886 -6.32 22.43 62.65
N CYS A 887 -6.41 21.10 62.81
CA CYS A 887 -7.64 20.39 63.20
C CYS A 887 -7.54 19.61 64.52
N PRO A 888 -8.60 19.58 65.36
CA PRO A 888 -8.63 18.82 66.60
C PRO A 888 -8.94 17.30 66.44
N PRO A 889 -8.63 16.46 67.45
CA PRO A 889 -8.74 15.00 67.35
C PRO A 889 -10.18 14.48 67.13
N GLY A 890 -10.31 13.43 66.32
CA GLY A 890 -11.60 12.85 65.93
C GLY A 890 -12.15 13.36 64.59
N TYR A 891 -11.54 14.41 64.04
CA TYR A 891 -11.88 15.01 62.73
C TYR A 891 -10.61 15.11 61.85
N ARG A 892 -10.80 15.07 60.53
CA ARG A 892 -9.72 15.25 59.53
C ARG A 892 -10.23 15.95 58.27
N GLY A 893 -9.35 16.60 57.52
CA GLY A 893 -9.68 17.32 56.29
C GLY A 893 -9.15 18.75 56.30
N ILE A 894 -9.03 19.39 55.14
CA ILE A 894 -8.47 20.75 55.01
C ILE A 894 -9.23 21.83 55.80
N ASN A 895 -10.52 21.61 56.07
CA ASN A 895 -11.36 22.46 56.93
C ASN A 895 -11.96 21.67 58.12
N CYS A 896 -11.38 20.49 58.45
CA CYS A 896 -11.63 19.64 59.64
C CYS A 896 -12.99 18.87 59.76
N THR A 897 -13.10 17.61 59.23
CA THR A 897 -14.38 16.85 59.03
C THR A 897 -14.53 15.31 59.26
N ASP A 898 -13.64 14.35 58.88
CA ASP A 898 -14.07 12.92 58.61
C ASP A 898 -13.65 11.75 59.59
N GLY A 899 -14.29 10.56 59.47
CA GLY A 899 -14.13 9.33 60.34
C GLY A 899 -13.89 7.94 59.64
N TYR A 900 -14.13 6.79 60.33
CA TYR A 900 -13.81 5.38 59.92
C TYR A 900 -14.63 4.25 60.65
N GLU A 901 -14.84 3.06 60.01
CA GLU A 901 -15.13 1.70 60.59
C GLU A 901 -14.95 0.57 59.52
N ASP A 902 -14.78 -0.72 59.89
CA ASP A 902 -14.85 -1.94 59.02
C ASP A 902 -14.92 -3.29 59.84
N CYS A 903 -14.90 -4.44 59.15
CA CYS A 903 -14.64 -5.84 59.59
C CYS A 903 -15.83 -6.69 60.12
N ARG A 904 -16.56 -7.42 59.23
CA ARG A 904 -17.72 -8.29 59.59
C ARG A 904 -18.16 -9.34 58.54
N THR A 905 -17.31 -9.68 57.55
CA THR A 905 -17.77 -10.05 56.18
C THR A 905 -17.40 -11.45 55.63
N ARG A 906 -16.95 -12.42 56.45
CA ARG A 906 -16.67 -13.85 56.09
C ARG A 906 -15.87 -14.09 54.78
N PRO A 907 -14.53 -14.02 54.81
CA PRO A 907 -13.70 -13.91 53.59
C PRO A 907 -12.94 -15.17 53.10
N CYS A 908 -13.03 -16.35 53.74
CA CYS A 908 -12.29 -17.56 53.34
C CYS A 908 -13.15 -18.51 52.47
N LEU A 909 -12.52 -19.26 51.54
CA LEU A 909 -13.21 -20.14 50.57
C LEU A 909 -12.75 -21.61 50.68
N ASN A 910 -13.41 -22.51 49.95
CA ASN A 910 -13.12 -23.96 49.91
C ASN A 910 -12.96 -24.61 51.30
N ASP A 911 -13.92 -24.32 52.18
CA ASP A 911 -13.98 -24.71 53.60
C ASP A 911 -12.77 -24.27 54.45
N GLY A 912 -12.09 -23.18 54.05
CA GLY A 912 -11.04 -22.56 54.84
C GLY A 912 -11.55 -21.75 56.03
N GLU A 913 -10.85 -21.85 57.16
CA GLU A 913 -11.25 -21.25 58.45
C GLU A 913 -10.58 -19.86 58.66
N CYS A 914 -11.31 -18.90 59.23
CA CYS A 914 -10.90 -17.48 59.34
C CYS A 914 -10.48 -17.09 60.77
N GLU A 915 -9.25 -16.61 60.95
CA GLU A 915 -8.72 -16.11 62.22
C GLU A 915 -8.36 -14.61 62.13
N GLN A 916 -8.44 -13.91 63.28
CA GLN A 916 -8.25 -12.46 63.38
C GLN A 916 -6.87 -12.13 63.97
N ASP A 917 -6.03 -11.44 63.20
CA ASP A 917 -4.65 -11.09 63.59
C ASP A 917 -4.47 -9.56 63.55
N GLY A 918 -4.67 -8.92 64.72
CA GLY A 918 -4.62 -7.48 64.87
C GLY A 918 -5.62 -6.73 63.99
N ASN A 919 -5.11 -5.90 63.07
CA ASN A 919 -5.91 -5.05 62.18
C ASN A 919 -6.25 -5.72 60.83
N GLN A 920 -6.01 -7.02 60.64
CA GLN A 920 -6.38 -7.79 59.43
C GLN A 920 -6.87 -9.22 59.77
N PHE A 921 -7.30 -9.98 58.75
CA PHE A 921 -7.79 -11.36 58.88
C PHE A 921 -6.90 -12.35 58.08
N ALA A 922 -6.92 -13.63 58.43
CA ALA A 922 -6.17 -14.71 57.76
C ALA A 922 -7.01 -15.99 57.59
N CYS A 923 -6.63 -16.86 56.64
CA CYS A 923 -7.36 -18.10 56.29
C CYS A 923 -6.45 -19.35 56.27
N ARG A 924 -7.01 -20.55 56.52
CA ARG A 924 -6.28 -21.84 56.58
C ARG A 924 -6.88 -22.93 55.65
N CYS A 925 -6.07 -23.72 54.94
CA CYS A 925 -6.51 -24.50 53.76
C CYS A 925 -6.29 -26.04 53.80
N PRO A 926 -7.15 -26.85 53.15
CA PRO A 926 -7.03 -28.32 53.04
C PRO A 926 -6.19 -28.82 51.83
N GLN A 927 -5.75 -30.08 51.86
CA GLN A 927 -4.83 -30.64 50.85
C GLN A 927 -5.43 -30.74 49.43
N GLY A 928 -4.57 -30.55 48.43
CA GLY A 928 -4.94 -30.46 47.01
C GLY A 928 -5.24 -29.02 46.56
N TYR A 929 -5.42 -28.10 47.52
CA TYR A 929 -5.65 -26.69 47.25
C TYR A 929 -4.57 -25.80 47.89
N ILE A 930 -4.14 -24.78 47.17
CA ILE A 930 -3.18 -23.76 47.62
C ILE A 930 -3.67 -22.36 47.28
N GLY A 931 -3.33 -21.37 48.12
CA GLY A 931 -3.73 -19.97 47.96
C GLY A 931 -4.11 -19.30 49.27
N GLN A 932 -4.28 -17.97 49.28
CA GLN A 932 -4.57 -17.20 50.51
C GLN A 932 -6.02 -17.34 50.98
N THR A 933 -6.93 -17.81 50.12
CA THR A 933 -8.30 -18.19 50.45
C THR A 933 -8.62 -19.62 49.99
N CYS A 934 -7.59 -20.44 49.73
CA CYS A 934 -7.63 -21.87 49.41
C CYS A 934 -8.03 -22.24 47.95
N GLU A 935 -7.55 -21.48 46.95
CA GLU A 935 -8.19 -21.37 45.64
C GLU A 935 -7.63 -22.14 44.40
N MET A 936 -6.46 -22.81 44.40
CA MET A 936 -5.81 -23.35 43.16
C MET A 936 -5.45 -24.86 43.13
N ASN A 937 -5.29 -25.46 41.92
CA ASN A 937 -4.97 -26.89 41.61
C ASN A 937 -4.12 -27.02 40.28
N ALA A 938 -3.44 -28.14 39.94
CA ALA A 938 -2.32 -28.14 38.93
C ALA A 938 -2.06 -29.39 37.99
N ASN A 939 -1.83 -29.20 36.65
CA ASN A 939 -0.96 -29.96 35.66
C ASN A 939 -1.33 -29.78 34.11
N ILE A 940 -0.38 -29.93 33.11
CA ILE A 940 -0.46 -30.41 31.65
C ILE A 940 0.64 -29.84 30.62
N TYR A 941 0.92 -30.48 29.44
CA TYR A 941 2.10 -30.37 28.48
C TYR A 941 1.81 -30.31 26.90
N ILE A 942 2.85 -30.26 25.99
CA ILE A 942 2.83 -30.06 24.46
C ILE A 942 3.81 -31.01 23.64
N SER A 943 3.74 -31.14 22.27
CA SER A 943 4.59 -31.99 21.34
C SER A 943 4.85 -31.44 19.88
N ASP A 944 5.84 -31.99 19.10
CA ASP A 944 6.43 -31.53 17.79
C ASP A 944 6.34 -32.50 16.54
N THR A 945 6.27 -31.99 15.26
CA THR A 945 6.65 -32.65 13.96
C THR A 945 6.80 -31.68 12.72
N PRO A 946 7.45 -32.03 11.57
CA PRO A 946 7.82 -31.09 10.45
C PRO A 946 7.09 -31.26 9.07
N CYS A 947 7.10 -30.23 8.19
CA CYS A 947 6.21 -30.08 7.01
C CYS A 947 6.82 -29.35 5.75
N SER A 948 6.21 -29.41 4.55
CA SER A 948 6.86 -29.19 3.21
C SER A 948 6.41 -27.96 2.34
N CYS A 949 6.77 -26.74 2.75
CA CYS A 949 6.48 -25.46 2.06
C CYS A 949 7.67 -24.91 1.22
N LEU A 950 7.44 -24.20 0.10
CA LEU A 950 8.51 -23.50 -0.67
C LEU A 950 8.60 -22.01 -0.31
N ASN A 951 9.71 -21.36 -0.70
CA ASN A 951 9.96 -19.90 -0.55
C ASN A 951 9.66 -19.36 0.87
N ASN A 952 10.10 -20.09 1.89
CA ASN A 952 9.86 -19.82 3.32
C ASN A 952 8.37 -19.64 3.70
N GLY A 953 7.45 -20.27 2.95
CA GLY A 953 6.06 -20.36 3.34
C GLY A 953 5.89 -21.08 4.68
N GLN A 954 4.96 -20.61 5.52
CA GLN A 954 4.62 -21.29 6.77
C GLN A 954 3.59 -22.39 6.52
N CYS A 955 3.89 -23.59 7.02
CA CYS A 955 3.07 -24.78 6.89
C CYS A 955 2.23 -25.01 8.16
N TYR A 956 1.02 -25.56 7.99
CA TYR A 956 0.12 -25.90 9.11
C TYR A 956 -0.68 -27.17 8.79
N ASP A 957 -0.86 -28.02 9.81
CA ASP A 957 -1.61 -29.27 9.69
C ASP A 957 -3.13 -29.04 9.67
N ASN A 958 -3.77 -29.46 8.59
CA ASN A 958 -5.22 -29.59 8.52
C ASN A 958 -5.62 -30.99 9.05
N ASN A 959 -6.02 -31.05 10.33
CA ASN A 959 -6.51 -32.24 11.08
C ASN A 959 -7.77 -32.95 10.48
N VAL A 960 -8.08 -32.73 9.20
CA VAL A 960 -9.29 -33.22 8.52
C VAL A 960 -8.98 -33.92 7.19
N THR A 961 -7.81 -33.69 6.57
CA THR A 961 -7.53 -34.14 5.19
C THR A 961 -6.16 -34.75 4.93
N ASP A 962 -5.27 -34.87 5.94
CA ASP A 962 -3.88 -35.35 5.76
C ASP A 962 -3.13 -34.60 4.64
N SER A 963 -3.40 -33.30 4.49
CA SER A 963 -2.86 -32.46 3.40
C SER A 963 -2.29 -31.14 3.91
N GLU A 964 -0.98 -30.97 3.69
CA GLU A 964 -0.21 -29.78 4.04
C GLU A 964 -0.70 -28.53 3.28
N GLU A 965 -0.92 -27.40 3.98
CA GLU A 965 -1.31 -26.12 3.36
C GLU A 965 -0.29 -25.02 3.67
N CYS A 966 0.07 -24.21 2.64
CA CYS A 966 1.19 -23.28 2.69
C CYS A 966 0.74 -21.82 2.76
N ARG A 967 1.31 -21.02 3.67
CA ARG A 967 1.07 -19.56 3.76
C ARG A 967 2.27 -18.78 3.23
N CYS A 968 2.06 -17.99 2.19
CA CYS A 968 3.14 -17.37 1.41
C CYS A 968 3.58 -15.99 1.93
N LEU A 969 4.87 -15.71 1.79
CA LEU A 969 5.45 -14.40 2.06
C LEU A 969 5.06 -13.38 0.96
N PRO A 970 5.02 -12.07 1.27
CA PRO A 970 4.71 -11.02 0.29
C PRO A 970 5.64 -11.09 -0.93
N GLY A 971 5.07 -10.98 -2.13
CA GLY A 971 5.79 -11.18 -3.40
C GLY A 971 5.67 -12.59 -3.98
N PHE A 972 5.15 -13.56 -3.22
CA PHE A 972 4.89 -14.94 -3.67
C PHE A 972 3.40 -15.32 -3.52
N TYR A 973 2.96 -16.22 -4.40
CA TYR A 973 1.59 -16.73 -4.51
C TYR A 973 1.62 -18.21 -4.95
N GLY A 974 0.47 -18.88 -5.02
CA GLY A 974 0.38 -20.31 -5.38
C GLY A 974 0.15 -21.22 -4.17
N THR A 975 -0.14 -22.49 -4.40
CA THR A 975 -0.55 -23.43 -3.33
C THR A 975 0.62 -23.97 -2.50
N LYS A 976 1.84 -23.83 -3.01
CA LYS A 976 3.11 -24.09 -2.32
C LYS A 976 4.01 -22.86 -2.22
N CYS A 977 3.49 -21.67 -2.56
CA CYS A 977 4.21 -20.40 -2.63
C CYS A 977 5.24 -20.31 -3.76
N GLU A 978 4.94 -20.98 -4.87
CA GLU A 978 5.81 -21.19 -6.02
C GLU A 978 5.81 -20.07 -7.08
N ILE A 979 4.86 -19.12 -7.03
CA ILE A 979 4.61 -18.13 -8.10
C ILE A 979 5.05 -16.72 -7.65
N PRO A 980 6.09 -16.10 -8.25
CA PRO A 980 6.46 -14.71 -7.95
C PRO A 980 5.50 -13.70 -8.59
N THR A 981 5.19 -12.62 -7.87
CA THR A 981 4.35 -11.49 -8.35
C THR A 981 5.05 -10.13 -8.34
N SER A 982 6.25 -10.04 -7.76
CA SER A 982 7.05 -8.81 -7.72
C SER A 982 7.83 -8.56 -9.02
N MET A 983 8.00 -7.28 -9.37
CA MET A 983 8.58 -6.82 -10.64
C MET A 983 9.59 -5.68 -10.40
N SER A 984 10.81 -5.84 -10.90
CA SER A 984 11.88 -4.83 -10.86
C SER A 984 11.95 -4.03 -12.16
N PHE A 985 11.77 -2.71 -12.06
CA PHE A 985 11.89 -1.73 -13.14
C PHE A 985 13.26 -1.08 -13.06
N ARG A 986 14.13 -1.32 -14.06
CA ARG A 986 15.55 -0.91 -14.07
C ARG A 986 15.82 0.18 -15.12
N LEU A 987 16.88 0.97 -14.90
CA LEU A 987 17.30 2.10 -15.75
C LEU A 987 17.26 1.78 -17.26
N GLY A 988 16.50 2.59 -18.01
CA GLY A 988 16.36 2.55 -19.46
C GLY A 988 15.53 3.75 -19.96
N GLN A 989 15.55 4.04 -21.27
CA GLN A 989 14.69 5.08 -21.87
C GLN A 989 13.26 4.59 -22.15
N GLU A 990 13.09 3.28 -22.27
CA GLU A 990 11.81 2.59 -22.50
C GLU A 990 11.74 1.44 -21.50
N VAL A 991 10.94 1.60 -20.45
CA VAL A 991 10.76 0.60 -19.38
C VAL A 991 9.27 0.54 -19.07
N TYR A 992 8.59 -0.54 -19.44
CA TYR A 992 7.14 -0.67 -19.26
C TYR A 992 6.70 -2.13 -19.27
N VAL A 993 5.51 -2.37 -18.71
CA VAL A 993 4.73 -3.60 -18.89
C VAL A 993 3.39 -3.22 -19.50
N GLN A 994 3.00 -3.89 -20.58
CA GLN A 994 1.73 -3.67 -21.28
C GLN A 994 0.72 -4.77 -20.94
N TYR A 995 -0.49 -4.36 -20.56
CA TYR A 995 -1.62 -5.23 -20.26
C TYR A 995 -2.85 -4.86 -21.10
N PRO A 996 -3.79 -5.80 -21.34
CA PRO A 996 -5.09 -5.47 -21.94
C PRO A 996 -5.89 -4.46 -21.11
N ALA A 997 -6.81 -3.75 -21.77
CA ALA A 997 -7.75 -2.83 -21.12
C ALA A 997 -8.67 -3.56 -20.10
N PRO A 998 -9.14 -2.90 -19.03
CA PRO A 998 -10.09 -3.50 -18.08
C PRO A 998 -11.48 -3.70 -18.69
N ASN A 999 -12.04 -4.92 -18.61
CA ASN A 999 -13.34 -5.31 -19.20
C ASN A 999 -14.61 -4.57 -18.67
N ASN A 1000 -14.48 -3.57 -17.79
CA ASN A 1000 -15.60 -2.78 -17.26
C ASN A 1000 -15.18 -1.35 -16.92
N PRO A 1001 -15.34 -0.36 -17.83
CA PRO A 1001 -14.86 1.00 -17.63
C PRO A 1001 -15.64 1.84 -16.60
N GLN A 1002 -16.80 1.38 -16.13
CA GLN A 1002 -17.67 2.17 -15.23
C GLN A 1002 -17.12 2.29 -13.81
N ILE A 1003 -16.47 1.22 -13.33
CA ILE A 1003 -15.79 1.17 -12.04
C ILE A 1003 -14.51 0.35 -12.23
N VAL A 1004 -13.36 1.00 -12.05
CA VAL A 1004 -12.05 0.34 -12.14
C VAL A 1004 -11.22 0.69 -10.92
N ASN A 1005 -10.71 -0.33 -10.22
CA ASN A 1005 -9.70 -0.14 -9.20
C ASN A 1005 -8.31 -0.52 -9.73
N PHE A 1006 -7.33 0.33 -9.43
CA PHE A 1006 -5.91 0.05 -9.63
C PHE A 1006 -5.22 0.12 -8.26
N THR A 1007 -4.55 -0.96 -7.87
CA THR A 1007 -3.72 -0.98 -6.65
C THR A 1007 -2.29 -1.32 -7.02
N LEU A 1008 -1.39 -0.36 -6.83
CA LEU A 1008 0.05 -0.52 -7.03
C LEU A 1008 0.75 -0.50 -5.66
N ILE A 1009 1.47 -1.57 -5.32
CA ILE A 1009 2.39 -1.59 -4.19
C ILE A 1009 3.81 -1.39 -4.73
N PHE A 1010 4.35 -0.18 -4.61
CA PHE A 1010 5.60 0.21 -5.25
C PHE A 1010 6.59 0.85 -4.28
N ALA A 1011 7.88 0.67 -4.54
CA ALA A 1011 8.98 1.32 -3.82
C ALA A 1011 9.93 1.99 -4.80
N THR A 1012 10.24 3.26 -4.57
CA THR A 1012 11.19 4.04 -5.38
C THR A 1012 11.86 5.14 -4.56
N THR A 1013 13.04 5.56 -5.02
CA THR A 1013 13.77 6.73 -4.52
C THR A 1013 13.81 7.89 -5.51
N ILE A 1014 13.24 7.72 -6.72
CA ILE A 1014 13.29 8.72 -7.79
C ILE A 1014 12.09 9.68 -7.67
N GLU A 1015 12.30 10.96 -7.94
CA GLU A 1015 11.23 11.97 -7.80
C GLU A 1015 10.20 12.00 -8.93
N ASN A 1016 10.51 11.45 -10.11
CA ASN A 1016 9.63 11.49 -11.28
C ASN A 1016 9.56 10.13 -11.99
N GLY A 1017 8.36 9.73 -12.42
CA GLY A 1017 8.17 8.48 -13.17
C GLY A 1017 6.70 8.13 -13.39
N VAL A 1018 6.33 7.73 -14.61
CA VAL A 1018 4.98 7.24 -14.93
C VAL A 1018 4.75 5.88 -14.26
N LEU A 1019 3.76 5.79 -13.36
CA LEU A 1019 3.40 4.58 -12.62
C LEU A 1019 2.33 3.78 -13.36
N LEU A 1020 1.30 4.47 -13.87
CA LEU A 1020 0.16 3.90 -14.58
C LEU A 1020 -0.29 4.86 -15.68
N TYR A 1021 -0.58 4.35 -16.87
CA TYR A 1021 -1.16 5.10 -17.97
C TYR A 1021 -2.15 4.23 -18.74
N LEU A 1022 -3.35 4.75 -19.01
CA LEU A 1022 -4.40 4.08 -19.77
C LEU A 1022 -5.18 5.13 -20.56
N GLY A 1023 -5.22 4.97 -21.89
CA GLY A 1023 -6.02 5.76 -22.83
C GLY A 1023 -5.30 6.89 -23.57
N ASN A 1024 -5.88 7.31 -24.70
CA ASN A 1024 -5.28 8.30 -25.61
C ASN A 1024 -6.07 9.61 -25.74
N ILE A 1025 -7.40 9.53 -25.87
CA ILE A 1025 -8.29 10.69 -26.07
C ILE A 1025 -8.95 11.11 -24.76
N ASN A 1026 -9.44 10.08 -24.05
CA ASN A 1026 -9.80 10.08 -22.63
C ASN A 1026 -8.74 9.24 -21.92
N HIS A 1027 -8.25 9.66 -20.76
CA HIS A 1027 -7.17 8.93 -20.07
C HIS A 1027 -7.28 8.96 -18.56
N ILE A 1028 -6.64 7.96 -17.94
CA ILE A 1028 -6.08 8.08 -16.60
C ILE A 1028 -4.55 7.96 -16.70
N ALA A 1029 -3.84 8.92 -16.12
CA ALA A 1029 -2.40 8.88 -15.95
C ALA A 1029 -2.06 9.14 -14.48
N ALA A 1030 -1.32 8.23 -13.84
CA ALA A 1030 -0.74 8.43 -12.54
C ALA A 1030 0.78 8.47 -12.68
N GLU A 1031 1.37 9.61 -12.33
CA GLU A 1031 2.82 9.81 -12.33
C GLU A 1031 3.29 10.25 -10.95
N LEU A 1032 4.51 9.85 -10.63
CA LEU A 1032 5.29 10.52 -9.60
C LEU A 1032 5.86 11.81 -10.22
N PHE A 1033 5.70 12.93 -9.53
CA PHE A 1033 6.17 14.25 -9.93
C PHE A 1033 6.70 15.00 -8.69
N ARG A 1034 7.99 15.34 -8.69
CA ARG A 1034 8.69 15.93 -7.51
C ARG A 1034 8.52 15.12 -6.21
N GLY A 1035 8.43 13.80 -6.33
CA GLY A 1035 8.21 12.85 -5.24
C GLY A 1035 6.74 12.69 -4.80
N ARG A 1036 5.81 13.46 -5.35
CA ARG A 1036 4.36 13.39 -5.06
C ARG A 1036 3.62 12.67 -6.19
N ILE A 1037 2.50 12.02 -5.89
CA ILE A 1037 1.61 11.47 -6.91
C ILE A 1037 0.77 12.60 -7.50
N ARG A 1038 0.85 12.77 -8.82
CA ARG A 1038 -0.11 13.49 -9.65
C ARG A 1038 -0.96 12.46 -10.37
N VAL A 1039 -2.28 12.60 -10.30
CA VAL A 1039 -3.21 11.87 -11.19
C VAL A 1039 -3.87 12.88 -12.11
N SER A 1040 -3.87 12.57 -13.40
CA SER A 1040 -4.63 13.26 -14.45
C SER A 1040 -5.73 12.32 -14.93
N TYR A 1041 -6.95 12.84 -15.02
CA TYR A 1041 -8.14 12.07 -15.37
C TYR A 1041 -9.05 12.87 -16.30
N ASP A 1042 -9.31 12.36 -17.50
CA ASP A 1042 -10.11 12.97 -18.56
C ASP A 1042 -11.24 12.01 -18.97
N VAL A 1043 -12.48 12.49 -19.00
CA VAL A 1043 -13.65 11.76 -19.52
C VAL A 1043 -14.41 12.61 -20.53
N GLY A 1044 -13.68 13.13 -21.51
CA GLY A 1044 -14.20 14.00 -22.56
C GLY A 1044 -14.20 15.47 -22.15
N ASN A 1045 -13.11 15.96 -21.56
CA ASN A 1045 -12.89 17.39 -21.31
C ASN A 1045 -11.40 17.78 -21.20
N PHE A 1046 -11.00 18.72 -22.04
CA PHE A 1046 -9.71 19.38 -21.90
C PHE A 1046 -9.86 20.75 -21.18
N PRO A 1047 -9.06 21.06 -20.13
CA PRO A 1047 -8.03 20.22 -19.53
C PRO A 1047 -8.59 19.16 -18.56
N ALA A 1048 -7.92 18.02 -18.52
CA ALA A 1048 -8.20 16.91 -17.62
C ALA A 1048 -8.27 17.34 -16.14
N ALA A 1049 -9.17 16.72 -15.37
CA ALA A 1049 -9.20 16.88 -13.92
C ALA A 1049 -7.88 16.38 -13.32
N THR A 1050 -7.23 17.22 -12.51
CA THR A 1050 -5.96 16.87 -11.86
C THR A 1050 -6.09 16.88 -10.33
N MET A 1051 -5.38 15.94 -9.70
CA MET A 1051 -5.29 15.82 -8.25
C MET A 1051 -3.85 15.49 -7.86
N PHE A 1052 -3.47 15.92 -6.65
CA PHE A 1052 -2.13 15.75 -6.12
C PHE A 1052 -2.22 15.27 -4.67
N ASN A 1053 -1.36 14.32 -4.30
CA ASN A 1053 -1.19 13.98 -2.89
C ASN A 1053 -0.30 15.03 -2.19
N GLN A 1054 -0.41 15.12 -0.86
CA GLN A 1054 0.36 16.11 -0.07
C GLN A 1054 1.74 15.58 0.36
N LYS A 1055 1.89 14.26 0.54
CA LYS A 1055 3.09 13.57 1.06
C LYS A 1055 4.06 13.14 -0.05
N LYS A 1056 5.37 13.26 0.14
CA LYS A 1056 6.35 12.63 -0.77
C LYS A 1056 6.42 11.11 -0.54
N LEU A 1057 6.45 10.32 -1.62
CA LEU A 1057 6.44 8.85 -1.64
C LEU A 1057 7.69 8.23 -2.29
N ASN A 1058 8.77 9.00 -2.45
CA ASN A 1058 10.04 8.55 -3.02
C ASN A 1058 11.07 8.23 -1.92
N ASN A 1059 10.64 7.64 -0.80
CA ASN A 1059 11.48 7.36 0.37
C ASN A 1059 12.22 6.00 0.30
N GLY A 1060 11.98 5.19 -0.73
CA GLY A 1060 12.54 3.84 -0.88
C GLY A 1060 11.76 2.72 -0.19
N GLU A 1061 10.67 3.01 0.53
CA GLU A 1061 9.78 2.03 1.14
C GLU A 1061 8.62 1.65 0.20
N PHE A 1062 7.90 0.57 0.54
CA PHE A 1062 6.71 0.15 -0.21
C PHE A 1062 5.48 0.97 0.16
N HIS A 1063 5.10 1.89 -0.73
CA HIS A 1063 3.84 2.60 -0.68
C HIS A 1063 2.73 1.86 -1.43
N LYS A 1064 1.49 1.96 -0.92
CA LYS A 1064 0.29 1.41 -1.56
C LYS A 1064 -0.53 2.55 -2.16
N LEU A 1065 -0.43 2.75 -3.47
CA LEU A 1065 -1.31 3.65 -4.20
C LEU A 1065 -2.58 2.89 -4.61
N GLN A 1066 -3.74 3.43 -4.24
CA GLN A 1066 -5.06 2.96 -4.65
C GLN A 1066 -5.76 4.06 -5.43
N LEU A 1067 -6.13 3.76 -6.67
CA LEU A 1067 -6.94 4.60 -7.54
C LEU A 1067 -8.27 3.89 -7.79
N VAL A 1068 -9.37 4.60 -7.61
CA VAL A 1068 -10.72 4.12 -7.89
C VAL A 1068 -11.37 5.11 -8.84
N LEU A 1069 -11.64 4.63 -10.06
CA LEU A 1069 -12.50 5.31 -11.02
C LEU A 1069 -13.94 4.89 -10.74
N TYR A 1070 -14.85 5.85 -10.64
CA TYR A 1070 -16.28 5.62 -10.52
C TYR A 1070 -17.02 6.69 -11.33
N ARG A 1071 -17.58 6.32 -12.49
CA ARG A 1071 -18.20 7.27 -13.42
C ARG A 1071 -17.24 8.42 -13.76
N ARG A 1072 -17.61 9.68 -13.50
CA ARG A 1072 -16.77 10.88 -13.67
C ARG A 1072 -15.87 11.19 -12.47
N ASN A 1073 -15.88 10.38 -11.41
CA ASN A 1073 -15.06 10.62 -10.22
C ASN A 1073 -13.79 9.77 -10.26
N VAL A 1074 -12.64 10.43 -10.10
CA VAL A 1074 -11.38 9.77 -9.72
C VAL A 1074 -11.15 9.96 -8.23
N SER A 1075 -10.90 8.86 -7.52
CA SER A 1075 -10.56 8.86 -6.11
C SER A 1075 -9.19 8.22 -5.88
N MET A 1076 -8.37 8.85 -5.06
CA MET A 1076 -7.01 8.40 -4.71
C MET A 1076 -6.88 8.24 -3.20
N SER A 1077 -6.31 7.12 -2.78
CA SER A 1077 -5.82 6.87 -1.42
C SER A 1077 -4.40 6.32 -1.48
N ILE A 1078 -3.58 6.67 -0.49
CA ILE A 1078 -2.19 6.25 -0.38
C ILE A 1078 -1.96 5.72 1.03
N ASP A 1079 -1.35 4.54 1.13
CA ASP A 1079 -1.02 3.84 2.38
C ASP A 1079 -2.24 3.60 3.30
N GLY A 1080 -3.46 3.60 2.75
CA GLY A 1080 -4.72 3.50 3.51
C GLY A 1080 -5.20 4.84 4.12
N GLY A 1081 -4.60 5.97 3.73
CA GLY A 1081 -5.03 7.30 4.13
C GLY A 1081 -6.38 7.74 3.54
N PRO A 1082 -6.90 8.92 3.95
CA PRO A 1082 -8.21 9.41 3.53
C PRO A 1082 -8.31 9.59 2.02
N TRP A 1083 -9.47 9.26 1.46
CA TRP A 1083 -9.74 9.41 0.03
C TRP A 1083 -9.80 10.87 -0.38
N GLN A 1084 -8.96 11.25 -1.34
CA GLN A 1084 -9.14 12.48 -2.11
C GLN A 1084 -9.96 12.14 -3.36
N THR A 1085 -11.04 12.87 -3.63
CA THR A 1085 -11.88 12.65 -4.82
C THR A 1085 -11.99 13.93 -5.64
N LYS A 1086 -11.83 13.82 -6.96
CA LYS A 1086 -12.14 14.88 -7.93
C LYS A 1086 -13.18 14.38 -8.92
N THR A 1087 -14.25 15.16 -9.06
CA THR A 1087 -15.24 14.99 -10.12
C THR A 1087 -14.77 15.72 -11.36
N ASN A 1088 -14.70 14.99 -12.47
CA ASN A 1088 -14.43 15.50 -13.79
C ASN A 1088 -15.75 16.00 -14.43
N ALA A 1089 -15.68 17.05 -15.26
CA ALA A 1089 -16.83 17.74 -15.85
C ALA A 1089 -17.13 17.37 -17.32
N GLY A 1090 -16.39 16.43 -17.91
CA GLY A 1090 -16.50 16.04 -19.32
C GLY A 1090 -17.81 15.38 -19.70
N GLU A 1091 -18.03 15.27 -21.01
CA GLU A 1091 -19.33 14.88 -21.56
C GLU A 1091 -19.65 13.39 -21.29
N GLU A 1092 -18.63 12.54 -21.17
CA GLU A 1092 -18.82 11.11 -20.93
C GLU A 1092 -19.12 10.79 -19.46
N GLU A 1093 -20.01 9.82 -19.22
CA GLU A 1093 -20.35 9.40 -17.85
C GLU A 1093 -19.23 8.56 -17.20
N TYR A 1094 -18.34 7.95 -17.98
CA TYR A 1094 -17.24 7.10 -17.52
C TYR A 1094 -16.07 7.12 -18.51
N LEU A 1095 -14.89 6.66 -18.05
CA LEU A 1095 -13.67 6.61 -18.86
C LEU A 1095 -13.77 5.53 -19.95
N GLN A 1096 -14.15 5.92 -21.18
CA GLN A 1096 -14.16 5.03 -22.34
C GLN A 1096 -12.73 4.83 -22.87
N VAL A 1097 -12.23 3.59 -22.83
CA VAL A 1097 -10.88 3.21 -23.29
C VAL A 1097 -10.87 1.76 -23.78
N ASP A 1098 -10.39 1.54 -25.01
CA ASP A 1098 -10.13 0.21 -25.55
C ASP A 1098 -8.62 -0.08 -25.69
N GLU A 1099 -7.78 0.94 -25.49
CA GLU A 1099 -6.34 0.85 -25.60
C GLU A 1099 -5.65 0.12 -24.42
N PRO A 1100 -4.50 -0.53 -24.68
CA PRO A 1100 -3.78 -1.25 -23.65
C PRO A 1100 -3.30 -0.33 -22.51
N MET A 1101 -3.31 -0.90 -21.31
CA MET A 1101 -2.83 -0.27 -20.09
C MET A 1101 -1.32 -0.47 -19.96
N TYR A 1102 -0.61 0.61 -19.63
CA TYR A 1102 0.83 0.62 -19.40
C TYR A 1102 1.16 0.84 -17.93
N VAL A 1103 2.09 0.04 -17.40
CA VAL A 1103 2.55 0.10 -16.01
C VAL A 1103 4.06 0.33 -15.97
N GLY A 1104 4.46 1.28 -15.13
CA GLY A 1104 5.85 1.64 -14.87
C GLY A 1104 6.57 2.43 -15.97
N GLY A 1105 5.87 2.82 -17.04
CA GLY A 1105 6.41 3.70 -18.09
C GLY A 1105 5.62 3.57 -19.39
N LEU A 1106 6.14 4.15 -20.47
CA LEU A 1106 5.48 4.18 -21.79
C LEU A 1106 6.47 3.91 -22.93
N PRO A 1107 6.00 3.37 -24.07
CA PRO A 1107 6.75 3.37 -25.34
C PRO A 1107 7.05 4.80 -25.81
N ARG A 1108 8.19 5.01 -26.46
CA ARG A 1108 8.69 6.36 -26.83
C ARG A 1108 7.77 7.19 -27.74
N HIS A 1109 6.95 6.55 -28.58
CA HIS A 1109 5.96 7.27 -29.39
C HIS A 1109 4.81 7.82 -28.52
N LEU A 1110 4.31 7.01 -27.58
CA LEU A 1110 3.30 7.40 -26.58
C LEU A 1110 3.85 8.41 -25.56
N GLN A 1111 5.11 8.32 -25.15
CA GLN A 1111 5.75 9.31 -24.26
C GLN A 1111 5.64 10.74 -24.81
N ASN A 1112 5.93 10.93 -26.11
CA ASN A 1112 5.85 12.24 -26.74
C ASN A 1112 4.40 12.74 -26.83
N PHE A 1113 3.47 11.86 -27.21
CA PHE A 1113 2.04 12.18 -27.26
C PHE A 1113 1.50 12.60 -25.89
N ALA A 1114 1.70 11.77 -24.85
CA ALA A 1114 1.17 12.00 -23.51
C ALA A 1114 1.74 13.26 -22.81
N VAL A 1115 2.97 13.67 -23.14
CA VAL A 1115 3.54 14.96 -22.68
C VAL A 1115 2.93 16.13 -23.46
N ASN A 1116 2.82 16.03 -24.79
CA ASN A 1116 2.27 17.08 -25.64
C ASN A 1116 0.77 17.33 -25.40
N GLN A 1117 0.04 16.33 -24.90
CA GLN A 1117 -1.36 16.44 -24.49
C GLN A 1117 -1.54 16.74 -22.98
N TRP A 1118 -0.46 17.01 -22.23
CA TRP A 1118 -0.48 17.33 -20.79
C TRP A 1118 -1.02 16.23 -19.84
N HIS A 1119 -1.17 14.99 -20.34
CA HIS A 1119 -1.56 13.84 -19.53
C HIS A 1119 -0.54 13.59 -18.42
N ILE A 1120 0.75 13.65 -18.78
CA ILE A 1120 1.90 13.54 -17.88
C ILE A 1120 2.80 14.78 -17.99
N ARG A 1121 3.42 15.19 -16.88
CA ARG A 1121 4.35 16.31 -16.82
C ARG A 1121 5.79 15.89 -17.08
N ASN A 1122 6.10 14.58 -17.03
CA ASN A 1122 7.45 14.07 -17.31
C ASN A 1122 7.43 12.72 -18.06
N ARG A 1123 8.24 12.60 -19.12
CA ARG A 1123 8.41 11.37 -19.92
C ARG A 1123 9.21 10.25 -19.23
N SER A 1124 9.74 10.49 -18.02
CA SER A 1124 10.48 9.47 -17.26
C SER A 1124 9.62 8.23 -16.99
N SER A 1125 10.15 7.05 -17.27
CA SER A 1125 9.57 5.77 -16.80
C SER A 1125 9.82 5.61 -15.29
N PHE A 1126 8.96 4.88 -14.59
CA PHE A 1126 9.17 4.51 -13.19
C PHE A 1126 10.40 3.61 -13.06
N GLN A 1127 11.17 3.84 -11.99
CA GLN A 1127 12.28 2.98 -11.60
C GLN A 1127 12.10 2.60 -10.14
N GLY A 1128 12.18 1.31 -9.84
CA GLY A 1128 11.89 0.79 -8.51
C GLY A 1128 11.41 -0.66 -8.53
N CYS A 1129 10.82 -1.08 -7.43
CA CYS A 1129 10.09 -2.34 -7.35
C CYS A 1129 8.58 -2.06 -7.37
N ILE A 1130 7.81 -2.81 -8.15
CA ILE A 1130 6.38 -2.99 -7.91
C ILE A 1130 6.22 -4.40 -7.33
N ARG A 1131 5.96 -4.51 -6.02
CA ARG A 1131 5.86 -5.81 -5.33
C ARG A 1131 4.59 -6.57 -5.69
N ALA A 1132 3.53 -5.83 -6.00
CA ALA A 1132 2.30 -6.37 -6.57
C ALA A 1132 1.52 -5.28 -7.30
N PHE A 1133 0.84 -5.67 -8.37
CA PHE A 1133 -0.10 -4.83 -9.10
C PHE A 1133 -1.42 -5.58 -9.27
N PHE A 1134 -2.51 -4.90 -8.92
CA PHE A 1134 -3.87 -5.43 -9.03
C PHE A 1134 -4.75 -4.51 -9.86
N VAL A 1135 -5.60 -5.11 -10.71
CA VAL A 1135 -6.72 -4.44 -11.37
C VAL A 1135 -7.98 -5.16 -10.95
N ASN A 1136 -8.96 -4.43 -10.39
CA ASN A 1136 -10.19 -5.01 -9.84
C ASN A 1136 -9.91 -6.19 -8.90
N ASN A 1137 -8.94 -6.01 -8.00
CA ASN A 1137 -8.43 -7.00 -7.04
C ASN A 1137 -7.79 -8.29 -7.65
N GLU A 1138 -7.72 -8.45 -8.97
CA GLU A 1138 -6.97 -9.53 -9.61
C GLU A 1138 -5.48 -9.19 -9.72
N PRO A 1139 -4.55 -10.04 -9.22
CA PRO A 1139 -3.12 -9.83 -9.39
C PRO A 1139 -2.72 -10.03 -10.85
N LYS A 1140 -2.04 -9.05 -11.45
CA LYS A 1140 -1.52 -9.17 -12.81
C LYS A 1140 -0.08 -9.70 -12.76
N ARG A 1141 0.16 -10.88 -13.34
CA ARG A 1141 1.50 -11.49 -13.39
C ARG A 1141 2.28 -10.91 -14.56
N LEU A 1142 3.61 -11.01 -14.53
CA LEU A 1142 4.43 -10.60 -15.68
C LEU A 1142 4.26 -11.55 -16.89
N SER A 1143 3.75 -12.77 -16.67
CA SER A 1143 3.32 -13.71 -17.71
C SER A 1143 2.02 -13.33 -18.42
N ASP A 1144 1.21 -12.46 -17.81
CA ASP A 1144 -0.09 -12.03 -18.34
C ASP A 1144 0.05 -10.75 -19.19
N ALA A 1145 1.27 -10.22 -19.30
CA ALA A 1145 1.59 -9.03 -20.08
C ALA A 1145 1.61 -9.36 -21.58
N SER A 1146 1.01 -8.48 -22.39
CA SER A 1146 1.02 -8.60 -23.85
C SER A 1146 2.36 -8.18 -24.45
N ASP A 1147 3.08 -7.26 -23.79
CA ASP A 1147 4.45 -6.85 -24.12
C ASP A 1147 5.19 -6.34 -22.87
N ARG A 1148 6.52 -6.36 -22.86
CA ARG A 1148 7.37 -5.87 -21.76
C ARG A 1148 8.76 -5.44 -22.22
N MET A 1149 9.25 -4.29 -21.74
CA MET A 1149 10.59 -3.78 -22.00
C MET A 1149 11.38 -3.53 -20.70
N SER A 1150 12.58 -4.11 -20.58
CA SER A 1150 13.54 -3.90 -19.46
C SER A 1150 13.04 -4.20 -18.03
N VAL A 1151 11.98 -4.99 -17.87
CA VAL A 1151 11.44 -5.44 -16.57
C VAL A 1151 11.90 -6.86 -16.23
N LYS A 1152 12.20 -7.13 -14.95
CA LYS A 1152 12.56 -8.46 -14.43
C LYS A 1152 11.63 -8.91 -13.31
N GLU A 1153 11.45 -10.22 -13.16
CA GLU A 1153 10.70 -10.83 -12.05
C GLU A 1153 11.52 -10.77 -10.75
N GLY A 1154 10.81 -10.70 -9.62
CA GLY A 1154 11.38 -10.55 -8.28
C GLY A 1154 11.80 -9.11 -7.95
N CYS A 1155 11.91 -8.81 -6.65
CA CYS A 1155 12.57 -7.60 -6.15
C CYS A 1155 13.75 -7.95 -5.24
N PRO A 1156 14.86 -8.49 -5.80
CA PRO A 1156 15.97 -9.06 -5.02
C PRO A 1156 16.69 -8.05 -4.11
N ASN A 1157 16.59 -6.75 -4.39
CA ASN A 1157 17.13 -5.69 -3.52
C ASN A 1157 16.21 -5.35 -2.33
N TYR A 1158 15.01 -5.92 -2.26
CA TYR A 1158 13.95 -5.62 -1.27
C TYR A 1158 13.40 -6.87 -0.57
N ASP A 1159 13.51 -8.08 -1.16
CA ASP A 1159 12.79 -9.28 -0.71
C ASP A 1159 13.63 -10.33 0.08
N MET A 1160 14.97 -10.21 0.20
CA MET A 1160 15.84 -11.22 0.85
C MET A 1160 16.63 -10.71 2.09
N PRO A 1161 16.33 -11.18 3.32
CA PRO A 1161 17.11 -10.87 4.52
C PRO A 1161 18.31 -11.83 4.75
N ASN A 1162 19.34 -11.35 5.45
CA ASN A 1162 20.57 -12.11 5.75
C ASN A 1162 20.31 -13.29 6.72
N PRO A 1163 20.65 -14.54 6.37
CA PRO A 1163 20.35 -15.72 7.19
C PRO A 1163 21.07 -15.77 8.55
N CYS A 1164 22.09 -14.93 8.79
CA CYS A 1164 22.70 -14.80 10.12
C CYS A 1164 21.91 -13.92 11.11
N LEU A 1165 20.81 -13.26 10.71
CA LEU A 1165 20.05 -12.37 11.60
C LEU A 1165 19.27 -13.12 12.70
N GLU A 1166 18.81 -14.34 12.44
CA GLU A 1166 18.16 -15.24 13.42
C GLU A 1166 18.91 -16.58 13.52
N ASN A 1167 20.24 -16.50 13.62
CA ASN A 1167 21.06 -17.68 13.75
C ASN A 1167 20.90 -18.35 15.13
N ARG A 1168 21.03 -19.68 15.17
CA ARG A 1168 20.96 -20.48 16.41
C ARG A 1168 22.31 -20.59 17.14
N CYS A 1169 23.36 -19.89 16.71
CA CYS A 1169 24.68 -19.97 17.34
C CYS A 1169 24.63 -19.36 18.75
N VAL A 1170 24.82 -20.19 19.79
CA VAL A 1170 24.68 -19.78 21.19
C VAL A 1170 25.98 -19.12 21.67
N ASN A 1171 27.09 -19.87 21.70
CA ASN A 1171 28.40 -19.38 22.12
C ASN A 1171 29.42 -19.43 20.96
N GLY A 1172 29.04 -18.84 19.82
CA GLY A 1172 29.83 -18.85 18.59
C GLY A 1172 29.40 -17.75 17.62
N PHE A 1173 30.24 -17.47 16.63
CA PHE A 1173 29.96 -16.48 15.60
C PHE A 1173 29.31 -17.13 14.37
N CYS A 1174 28.21 -16.55 13.91
CA CYS A 1174 27.54 -16.95 12.67
C CYS A 1174 28.35 -16.50 11.46
N HIS A 1175 28.79 -17.46 10.65
CA HIS A 1175 29.35 -17.22 9.33
C HIS A 1175 28.36 -17.67 8.26
N ASN A 1176 28.00 -16.73 7.38
CA ASN A 1176 27.15 -17.03 6.24
C ASN A 1176 27.93 -17.89 5.23
N VAL A 1177 27.31 -18.99 4.77
CA VAL A 1177 27.92 -19.96 3.85
C VAL A 1177 27.34 -19.78 2.44
N ASP A 1178 26.03 -19.61 2.32
CA ASP A 1178 25.28 -19.42 1.08
C ASP A 1178 23.97 -18.63 1.34
N GLU A 1179 23.23 -18.23 0.30
CA GLU A 1179 22.03 -17.37 0.37
C GLU A 1179 20.93 -17.82 1.38
N SER A 1180 20.94 -19.08 1.84
CA SER A 1180 20.01 -19.61 2.84
C SER A 1180 20.66 -20.40 3.99
N MET A 1181 21.99 -20.51 4.06
CA MET A 1181 22.70 -21.38 5.02
C MET A 1181 23.83 -20.67 5.76
N TYR A 1182 23.91 -20.91 7.06
CA TYR A 1182 24.98 -20.41 7.94
C TYR A 1182 25.61 -21.53 8.77
N ARG A 1183 26.83 -21.27 9.27
CA ARG A 1183 27.55 -22.13 10.21
C ARG A 1183 27.95 -21.34 11.46
N CYS A 1184 28.18 -22.04 12.58
CA CYS A 1184 28.62 -21.45 13.83
C CYS A 1184 30.09 -21.80 14.10
N ASP A 1185 30.97 -20.79 14.16
CA ASP A 1185 32.35 -20.96 14.64
C ASP A 1185 32.41 -20.68 16.15
N CYS A 1186 32.63 -21.72 16.95
CA CYS A 1186 32.48 -21.67 18.41
C CYS A 1186 33.61 -20.94 19.14
N GLN A 1187 33.26 -20.26 20.24
CA GLN A 1187 34.24 -19.63 21.13
C GLN A 1187 34.91 -20.65 22.05
N ASP A 1188 36.12 -20.33 22.51
CA ASP A 1188 36.92 -21.20 23.39
C ASP A 1188 36.11 -21.67 24.60
N GLY A 1189 36.04 -22.99 24.78
CA GLY A 1189 35.26 -23.64 25.84
C GLY A 1189 33.94 -24.26 25.38
N TRP A 1190 33.46 -23.97 24.17
CA TRP A 1190 32.17 -24.45 23.65
C TRP A 1190 32.29 -25.28 22.36
N MET A 1191 31.33 -26.17 22.13
CA MET A 1191 31.24 -27.10 21.00
C MET A 1191 29.79 -27.42 20.64
N GLY A 1192 29.58 -28.16 19.54
CA GLY A 1192 28.26 -28.47 18.96
C GLY A 1192 28.02 -27.68 17.66
N THR A 1193 27.04 -28.11 16.85
CA THR A 1193 26.72 -27.43 15.57
C THR A 1193 26.25 -25.99 15.77
N PHE A 1194 25.77 -25.67 16.96
CA PHE A 1194 25.29 -24.36 17.37
C PHE A 1194 26.07 -23.78 18.56
N CYS A 1195 27.21 -24.36 18.93
CA CYS A 1195 28.06 -23.89 20.04
C CYS A 1195 27.31 -23.84 21.40
N ASP A 1196 26.45 -24.83 21.60
CA ASP A 1196 25.47 -24.96 22.66
C ASP A 1196 25.92 -25.87 23.82
N ARG A 1197 27.04 -26.60 23.66
CA ARG A 1197 27.57 -27.55 24.66
C ARG A 1197 28.95 -27.11 25.18
N GLU A 1198 29.16 -27.11 26.50
CA GLU A 1198 30.49 -26.89 27.08
C GLU A 1198 31.45 -28.07 26.79
N THR A 1199 32.73 -27.75 26.60
CA THR A 1199 33.83 -28.72 26.53
C THR A 1199 34.21 -29.21 27.94
N THR A 1200 34.47 -30.51 28.07
CA THR A 1200 34.57 -31.19 29.38
C THR A 1200 35.99 -31.63 29.75
N CYS A 1201 37.01 -31.10 29.08
CA CYS A 1201 38.40 -31.49 29.27
C CYS A 1201 38.95 -31.13 30.65
N THR A 1202 39.17 -32.14 31.49
CA THR A 1202 39.59 -31.97 32.89
C THR A 1202 40.80 -32.84 33.23
N SER A 1203 41.52 -32.46 34.29
CA SER A 1203 42.67 -33.20 34.79
C SER A 1203 42.25 -34.18 35.90
N ILE A 1204 42.19 -35.47 35.59
CA ILE A 1204 41.95 -36.54 36.57
C ILE A 1204 43.27 -36.80 37.30
N LYS A 1205 43.28 -36.65 38.63
CA LYS A 1205 44.50 -36.86 39.44
C LYS A 1205 44.70 -38.36 39.71
N VAL A 1206 45.90 -38.86 39.44
CA VAL A 1206 46.24 -40.28 39.56
C VAL A 1206 47.52 -40.43 40.40
N ASN A 1207 47.54 -41.37 41.34
CA ASN A 1207 48.67 -41.62 42.24
C ASN A 1207 49.26 -43.00 41.97
N ASN A 1208 50.21 -43.10 41.05
CA ASN A 1208 50.78 -44.39 40.64
C ASN A 1208 52.16 -44.60 41.28
N THR A 1209 52.45 -45.85 41.68
CA THR A 1209 53.81 -46.34 41.81
C THR A 1209 54.38 -46.57 40.41
N TYR A 1210 55.65 -46.21 40.21
CA TYR A 1210 56.36 -46.43 38.95
C TYR A 1210 57.35 -47.57 39.16
N GLU A 1211 57.40 -48.49 38.19
CA GLU A 1211 58.30 -49.64 38.17
C GLU A 1211 58.98 -49.74 36.80
N MET A 1212 60.27 -50.07 36.78
CA MET A 1212 61.06 -50.32 35.58
C MET A 1212 62.15 -51.32 35.92
N ASP A 1213 62.30 -52.36 35.09
CA ASP A 1213 63.33 -53.42 35.22
C ASP A 1213 63.39 -54.07 36.62
N GLY A 1214 62.23 -54.24 37.26
CA GLY A 1214 62.07 -54.81 38.61
C GLY A 1214 62.34 -53.84 39.76
N CYS A 1215 62.68 -52.59 39.47
CA CYS A 1215 62.94 -51.53 40.45
C CYS A 1215 61.74 -50.59 40.57
N GLN A 1216 61.28 -50.29 41.80
CA GLN A 1216 60.05 -49.52 42.02
C GLN A 1216 60.18 -48.29 42.93
N THR A 1217 59.24 -47.35 42.81
CA THR A 1217 59.14 -46.20 43.72
C THR A 1217 58.56 -46.61 45.08
N LEU A 1218 59.28 -46.32 46.18
CA LEU A 1218 58.82 -46.60 47.56
C LEU A 1218 57.50 -45.91 47.98
N ARG A 1219 57.06 -44.88 47.24
CA ARG A 1219 55.79 -44.18 47.47
C ARG A 1219 55.15 -43.79 46.14
N PRO A 1220 53.81 -43.88 46.00
CA PRO A 1220 53.12 -43.47 44.78
C PRO A 1220 53.28 -41.97 44.53
N ILE A 1221 53.43 -41.61 43.26
CA ILE A 1221 53.70 -40.24 42.81
C ILE A 1221 52.43 -39.63 42.25
N ARG A 1222 52.09 -38.43 42.74
CA ARG A 1222 50.94 -37.66 42.26
C ARG A 1222 51.20 -37.16 40.84
N ASN A 1223 50.39 -37.61 39.89
CA ASN A 1223 50.35 -37.19 38.50
C ASN A 1223 48.90 -36.87 38.10
N ALA A 1224 48.65 -36.54 36.84
CA ALA A 1224 47.31 -36.40 36.29
C ALA A 1224 47.23 -36.97 34.86
N THR A 1225 46.04 -37.39 34.46
CA THR A 1225 45.66 -37.74 33.09
C THR A 1225 44.59 -36.76 32.59
N CYS A 1226 44.55 -36.53 31.28
CA CYS A 1226 43.58 -35.64 30.66
C CYS A 1226 42.44 -36.46 30.05
N ALA A 1227 41.20 -36.10 30.36
CA ALA A 1227 40.00 -36.76 29.83
C ALA A 1227 38.85 -35.75 29.68
N GLY A 1228 37.98 -35.98 28.70
CA GLY A 1228 36.84 -35.12 28.37
C GLY A 1228 36.73 -34.83 26.86
N GLU A 1229 35.60 -34.27 26.46
CA GLU A 1229 35.27 -33.94 25.06
C GLU A 1229 35.70 -32.51 24.70
N CYS A 1230 36.16 -32.33 23.47
CA CYS A 1230 36.76 -31.09 22.94
C CYS A 1230 36.33 -30.77 21.49
N GLY A 1231 35.22 -31.34 21.03
CA GLY A 1231 34.74 -31.18 19.64
C GLY A 1231 35.77 -31.69 18.62
N LEU A 1232 36.21 -30.81 17.72
CA LEU A 1232 37.24 -31.08 16.69
C LEU A 1232 38.68 -31.09 17.25
N SER A 1233 38.87 -30.75 18.53
CA SER A 1233 40.15 -30.79 19.23
C SER A 1233 40.24 -31.98 20.19
N CYS A 1234 41.44 -32.26 20.69
CA CYS A 1234 41.74 -33.36 21.61
C CYS A 1234 42.05 -32.81 23.02
N CYS A 1235 41.54 -33.47 24.07
CA CYS A 1235 41.86 -33.12 25.46
C CYS A 1235 43.29 -33.54 25.82
N LYS A 1236 44.23 -32.58 25.90
CA LYS A 1236 45.68 -32.84 26.05
C LYS A 1236 46.30 -32.10 27.26
N PRO A 1237 47.49 -32.52 27.74
CA PRO A 1237 48.23 -31.83 28.80
C PRO A 1237 48.69 -30.42 28.42
N ALA A 1238 47.89 -29.40 28.77
CA ALA A 1238 48.22 -27.99 28.55
C ALA A 1238 49.48 -27.53 29.31
N ARG A 1239 49.75 -28.11 30.49
CA ARG A 1239 50.96 -27.81 31.27
C ARG A 1239 51.52 -29.08 31.91
N SER A 1240 52.76 -29.40 31.59
CA SER A 1240 53.50 -30.55 32.14
C SER A 1240 54.96 -30.18 32.38
N HIS A 1241 55.65 -30.98 33.20
CA HIS A 1241 57.07 -30.81 33.53
C HIS A 1241 57.72 -32.18 33.75
N MET A 1242 59.02 -32.27 33.50
CA MET A 1242 59.79 -33.48 33.79
C MET A 1242 60.23 -33.49 35.26
N ARG A 1243 60.32 -34.69 35.85
CA ARG A 1243 60.73 -34.89 37.24
C ARG A 1243 61.59 -36.13 37.37
N ASN A 1244 62.80 -35.96 37.90
CA ASN A 1244 63.67 -37.07 38.31
C ASN A 1244 63.12 -37.78 39.56
N VAL A 1245 63.08 -39.12 39.50
CA VAL A 1245 62.48 -40.01 40.50
C VAL A 1245 63.43 -41.18 40.75
N ARG A 1246 63.63 -41.55 42.02
CA ARG A 1246 64.45 -42.70 42.40
C ARG A 1246 63.62 -43.98 42.51
N LEU A 1247 63.95 -44.96 41.69
CA LEU A 1247 63.49 -46.35 41.74
C LEU A 1247 64.46 -47.14 42.62
N HIS A 1248 63.94 -48.06 43.43
CA HIS A 1248 64.72 -48.89 44.34
C HIS A 1248 64.61 -50.35 43.88
N CYS A 1249 65.76 -50.98 43.68
CA CYS A 1249 65.87 -52.31 43.11
C CYS A 1249 65.96 -53.40 44.19
N PRO A 1250 65.58 -54.66 43.91
CA PRO A 1250 65.63 -55.76 44.88
C PRO A 1250 67.05 -56.12 45.33
N ASP A 1251 68.07 -55.77 44.54
CA ASP A 1251 69.49 -55.96 44.84
C ASP A 1251 70.09 -54.88 45.75
N GLY A 1252 69.28 -53.90 46.18
CA GLY A 1252 69.70 -52.79 47.03
C GLY A 1252 70.23 -51.56 46.28
N THR A 1253 70.29 -51.59 44.94
CA THR A 1253 70.69 -50.43 44.14
C THR A 1253 69.55 -49.44 43.94
N THR A 1254 69.87 -48.19 43.55
CA THR A 1254 68.87 -47.16 43.24
C THR A 1254 69.14 -46.49 41.89
N ILE A 1255 68.16 -46.53 41.00
CA ILE A 1255 68.21 -45.94 39.66
C ILE A 1255 67.41 -44.63 39.68
N THR A 1256 67.89 -43.58 39.00
CA THR A 1256 67.13 -42.32 38.84
C THR A 1256 66.58 -42.22 37.43
N GLN A 1257 65.25 -42.16 37.29
CA GLN A 1257 64.55 -42.05 36.02
C GLN A 1257 63.78 -40.72 35.94
N GLU A 1258 63.79 -40.09 34.77
CA GLU A 1258 63.00 -38.88 34.53
C GLU A 1258 61.59 -39.24 34.02
N ILE A 1259 60.55 -38.72 34.68
CA ILE A 1259 59.14 -38.96 34.32
C ILE A 1259 58.37 -37.66 34.11
N LYS A 1260 57.42 -37.68 33.15
CA LYS A 1260 56.58 -36.52 32.81
C LYS A 1260 55.38 -36.41 33.75
N ILE A 1261 55.28 -35.29 34.46
CA ILE A 1261 54.19 -34.99 35.40
C ILE A 1261 53.29 -33.89 34.81
N VAL A 1262 52.04 -34.25 34.55
CA VAL A 1262 50.97 -33.35 34.08
C VAL A 1262 50.43 -32.53 35.24
N ARG A 1263 50.13 -31.26 34.99
CA ARG A 1263 49.52 -30.34 35.96
C ARG A 1263 48.10 -29.95 35.55
N ASN A 1264 47.93 -29.47 34.33
CA ASN A 1264 46.65 -29.00 33.79
C ASN A 1264 46.42 -29.60 32.39
N CYS A 1265 45.14 -29.70 32.01
CA CYS A 1265 44.66 -30.18 30.72
C CYS A 1265 43.86 -29.08 30.01
N ALA A 1266 43.85 -29.08 28.67
CA ALA A 1266 42.99 -28.23 27.86
C ALA A 1266 42.75 -28.87 26.48
N CYS A 1267 41.76 -28.38 25.75
CA CYS A 1267 41.53 -28.73 24.35
C CYS A 1267 42.65 -28.16 23.47
N GLN A 1268 43.29 -29.01 22.67
CA GLN A 1268 44.36 -28.65 21.73
C GLN A 1268 44.25 -29.48 20.45
N GLY A 1269 44.85 -29.01 19.36
CA GLY A 1269 44.82 -29.72 18.07
C GLY A 1269 45.22 -31.19 18.18
N CYS A 1270 44.44 -32.06 17.53
CA CYS A 1270 44.78 -33.46 17.36
C CYS A 1270 45.94 -33.58 16.35
N GLU A 1271 46.89 -34.51 16.60
CA GLU A 1271 47.97 -34.81 15.65
C GLU A 1271 47.77 -36.27 15.21
N GLY A 1272 47.70 -36.51 13.90
CA GLY A 1272 47.47 -37.83 13.30
C GLY A 1272 46.04 -38.00 12.76
N GLY A 1273 45.90 -37.87 11.44
CA GLY A 1273 44.66 -37.95 10.67
C GLY A 1273 44.91 -37.46 9.25
#